data_AF-A0A1G5RUH9-F1
#
_entry.id   AF-A0A1G5RUH9-F1
#
_cell.length_a   1.000
_cell.length_b   1.000
_cell.length_c   1.000
_cell.angle_alpha   90.00
_cell.angle_beta   90.00
_cell.angle_gamma   90.00
#
_symmetry.space_group_name_H-M   'P 1'
#
loop_
_entity.id
_entity.type
_entity.pdbx_description
1 polymer ?
#
loop_
_entity_poly.entity_id
_entity_poly.type
_entity_poly.pdbx_seq_one_letter_code
_entity_poly.pdbx_strand_id
1 'polypeptide(L)'
;MGMVKRKLYRFLSLVAISAMMATSVVPPSVHATEVDDATVAVEGDTESKAEETADSDDVEKETEETVESDKADKAKDEDSDGVKEESEEAANPAEEEEAEEESNEECEITYPMIDFDRDYNKGGSWGTDITVSGGAFKISYSGQYAEKVLGLPEGITGKQVKSVKVNIKKGDVNYFSVKLRNEGEEIKPAYGTNVIENSDNQDFDGIGLMTTADGGANYTITSITLTLKGSKDDFPTPSEVTEEEEKTEIEWDIPDLKDYVSSDKGLGKDSYTGAAIMLSEISDKALMDLVEKHFNAVTFGNEFKPDSLFGYNNDKPYDGQIVEETWTDAKGVKHENMKVPKMDFSRPEKMLELLKDWNDEHPEDQIKVRGHVLTWHSQTPEWFFKENYDPNGAWVSPEEMTLRHEWFIKSVFEHVFASEYKDMFYGWDVVNEACSDSTGTYRSADPSERSNWARIYGTGSKEDAPDYILNAFRFANYYAHEMGQDKLELYYNDYNECSGNKPDAIAQLLESVKKHEKDSVLPTRISGYGMQGHHNMQGPTKQKIVDCGIRYGKIVGKIQVTELDFKCSSDFGGTDAELSAEYTKEAYRYKDVYDAYKEIDAEPGIDVNGFTVWGVIDPNSWLQTSSSVGGGANGRQKQVPLLFDGEYKAKPAYWALVDPTKLEPAINSLTVVQAVGSDPFAHGKSAKIDGTDYSFVPVWDGKKVSVKVKAAGATSAKLYVDFAQAMADGAEVQTAEAAFDENGECVLSIEGPAEFAPSAKFAMDVVVTDAEGDHAFNNVRLTQAEGSKYFAKALCKPYMSVVKGTPSVDGEVDKVWDNAKEVPLTITGGTHPNATASAKVLWDENKLYVLMNVKDDVLDATAEAVHEKDSVEVFIDENNNKSDAFEDDDKQYRINYLNETSFNGTKCLEENCEHAVTLTDDGYMVEAAFAWTDITPEVGTAIGLDLQINDGANGGRIGTRTWYDETGNGWSAPRVYGEVTLADAEVEPEEPVEEVPAISLVEDVVYTGKALKPEVVVVVGDKTLVKGIDYKVSYKNNKNAATKVSSGMGEDFDESLPTVIVKLKGEYEGELKANFTISAADFAGEAFEFEAPKNLKEKKKATTPNVTVKFNGKKVSKNEYTVTYKLGENGKEMNKLPAFASNGDGQYYAVVRATGTNFTGEKVIALDVIADAQVHVLRVAVNDRNVKWNKKTNRVTLGMKFKVNANDEASYFGVKKGTTVTLKDGKDYEAYMCVYCRFLGTGICQVRGKDPFFGTRLVIVFTR
;
A
#
# COMPACT_ATOMS: atom_id res chain seq x y z
N MET A 1 1.40 3.98 57.62
CA MET A 1 2.62 4.48 56.94
C MET A 1 3.24 3.24 56.30
N GLY A 2 3.26 3.21 54.97
CA GLY A 2 2.81 1.99 54.25
C GLY A 2 1.30 1.78 54.43
N MET A 3 0.63 0.94 53.64
CA MET A 3 1.10 0.11 52.52
C MET A 3 -0.15 -0.39 51.74
N VAL A 4 0.06 -1.04 50.58
CA VAL A 4 -0.78 -2.19 50.12
C VAL A 4 -2.19 -1.94 49.50
N LYS A 5 -2.20 -2.07 48.15
CA LYS A 5 -3.04 -2.97 47.31
C LYS A 5 -4.50 -2.66 46.90
N ARG A 6 -4.69 -2.92 45.59
CA ARG A 6 -5.79 -3.66 44.88
C ARG A 6 -7.07 -2.90 44.44
N LYS A 7 -7.26 -2.94 43.10
CA LYS A 7 -8.44 -3.44 42.34
C LYS A 7 -9.72 -3.65 43.21
N LEU A 8 -10.93 -3.19 42.87
CA LEU A 8 -11.63 -3.36 41.59
C LEU A 8 -13.07 -2.77 41.63
N TYR A 9 -13.56 -2.30 40.47
CA TYR A 9 -14.96 -2.22 39.98
C TYR A 9 -16.07 -1.30 40.57
N ARG A 10 -16.69 -0.59 39.60
CA ARG A 10 -18.09 -0.07 39.51
C ARG A 10 -18.44 1.10 40.47
N PHE A 11 -19.08 2.19 40.03
CA PHE A 11 -19.78 2.48 38.76
C PHE A 11 -19.84 4.02 38.51
N LEU A 12 -19.89 4.42 37.23
CA LEU A 12 -20.37 5.66 36.56
C LEU A 12 -20.91 6.85 37.41
N SER A 13 -20.85 8.14 36.99
CA SER A 13 -20.22 8.82 35.83
C SER A 13 -20.38 10.36 35.93
N LEU A 14 -19.55 11.10 35.18
CA LEU A 14 -19.75 12.44 34.55
C LEU A 14 -20.64 13.52 35.20
N VAL A 15 -20.06 14.72 35.47
CA VAL A 15 -20.71 16.04 35.27
C VAL A 15 -19.69 17.17 34.95
N ALA A 16 -19.79 17.73 33.74
CA ALA A 16 -19.68 19.14 33.29
C ALA A 16 -18.41 20.06 33.39
N ILE A 17 -18.06 20.59 32.20
CA ILE A 17 -17.99 22.03 31.79
C ILE A 17 -17.10 23.03 32.56
N SER A 18 -16.10 23.58 31.86
CA SER A 18 -15.89 25.03 31.57
C SER A 18 -14.67 25.19 30.65
N ALA A 19 -14.78 25.67 29.41
CA ALA A 19 -15.05 27.05 28.96
C ALA A 19 -13.88 28.01 29.19
N MET A 20 -13.25 28.52 28.11
CA MET A 20 -13.35 29.95 27.75
C MET A 20 -12.63 30.34 26.44
N MET A 21 -13.39 31.11 25.64
CA MET A 21 -12.97 32.28 24.84
C MET A 21 -12.09 32.15 23.58
N ALA A 22 -12.73 32.69 22.52
CA ALA A 22 -12.22 33.66 21.55
C ALA A 22 -11.72 33.13 20.19
N THR A 23 -12.39 33.65 19.14
CA THR A 23 -11.86 34.06 17.82
C THR A 23 -10.95 33.08 17.05
N SER A 24 -11.20 32.75 15.79
CA SER A 24 -12.20 33.25 14.83
C SER A 24 -12.10 32.44 13.54
N VAL A 25 -13.21 32.34 12.80
CA VAL A 25 -13.34 32.23 11.32
C VAL A 25 -12.30 31.39 10.55
N VAL A 26 -12.85 30.40 9.83
CA VAL A 26 -12.23 29.51 8.84
C VAL A 26 -11.37 30.28 7.80
N PRO A 27 -10.36 29.64 7.17
CA PRO A 27 -9.77 30.07 5.89
C PRO A 27 -10.82 29.98 4.76
N PRO A 28 -10.46 29.71 3.49
CA PRO A 28 -9.33 30.20 2.71
C PRO A 28 -9.82 31.49 1.98
N SER A 29 -9.32 32.01 0.86
CA SER A 29 -8.76 31.39 -0.33
C SER A 29 -8.21 32.56 -1.18
N VAL A 30 -7.03 32.41 -1.80
CA VAL A 30 -6.87 31.94 -3.20
C VAL A 30 -6.99 33.11 -4.19
N HIS A 31 -6.31 32.94 -5.32
CA HIS A 31 -6.46 33.72 -6.55
C HIS A 31 -5.94 35.18 -6.52
N ALA A 32 -5.41 35.67 -7.65
CA ALA A 32 -5.12 34.98 -8.91
C ALA A 32 -4.27 35.86 -9.83
N THR A 33 -3.81 35.20 -10.89
CA THR A 33 -3.68 35.72 -12.28
C THR A 33 -2.79 36.94 -12.47
N GLU A 34 -1.68 36.75 -13.20
CA GLU A 34 -1.60 36.90 -14.67
C GLU A 34 -1.84 38.35 -15.11
N VAL A 35 -1.06 38.78 -16.08
CA VAL A 35 -1.50 38.90 -17.48
C VAL A 35 -0.24 39.33 -18.24
N ASP A 36 0.04 38.59 -19.32
CA ASP A 36 0.51 39.01 -20.64
C ASP A 36 1.17 40.41 -20.78
N ASP A 37 2.16 40.61 -21.65
CA ASP A 37 2.13 40.17 -23.05
C ASP A 37 3.46 40.55 -23.76
N ALA A 38 3.52 40.29 -25.06
CA ALA A 38 4.18 41.09 -26.08
C ALA A 38 5.68 40.82 -26.41
N THR A 39 5.84 39.83 -27.30
CA THR A 39 6.44 39.99 -28.65
C THR A 39 7.93 40.34 -28.85
N VAL A 40 8.64 39.38 -29.46
CA VAL A 40 9.29 39.45 -30.81
C VAL A 40 10.10 40.71 -31.21
N ALA A 41 11.42 40.54 -31.32
CA ALA A 41 12.30 41.02 -32.42
C ALA A 41 13.69 40.35 -32.24
N VAL A 42 14.17 39.46 -33.11
CA VAL A 42 14.77 39.71 -34.45
C VAL A 42 16.12 40.44 -34.41
N GLU A 43 17.13 39.74 -34.93
CA GLU A 43 18.45 40.12 -35.48
C GLU A 43 18.93 41.59 -35.41
N GLY A 44 20.20 41.78 -35.01
CA GLY A 44 20.87 43.09 -35.15
C GLY A 44 22.33 43.16 -34.70
N ASP A 45 23.24 43.12 -35.68
CA ASP A 45 24.47 43.93 -35.77
C ASP A 45 25.71 43.69 -34.88
N THR A 46 26.62 42.86 -35.44
CA THR A 46 28.01 43.23 -35.84
C THR A 46 29.16 43.47 -34.85
N GLU A 47 30.34 43.00 -35.30
CA GLU A 47 31.70 43.49 -35.04
C GLU A 47 32.20 43.52 -33.58
N SER A 48 32.89 42.47 -33.11
CA SER A 48 34.33 42.25 -33.33
C SER A 48 35.01 42.09 -31.94
N LYS A 49 36.17 41.44 -31.76
CA LYS A 49 37.28 41.19 -32.68
C LYS A 49 38.24 40.14 -32.09
N ALA A 50 38.95 39.40 -32.97
CA ALA A 50 40.24 38.73 -32.73
C ALA A 50 40.27 37.59 -31.65
N GLU A 51 41.08 36.53 -31.79
CA GLU A 51 41.97 36.08 -32.88
C GLU A 51 42.23 34.56 -32.73
N GLU A 52 42.74 33.95 -33.81
CA GLU A 52 43.72 32.84 -33.92
C GLU A 52 44.16 32.08 -32.63
N THR A 53 44.41 30.76 -32.61
CA THR A 53 44.54 29.74 -33.67
C THR A 53 44.45 28.33 -33.07
N ALA A 54 44.34 27.29 -33.91
CA ALA A 54 44.46 25.91 -33.49
C ALA A 54 45.90 25.51 -33.10
N ASP A 55 45.97 24.64 -32.09
CA ASP A 55 46.75 23.40 -31.99
C ASP A 55 48.00 23.20 -32.89
N SER A 56 49.13 22.85 -32.26
CA SER A 56 50.21 22.09 -32.91
C SER A 56 51.18 21.48 -31.87
N ASP A 57 51.21 20.15 -31.84
CA ASP A 57 52.38 19.33 -32.13
C ASP A 57 53.65 19.41 -31.24
N ASP A 58 53.93 18.23 -30.68
CA ASP A 58 55.19 17.48 -30.82
C ASP A 58 56.52 17.95 -30.15
N VAL A 59 56.91 17.12 -29.16
CA VAL A 59 58.06 16.19 -29.26
C VAL A 59 59.51 16.72 -29.20
N GLU A 60 60.32 15.83 -28.59
CA GLU A 60 61.79 15.75 -28.55
C GLU A 60 62.54 16.65 -27.54
N LYS A 61 63.13 16.13 -26.44
CA LYS A 61 64.06 14.99 -26.17
C LYS A 61 65.52 15.47 -26.16
N GLU A 62 66.37 14.65 -25.56
CA GLU A 62 67.83 14.60 -25.65
C GLU A 62 68.59 15.48 -24.62
N THR A 63 69.59 14.97 -23.90
CA THR A 63 70.08 13.58 -23.66
C THR A 63 71.10 13.59 -22.50
N GLU A 64 71.47 12.40 -21.99
CA GLU A 64 72.79 12.08 -21.39
C GLU A 64 73.13 12.76 -20.02
N GLU A 65 73.94 12.19 -19.11
CA GLU A 65 74.78 11.00 -19.13
C GLU A 65 75.06 10.45 -17.68
N THR A 66 75.04 9.12 -17.51
CA THR A 66 75.93 8.26 -16.66
C THR A 66 76.25 8.49 -15.15
N VAL A 67 75.94 7.45 -14.33
CA VAL A 67 76.89 6.62 -13.48
C VAL A 67 77.35 7.05 -12.05
N GLU A 68 77.04 6.17 -11.08
CA GLU A 68 77.76 5.72 -9.84
C GLU A 68 78.29 6.68 -8.72
N SER A 69 77.60 6.64 -7.56
CA SER A 69 78.03 6.29 -6.17
C SER A 69 79.24 6.91 -5.40
N ASP A 70 78.97 7.14 -4.09
CA ASP A 70 79.79 6.87 -2.87
C ASP A 70 80.54 7.98 -2.05
N LYS A 71 79.94 8.27 -0.88
CA LYS A 71 80.40 8.54 0.52
C LYS A 71 81.83 9.06 0.90
N ALA A 72 81.79 10.12 1.72
CA ALA A 72 82.43 10.34 3.06
C ALA A 72 83.96 10.61 3.23
N ASP A 73 84.34 11.47 4.21
CA ASP A 73 84.74 11.05 5.60
C ASP A 73 85.77 11.99 6.33
N LYS A 74 85.63 12.11 7.68
CA LYS A 74 86.65 12.40 8.75
C LYS A 74 87.28 13.78 9.04
N ALA A 75 87.20 14.18 10.33
CA ALA A 75 88.29 14.73 11.18
C ALA A 75 87.86 14.91 12.67
N LYS A 76 88.70 14.97 13.74
CA LYS A 76 89.99 14.31 14.14
C LYS A 76 90.34 14.66 15.62
N ASP A 77 91.39 14.05 16.21
CA ASP A 77 91.90 14.36 17.57
C ASP A 77 93.47 14.47 17.63
N GLU A 78 93.98 15.08 18.71
CA GLU A 78 95.38 15.26 19.21
C GLU A 78 96.46 16.15 18.50
N ASP A 79 96.81 17.24 19.23
CA ASP A 79 98.13 17.83 19.57
C ASP A 79 98.99 18.67 18.57
N SER A 80 98.87 20.01 18.64
CA SER A 80 99.87 20.92 19.29
C SER A 80 99.75 22.43 18.91
N ASP A 81 99.94 23.31 19.92
CA ASP A 81 100.19 24.77 19.91
C ASP A 81 99.41 25.71 18.95
N GLY A 82 98.58 26.63 19.49
CA GLY A 82 97.84 27.61 18.64
C GLY A 82 97.14 28.86 19.21
N VAL A 83 96.93 29.00 20.53
CA VAL A 83 96.65 30.30 21.23
C VAL A 83 95.39 31.14 20.81
N LYS A 84 94.48 31.32 21.80
CA LYS A 84 93.56 32.47 22.09
C LYS A 84 92.12 32.57 21.53
N GLU A 85 91.18 32.43 22.49
CA GLU A 85 90.24 33.46 23.01
C GLU A 85 89.13 34.12 22.14
N GLU A 86 87.93 34.11 22.75
CA GLU A 86 86.87 35.16 22.79
C GLU A 86 85.90 35.37 21.60
N SER A 87 84.64 34.97 21.84
CA SER A 87 83.35 35.69 21.63
C SER A 87 82.92 36.34 20.30
N GLU A 88 81.60 36.28 20.07
CA GLU A 88 80.75 37.10 19.18
C GLU A 88 80.67 36.79 17.66
N GLU A 89 79.47 37.08 17.13
CA GLU A 89 79.02 37.27 15.73
C GLU A 89 79.10 36.17 14.62
N ALA A 90 77.97 36.09 13.89
CA ALA A 90 77.79 35.94 12.44
C ALA A 90 78.27 34.70 11.61
N ALA A 91 77.29 34.11 10.91
CA ALA A 91 77.27 33.66 9.51
C ALA A 91 78.11 32.45 8.98
N ASN A 92 77.38 31.44 8.47
CA ASN A 92 77.72 30.50 7.36
C ASN A 92 78.95 29.55 7.52
N PRO A 93 79.15 28.52 6.67
CA PRO A 93 78.22 27.61 5.96
C PRO A 93 78.57 26.09 6.14
N ALA A 94 77.74 25.22 5.54
CA ALA A 94 78.05 23.94 4.85
C ALA A 94 78.72 22.72 5.55
N GLU A 95 78.11 21.55 5.29
CA GLU A 95 78.69 20.18 5.06
C GLU A 95 79.50 19.53 6.22
N GLU A 96 79.47 18.21 6.45
CA GLU A 96 79.16 17.06 5.58
C GLU A 96 78.57 15.86 6.38
N GLU A 97 78.16 14.78 5.71
CA GLU A 97 77.38 13.64 6.25
C GLU A 97 78.16 12.61 7.09
N GLU A 98 77.48 11.98 8.06
CA GLU A 98 77.63 10.52 8.31
C GLU A 98 76.24 9.87 8.20
N ALA A 99 76.16 8.70 7.57
CA ALA A 99 74.91 8.01 7.27
C ALA A 99 74.48 7.08 8.42
N GLU A 100 73.24 7.20 8.89
CA GLU A 100 72.61 6.21 9.76
C GLU A 100 72.12 5.00 8.97
N GLU A 101 72.21 3.81 9.58
CA GLU A 101 71.71 2.55 9.03
C GLU A 101 70.17 2.56 9.04
N GLU A 102 69.50 2.26 7.92
CA GLU A 102 68.09 1.86 7.97
C GLU A 102 67.96 0.65 8.89
N SER A 103 67.15 0.76 9.94
CA SER A 103 66.87 -0.36 10.81
C SER A 103 66.15 -1.46 10.01
N ASN A 104 66.78 -2.63 9.92
CA ASN A 104 66.17 -3.85 9.38
C ASN A 104 65.10 -4.44 10.33
N GLU A 105 64.41 -3.59 11.11
CA GLU A 105 63.26 -4.02 11.90
C GLU A 105 62.06 -4.15 10.96
N GLU A 106 61.48 -5.34 10.97
CA GLU A 106 60.24 -5.67 10.28
C GLU A 106 59.24 -6.16 11.32
N CYS A 107 57.99 -5.74 11.20
CA CYS A 107 56.90 -6.26 12.03
C CYS A 107 55.77 -6.81 11.17
N GLU A 108 55.22 -7.97 11.57
CA GLU A 108 53.93 -8.44 11.06
C GLU A 108 52.81 -7.85 11.92
N ILE A 109 51.86 -7.17 11.26
CA ILE A 109 50.64 -6.68 11.90
C ILE A 109 49.43 -7.24 11.15
N THR A 110 48.53 -7.90 11.87
CA THR A 110 47.28 -8.44 11.34
C THR A 110 46.16 -7.45 11.61
N TYR A 111 45.62 -6.87 10.54
CA TYR A 111 44.51 -5.94 10.57
C TYR A 111 43.20 -6.71 10.26
N PRO A 112 42.13 -6.60 11.08
CA PRO A 112 40.80 -7.08 10.72
C PRO A 112 40.28 -6.39 9.46
N MET A 113 39.30 -6.99 8.78
CA MET A 113 38.80 -6.46 7.50
C MET A 113 38.16 -5.07 7.61
N ILE A 114 37.71 -4.67 8.80
CA ILE A 114 37.15 -3.33 9.07
C ILE A 114 38.18 -2.19 8.96
N ASP A 115 39.48 -2.50 9.13
CA ASP A 115 40.55 -1.51 9.03
C ASP A 115 40.95 -1.20 7.57
N PHE A 116 40.36 -1.88 6.58
CA PHE A 116 40.60 -1.65 5.16
C PHE A 116 39.44 -0.88 4.52
N ASP A 117 39.76 0.10 3.68
CA ASP A 117 38.75 0.88 2.97
C ASP A 117 37.98 0.00 1.97
N ARG A 118 36.67 -0.17 2.24
CA ARG A 118 35.74 -0.92 1.39
C ARG A 118 35.32 -0.16 0.14
N ASP A 119 35.37 1.16 0.19
CA ASP A 119 34.86 2.07 -0.83
C ASP A 119 36.02 2.78 -1.54
N TYR A 120 37.08 2.01 -1.83
CA TYR A 120 38.26 2.45 -2.58
C TYR A 120 37.86 2.93 -3.98
N ASN A 121 37.54 4.22 -4.09
CA ASN A 121 36.92 4.84 -5.25
C ASN A 121 37.86 5.06 -6.46
N LYS A 122 39.13 4.65 -6.35
CA LYS A 122 40.13 4.83 -7.40
C LYS A 122 40.27 3.63 -8.34
N GLY A 123 39.71 2.45 -8.01
CA GLY A 123 39.88 1.24 -8.82
C GLY A 123 38.62 0.40 -8.88
N GLY A 124 38.25 -0.04 -10.09
CA GLY A 124 37.06 -0.85 -10.31
C GLY A 124 37.11 -2.16 -9.52
N SER A 125 36.14 -2.36 -8.63
CA SER A 125 35.72 -3.68 -8.19
C SER A 125 34.59 -4.15 -9.12
N TRP A 126 34.59 -5.39 -9.57
CA TRP A 126 33.55 -5.90 -10.49
C TRP A 126 33.26 -7.38 -10.25
N GLY A 127 31.99 -7.75 -10.43
CA GLY A 127 31.54 -9.14 -10.25
C GLY A 127 31.71 -9.66 -8.83
N THR A 128 31.80 -8.78 -7.81
CA THR A 128 31.94 -9.18 -6.41
C THR A 128 30.82 -8.61 -5.56
N ASP A 129 30.15 -9.47 -4.81
CA ASP A 129 29.31 -9.09 -3.68
C ASP A 129 30.03 -9.37 -2.35
N ILE A 130 29.77 -8.56 -1.32
CA ILE A 130 30.42 -8.67 0.00
C ILE A 130 29.42 -8.50 1.13
N THR A 131 29.17 -9.59 1.84
CA THR A 131 28.51 -9.56 3.15
C THR A 131 29.55 -9.53 4.27
N VAL A 132 29.33 -8.70 5.28
CA VAL A 132 30.20 -8.60 6.47
C VAL A 132 29.52 -9.34 7.61
N SER A 133 30.24 -10.23 8.29
CA SER A 133 29.67 -11.06 9.36
C SER A 133 30.76 -11.42 10.37
N GLY A 134 30.61 -11.00 11.63
CA GLY A 134 31.59 -11.24 12.69
C GLY A 134 33.00 -10.69 12.37
N GLY A 135 33.07 -9.47 11.81
CA GLY A 135 34.33 -8.83 11.40
C GLY A 135 35.01 -9.44 10.16
N ALA A 136 34.46 -10.52 9.58
CA ALA A 136 34.97 -11.15 8.37
C ALA A 136 34.19 -10.71 7.12
N PHE A 137 34.88 -10.59 5.98
CA PHE A 137 34.25 -10.38 4.67
C PHE A 137 33.98 -11.74 4.02
N LYS A 138 32.73 -12.02 3.70
CA LYS A 138 32.31 -13.10 2.80
C LYS A 138 32.22 -12.49 1.40
N ILE A 139 33.19 -12.78 0.54
CA ILE A 139 33.23 -12.28 -0.84
C ILE A 139 32.71 -13.37 -1.78
N SER A 140 31.64 -13.04 -2.51
CA SER A 140 31.03 -13.87 -3.54
C SER A 140 31.42 -13.34 -4.92
N TYR A 141 32.15 -14.12 -5.70
CA TYR A 141 32.64 -13.76 -7.03
C TYR A 141 31.74 -14.37 -8.11
N SER A 142 31.22 -13.56 -9.02
CA SER A 142 30.22 -13.93 -10.03
C SER A 142 30.78 -14.65 -11.27
N GLY A 143 32.11 -14.77 -11.38
CA GLY A 143 32.78 -15.35 -12.54
C GLY A 143 34.30 -15.26 -12.46
N GLN A 144 34.97 -15.84 -13.45
CA GLN A 144 36.42 -15.77 -13.58
C GLN A 144 36.88 -14.31 -13.75
N TYR A 145 37.96 -13.94 -13.08
CA TYR A 145 38.54 -12.60 -12.98
C TYR A 145 37.67 -11.53 -12.31
N ALA A 146 36.54 -11.90 -11.68
CA ALA A 146 35.88 -10.97 -10.76
C ALA A 146 36.85 -10.57 -9.63
N GLU A 147 36.84 -9.29 -9.24
CA GLU A 147 37.84 -8.71 -8.34
C GLU A 147 37.22 -7.67 -7.40
N LYS A 148 37.57 -7.74 -6.10
CA LYS A 148 37.35 -6.69 -5.12
C LYS A 148 38.67 -5.96 -4.88
N VAL A 149 38.68 -4.64 -4.96
CA VAL A 149 39.80 -3.82 -4.49
C VAL A 149 39.47 -3.22 -3.12
N LEU A 150 40.44 -3.22 -2.22
CA LEU A 150 40.39 -2.64 -0.87
C LEU A 150 41.51 -1.62 -0.71
N GLY A 151 41.26 -0.48 -0.08
CA GLY A 151 42.31 0.49 0.26
C GLY A 151 43.13 0.04 1.47
N LEU A 152 44.38 0.51 1.58
CA LEU A 152 45.22 0.28 2.77
C LEU A 152 44.64 0.93 4.04
N PRO A 153 44.96 0.42 5.25
CA PRO A 153 44.55 1.05 6.50
C PRO A 153 45.07 2.47 6.66
N GLU A 154 44.27 3.33 7.30
CA GLU A 154 44.61 4.75 7.49
C GLU A 154 45.94 4.91 8.24
N GLY A 155 46.89 5.62 7.62
CA GLY A 155 48.25 5.80 8.15
C GLY A 155 49.30 4.81 7.63
N ILE A 156 48.93 3.87 6.74
CA ILE A 156 49.87 2.95 6.07
C ILE A 156 49.97 3.30 4.58
N THR A 157 51.20 3.38 4.06
CA THR A 157 51.49 3.57 2.63
C THR A 157 52.10 2.30 2.01
N GLY A 158 51.86 2.04 0.72
CA GLY A 158 52.35 0.84 0.05
C GLY A 158 53.89 0.68 0.09
N LYS A 159 54.64 1.78 0.04
CA LYS A 159 56.10 1.81 0.28
C LYS A 159 56.55 1.16 1.60
N GLN A 160 55.73 1.23 2.65
CA GLN A 160 56.05 0.65 3.97
C GLN A 160 55.76 -0.86 4.03
N VAL A 161 54.93 -1.39 3.12
CA VAL A 161 54.56 -2.80 3.08
C VAL A 161 55.60 -3.62 2.32
N LYS A 162 56.21 -4.61 2.98
CA LYS A 162 57.06 -5.65 2.37
C LYS A 162 56.26 -6.82 1.81
N SER A 163 55.18 -7.25 2.46
CA SER A 163 54.28 -8.27 1.89
C SER A 163 52.87 -8.18 2.46
N VAL A 164 51.92 -8.72 1.69
CA VAL A 164 50.49 -8.79 2.01
C VAL A 164 50.07 -10.25 2.05
N LYS A 165 49.45 -10.68 3.15
CA LYS A 165 48.89 -12.02 3.32
C LYS A 165 47.43 -11.94 3.72
N VAL A 166 46.56 -12.50 2.90
CA VAL A 166 45.10 -12.51 3.08
C VAL A 166 44.70 -13.75 3.87
N ASN A 167 44.13 -13.57 5.07
CA ASN A 167 43.79 -14.70 5.96
C ASN A 167 42.40 -15.26 5.63
N ILE A 168 42.40 -16.29 4.78
CA ILE A 168 41.19 -16.97 4.28
C ILE A 168 40.76 -18.07 5.27
N LYS A 169 39.53 -17.97 5.78
CA LYS A 169 38.86 -18.96 6.65
C LYS A 169 38.09 -20.02 5.86
N LYS A 170 37.61 -19.70 4.65
CA LYS A 170 36.87 -20.60 3.74
C LYS A 170 37.11 -20.19 2.29
N GLY A 171 37.25 -21.16 1.38
CA GLY A 171 37.52 -20.96 -0.06
C GLY A 171 38.80 -21.67 -0.52
N ASP A 172 38.90 -22.01 -1.82
CA ASP A 172 40.07 -22.70 -2.38
C ASP A 172 41.13 -21.69 -2.85
N VAL A 173 42.28 -21.69 -2.17
CA VAL A 173 43.40 -20.77 -2.42
C VAL A 173 44.01 -20.98 -3.82
N ASN A 174 43.88 -22.17 -4.41
CA ASN A 174 44.41 -22.44 -5.76
C ASN A 174 43.76 -21.57 -6.84
N TYR A 175 42.52 -21.10 -6.61
CA TYR A 175 41.79 -20.18 -7.49
C TYR A 175 41.75 -18.74 -6.96
N PHE A 176 42.46 -18.44 -5.87
CA PHE A 176 42.54 -17.09 -5.31
C PHE A 176 43.79 -16.37 -5.81
N SER A 177 43.69 -15.07 -6.01
CA SER A 177 44.81 -14.23 -6.44
C SER A 177 44.81 -12.92 -5.67
N VAL A 178 45.99 -12.45 -5.30
CA VAL A 178 46.19 -11.13 -4.65
C VAL A 178 46.96 -10.23 -5.61
N LYS A 179 46.55 -8.96 -5.69
CA LYS A 179 47.18 -7.93 -6.53
C LYS A 179 47.49 -6.71 -5.70
N LEU A 180 48.55 -6.00 -6.06
CA LEU A 180 48.79 -4.63 -5.61
C LEU A 180 48.26 -3.67 -6.69
N ARG A 181 47.58 -2.60 -6.25
CA ARG A 181 46.91 -1.60 -7.08
C ARG A 181 47.39 -0.20 -6.70
N ASN A 182 47.67 0.65 -7.67
CA ASN A 182 47.97 2.06 -7.43
C ASN A 182 47.11 2.94 -8.34
N GLU A 183 46.31 3.83 -7.75
CA GLU A 183 45.33 4.66 -8.47
C GLU A 183 44.42 3.85 -9.43
N GLY A 184 44.05 2.64 -9.01
CA GLY A 184 43.24 1.71 -9.79
C GLY A 184 43.98 0.83 -10.79
N GLU A 185 45.20 1.17 -11.20
CA GLU A 185 45.99 0.32 -12.11
C GLU A 185 46.59 -0.89 -11.39
N GLU A 186 46.66 -2.04 -12.07
CA GLU A 186 47.32 -3.24 -11.56
C GLU A 186 48.84 -3.10 -11.71
N ILE A 187 49.57 -3.01 -10.59
CA ILE A 187 51.03 -2.88 -10.61
C ILE A 187 51.76 -4.22 -10.41
N LYS A 188 51.16 -5.18 -9.71
CA LYS A 188 51.76 -6.51 -9.45
C LYS A 188 50.70 -7.55 -9.07
N PRO A 189 50.55 -8.65 -9.84
CA PRO A 189 49.69 -9.78 -9.46
C PRO A 189 50.47 -10.96 -8.86
N ALA A 190 49.78 -11.75 -8.03
CA ALA A 190 50.19 -13.07 -7.58
C ALA A 190 48.99 -14.04 -7.68
N TYR A 191 49.06 -14.97 -8.63
CA TYR A 191 47.96 -15.90 -8.95
C TYR A 191 48.07 -17.24 -8.22
N GLY A 192 46.94 -17.82 -7.82
CA GLY A 192 46.88 -19.12 -7.13
C GLY A 192 47.47 -19.09 -5.72
N THR A 193 47.40 -17.93 -5.05
CA THR A 193 48.01 -17.67 -3.75
C THR A 193 47.24 -16.57 -3.01
N ASN A 194 47.26 -16.65 -1.68
CA ASN A 194 46.76 -15.61 -0.77
C ASN A 194 47.88 -14.70 -0.22
N VAL A 195 49.09 -14.76 -0.78
CA VAL A 195 50.27 -13.99 -0.37
C VAL A 195 50.94 -13.34 -1.58
N ILE A 196 51.32 -12.06 -1.44
CA ILE A 196 52.12 -11.32 -2.43
C ILE A 196 53.26 -10.54 -1.76
N GLU A 197 54.46 -10.62 -2.34
CA GLU A 197 55.67 -9.95 -1.88
C GLU A 197 55.91 -8.64 -2.66
N ASN A 198 56.09 -7.53 -1.95
CA ASN A 198 56.52 -6.23 -2.50
C ASN A 198 58.06 -6.12 -2.53
N SER A 199 58.72 -7.16 -3.05
CA SER A 199 60.18 -7.26 -3.21
C SER A 199 60.82 -6.06 -3.93
N ASP A 200 60.04 -5.37 -4.75
CA ASP A 200 60.51 -4.35 -5.69
C ASP A 200 60.20 -2.94 -5.16
N ASN A 201 59.79 -2.82 -3.89
CA ASN A 201 59.49 -1.58 -3.17
C ASN A 201 58.52 -0.65 -3.92
N GLN A 202 57.51 -1.21 -4.58
CA GLN A 202 56.48 -0.43 -5.27
C GLN A 202 55.64 0.35 -4.26
N ASP A 203 55.20 1.54 -4.65
CA ASP A 203 54.17 2.28 -3.92
C ASP A 203 52.79 1.88 -4.43
N PHE A 204 51.82 1.79 -3.53
CA PHE A 204 50.47 1.34 -3.84
C PHE A 204 49.48 1.82 -2.78
N ASP A 205 48.23 2.05 -3.18
CA ASP A 205 47.15 2.49 -2.30
C ASP A 205 45.99 1.48 -2.20
N GLY A 206 46.00 0.41 -3.00
CA GLY A 206 44.99 -0.66 -2.96
C GLY A 206 45.53 -2.10 -3.04
N ILE A 207 44.74 -3.04 -2.51
CA ILE A 207 44.94 -4.49 -2.58
C ILE A 207 43.76 -5.11 -3.33
N GLY A 208 44.04 -5.73 -4.48
CA GLY A 208 43.06 -6.48 -5.28
C GLY A 208 42.96 -7.93 -4.82
N LEU A 209 41.73 -8.42 -4.65
CA LEU A 209 41.37 -9.79 -4.27
C LEU A 209 40.53 -10.37 -5.42
N MET A 210 41.00 -11.43 -6.08
CA MET A 210 40.45 -11.89 -7.36
C MET A 210 40.32 -13.41 -7.42
N THR A 211 39.31 -13.94 -8.12
CA THR A 211 39.18 -15.38 -8.40
C THR A 211 39.49 -15.76 -9.85
N THR A 212 40.22 -16.86 -10.05
CA THR A 212 40.45 -17.48 -11.36
C THR A 212 39.53 -18.67 -11.64
N ALA A 213 38.57 -18.97 -10.76
CA ALA A 213 37.61 -20.05 -10.93
C ALA A 213 36.62 -19.78 -12.07
N ASP A 214 36.50 -20.73 -13.01
CA ASP A 214 35.44 -20.72 -14.02
C ASP A 214 34.07 -20.87 -13.34
N GLY A 215 33.18 -19.90 -13.57
CA GLY A 215 31.86 -19.85 -12.91
C GLY A 215 31.83 -19.14 -11.55
N GLY A 216 32.96 -18.58 -11.08
CA GLY A 216 33.02 -17.83 -9.83
C GLY A 216 33.37 -18.69 -8.61
N ALA A 217 33.41 -18.05 -7.43
CA ALA A 217 33.82 -18.70 -6.18
C ALA A 217 33.41 -17.87 -4.95
N ASN A 218 33.35 -18.51 -3.77
CA ASN A 218 33.00 -17.85 -2.51
C ASN A 218 34.15 -17.98 -1.50
N TYR A 219 34.58 -16.86 -0.92
CA TYR A 219 35.66 -16.80 0.07
C TYR A 219 35.19 -16.13 1.35
N THR A 220 35.69 -16.59 2.50
CA THR A 220 35.53 -15.89 3.79
C THR A 220 36.90 -15.46 4.28
N ILE A 221 37.10 -14.17 4.45
CA ILE A 221 38.39 -13.53 4.79
C ILE A 221 38.21 -12.83 6.14
N THR A 222 39.05 -13.15 7.13
CA THR A 222 38.90 -12.61 8.50
C THR A 222 39.79 -11.40 8.77
N SER A 223 40.90 -11.29 8.06
CA SER A 223 41.92 -10.26 8.26
C SER A 223 42.93 -10.29 7.11
N ILE A 224 43.76 -9.25 7.03
CA ILE A 224 44.96 -9.23 6.19
C ILE A 224 46.15 -8.93 7.10
N THR A 225 47.19 -9.76 7.01
CA THR A 225 48.48 -9.52 7.65
C THR A 225 49.37 -8.74 6.70
N LEU A 226 49.88 -7.60 7.16
CA LEU A 226 50.88 -6.79 6.48
C LEU A 226 52.23 -6.98 7.18
N THR A 227 53.26 -7.30 6.41
CA THR A 227 54.65 -7.22 6.88
C THR A 227 55.17 -5.83 6.55
N LEU A 228 55.56 -5.07 7.57
CA LEU A 228 55.83 -3.63 7.50
C LEU A 228 57.28 -3.32 7.87
N LYS A 229 57.85 -2.26 7.27
CA LYS A 229 59.22 -1.76 7.51
C LYS A 229 59.22 -0.77 8.69
N GLY A 230 59.66 -1.21 9.86
CA GLY A 230 59.66 -0.42 11.10
C GLY A 230 59.36 -1.27 12.33
N SER A 231 59.30 -0.62 13.48
CA SER A 231 58.79 -1.22 14.71
C SER A 231 57.26 -1.27 14.70
N LYS A 232 56.67 -2.20 15.44
CA LYS A 232 55.22 -2.31 15.57
C LYS A 232 54.56 -1.04 16.13
N ASP A 233 55.30 -0.29 16.96
CA ASP A 233 54.82 0.95 17.59
C ASP A 233 54.77 2.14 16.60
N ASP A 234 55.36 2.01 15.40
CA ASP A 234 55.37 3.05 14.35
C ASP A 234 54.08 3.05 13.50
N PHE A 235 53.21 2.06 13.67
CA PHE A 235 52.03 1.80 12.83
C PHE A 235 50.71 1.88 13.60
N PRO A 236 49.57 2.11 12.91
CA PRO A 236 48.25 2.08 13.52
C PRO A 236 48.03 0.75 14.26
N THR A 237 47.54 0.83 15.50
CA THR A 237 47.12 -0.37 16.25
C THR A 237 45.86 -0.93 15.59
N PRO A 238 45.80 -2.23 15.22
CA PRO A 238 44.60 -2.85 14.67
C PRO A 238 43.38 -2.64 15.56
N SER A 239 42.22 -2.39 14.97
CA SER A 239 40.99 -2.22 15.74
C SER A 239 40.66 -3.48 16.55
N GLU A 240 40.26 -3.30 17.81
CA GLU A 240 39.74 -4.41 18.62
C GLU A 240 38.36 -4.83 18.07
N VAL A 241 38.30 -6.02 17.44
CA VAL A 241 37.04 -6.68 17.15
C VAL A 241 36.56 -7.35 18.44
N THR A 242 35.68 -6.68 19.18
CA THR A 242 35.01 -7.28 20.35
C THR A 242 34.03 -8.36 19.89
N GLU A 243 34.01 -9.52 20.54
CA GLU A 243 33.03 -10.59 20.27
C GLU A 243 31.61 -10.28 20.81
N GLU A 244 31.43 -9.11 21.43
CA GLU A 244 30.14 -8.55 21.85
C GLU A 244 29.82 -7.33 20.98
N GLU A 245 28.55 -7.23 20.52
CA GLU A 245 28.02 -6.37 19.43
C GLU A 245 28.42 -6.82 17.99
N GLU A 246 27.57 -7.43 17.18
CA GLU A 246 26.20 -7.94 17.36
C GLU A 246 26.14 -9.40 16.91
N LYS A 247 25.45 -10.26 17.68
CA LYS A 247 24.88 -11.46 17.07
C LYS A 247 23.73 -10.98 16.19
N THR A 248 23.75 -11.30 14.91
CA THR A 248 22.55 -11.18 14.08
C THR A 248 21.51 -12.13 14.67
N GLU A 249 20.56 -11.57 15.41
CA GLU A 249 19.55 -12.31 16.19
C GLU A 249 18.18 -12.07 15.58
N ILE A 250 17.37 -13.12 15.57
CA ILE A 250 16.00 -13.09 15.04
C ILE A 250 15.09 -12.22 15.92
N GLU A 251 13.91 -11.87 15.41
CA GLU A 251 12.89 -11.21 16.22
C GLU A 251 12.14 -12.23 17.11
N TRP A 252 12.55 -12.38 18.37
CA TRP A 252 11.88 -13.31 19.29
C TRP A 252 10.47 -12.85 19.74
N ASP A 253 10.22 -11.53 19.84
CA ASP A 253 8.96 -10.93 20.34
C ASP A 253 7.91 -10.68 19.22
N ILE A 254 7.82 -11.62 18.28
CA ILE A 254 6.75 -11.69 17.27
C ILE A 254 6.01 -13.03 17.40
N PRO A 255 4.73 -13.12 16.99
CA PRO A 255 3.98 -14.39 17.02
C PRO A 255 4.68 -15.47 16.20
N ASP A 256 4.59 -16.73 16.59
CA ASP A 256 5.15 -17.85 15.83
C ASP A 256 4.26 -18.17 14.61
N LEU A 257 4.86 -18.42 13.45
CA LEU A 257 4.12 -18.63 12.21
C LEU A 257 3.36 -19.96 12.26
N LYS A 258 4.03 -21.03 12.69
CA LYS A 258 3.45 -22.35 12.95
C LYS A 258 2.22 -22.30 13.85
N ASP A 259 2.27 -21.55 14.94
CA ASP A 259 1.15 -21.40 15.88
C ASP A 259 -0.07 -20.73 15.25
N TYR A 260 0.13 -19.85 14.27
CA TYR A 260 -0.96 -19.18 13.57
C TYR A 260 -1.53 -20.05 12.43
N VAL A 261 -0.66 -20.58 11.57
CA VAL A 261 -1.05 -21.39 10.41
C VAL A 261 -1.71 -22.69 10.89
N SER A 262 -1.13 -23.37 11.88
CA SER A 262 -1.68 -24.60 12.47
C SER A 262 -2.81 -24.34 13.49
N SER A 263 -3.68 -23.34 13.27
CA SER A 263 -4.75 -22.95 14.20
C SER A 263 -6.14 -22.91 13.57
N ASP A 264 -7.18 -22.79 14.41
CA ASP A 264 -8.58 -22.57 13.98
C ASP A 264 -8.81 -21.22 13.26
N LYS A 265 -7.77 -20.37 13.14
CA LYS A 265 -7.78 -19.12 12.34
C LYS A 265 -6.97 -19.23 11.05
N GLY A 266 -6.12 -20.26 10.94
CA GLY A 266 -5.26 -20.52 9.80
C GLY A 266 -5.84 -21.63 8.92
N LEU A 267 -5.03 -22.65 8.67
CA LEU A 267 -5.33 -23.82 7.83
C LEU A 267 -5.56 -25.10 8.67
N GLY A 268 -6.10 -24.96 9.88
CA GLY A 268 -6.42 -26.10 10.75
C GLY A 268 -5.24 -26.64 11.57
N LYS A 269 -5.53 -27.49 12.57
CA LYS A 269 -4.54 -27.91 13.59
C LYS A 269 -3.53 -28.98 13.13
N ASP A 270 -3.79 -29.57 11.98
CA ASP A 270 -2.98 -30.61 11.33
C ASP A 270 -2.20 -30.07 10.11
N SER A 271 -2.25 -28.75 9.88
CA SER A 271 -1.44 -28.08 8.87
C SER A 271 0.05 -28.05 9.20
N TYR A 272 0.88 -28.38 8.23
CA TYR A 272 2.32 -28.20 8.26
C TYR A 272 2.71 -26.79 7.80
N THR A 273 3.51 -26.10 8.61
CA THR A 273 4.12 -24.81 8.29
C THR A 273 5.58 -25.07 7.94
N GLY A 274 5.90 -24.99 6.65
CA GLY A 274 7.14 -25.50 6.08
C GLY A 274 8.11 -24.42 5.58
N ALA A 275 9.41 -24.73 5.66
CA ALA A 275 10.46 -24.03 4.93
C ALA A 275 11.31 -25.00 4.12
N ALA A 276 11.80 -24.59 2.95
CA ALA A 276 12.89 -25.29 2.28
C ALA A 276 14.23 -24.90 2.91
N ILE A 277 15.09 -25.89 3.14
CA ILE A 277 16.46 -25.71 3.64
C ILE A 277 17.46 -26.58 2.88
N MET A 278 18.71 -26.14 2.85
CA MET A 278 19.84 -26.79 2.16
C MET A 278 20.97 -27.11 3.15
N LEU A 279 21.82 -28.08 2.81
CA LEU A 279 22.99 -28.45 3.64
C LEU A 279 23.99 -27.27 3.80
N SER A 280 24.02 -26.32 2.88
CA SER A 280 24.84 -25.10 2.97
C SER A 280 24.37 -24.12 4.04
N GLU A 281 23.10 -24.19 4.44
CA GLU A 281 22.44 -23.24 5.34
C GLU A 281 22.42 -23.72 6.79
N ILE A 282 22.43 -25.04 7.01
CA ILE A 282 22.23 -25.64 8.34
C ILE A 282 23.32 -25.32 9.39
N SER A 283 24.41 -24.69 8.96
CA SER A 283 25.45 -24.13 9.85
C SER A 283 25.21 -22.68 10.28
N ASP A 284 24.21 -22.02 9.70
CA ASP A 284 23.80 -20.67 10.04
C ASP A 284 22.82 -20.71 11.23
N LYS A 285 23.28 -20.21 12.38
CA LYS A 285 22.46 -20.26 13.59
C LYS A 285 21.25 -19.33 13.51
N ALA A 286 21.35 -18.15 12.90
CA ALA A 286 20.22 -17.22 12.85
C ALA A 286 19.12 -17.75 11.93
N LEU A 287 19.50 -18.40 10.82
CA LEU A 287 18.57 -19.12 9.96
C LEU A 287 17.91 -20.29 10.69
N MET A 288 18.68 -21.10 11.44
CA MET A 288 18.10 -22.22 12.20
C MET A 288 17.22 -21.74 13.36
N ASP A 289 17.56 -20.64 14.04
CA ASP A 289 16.69 -20.02 15.06
C ASP A 289 15.34 -19.60 14.43
N LEU A 290 15.32 -19.09 13.19
CA LEU A 290 14.07 -18.84 12.44
C LEU A 290 13.30 -20.14 12.14
N VAL A 291 13.99 -21.19 11.69
CA VAL A 291 13.39 -22.50 11.39
C VAL A 291 12.71 -23.08 12.64
N GLU A 292 13.44 -23.12 13.75
CA GLU A 292 13.00 -23.63 15.06
C GLU A 292 11.80 -22.85 15.62
N LYS A 293 11.82 -21.51 15.55
CA LYS A 293 10.73 -20.65 16.04
C LYS A 293 9.49 -20.69 15.15
N HIS A 294 9.65 -20.60 13.82
CA HIS A 294 8.52 -20.30 12.93
C HIS A 294 7.92 -21.51 12.22
N PHE A 295 8.63 -22.64 12.11
CA PHE A 295 8.21 -23.75 11.27
C PHE A 295 8.10 -25.07 12.06
N ASN A 296 7.20 -25.94 11.62
CA ASN A 296 7.04 -27.31 12.16
C ASN A 296 7.25 -28.39 11.07
N ALA A 297 7.66 -27.97 9.87
CA ALA A 297 8.05 -28.83 8.79
C ALA A 297 9.23 -28.23 8.01
N VAL A 298 10.01 -29.10 7.36
CA VAL A 298 11.03 -28.70 6.38
C VAL A 298 11.02 -29.61 5.16
N THR A 299 11.43 -29.04 4.02
CA THR A 299 11.78 -29.79 2.81
C THR A 299 13.27 -29.62 2.55
N PHE A 300 14.00 -30.68 2.24
CA PHE A 300 15.41 -30.55 1.82
C PHE A 300 15.44 -30.20 0.34
N GLY A 301 15.87 -28.99 0.01
CA GLY A 301 15.68 -28.43 -1.33
C GLY A 301 16.52 -29.12 -2.42
N ASN A 302 17.57 -29.87 -2.07
CA ASN A 302 18.30 -30.71 -3.03
C ASN A 302 18.71 -32.10 -2.51
N GLU A 303 18.87 -32.28 -1.20
CA GLU A 303 19.67 -33.38 -0.65
C GLU A 303 19.05 -34.78 -0.87
N PHE A 304 17.73 -34.86 -1.07
CA PHE A 304 16.99 -36.08 -1.41
C PHE A 304 16.71 -36.27 -2.91
N LYS A 305 17.17 -35.36 -3.79
CA LYS A 305 17.00 -35.50 -5.23
C LYS A 305 17.91 -36.60 -5.82
N PRO A 306 17.54 -37.22 -6.96
CA PRO A 306 18.28 -38.38 -7.48
C PRO A 306 19.75 -38.10 -7.78
N ASP A 307 20.11 -36.92 -8.32
CA ASP A 307 21.50 -36.52 -8.54
C ASP A 307 22.32 -36.43 -7.23
N SER A 308 21.79 -35.78 -6.19
CA SER A 308 22.38 -35.71 -4.85
C SER A 308 22.62 -37.11 -4.27
N LEU A 309 21.62 -37.99 -4.40
CA LEU A 309 21.69 -39.38 -3.94
C LEU A 309 22.62 -40.26 -4.80
N PHE A 310 23.04 -39.81 -5.98
CA PHE A 310 24.14 -40.39 -6.75
C PHE A 310 25.45 -39.59 -6.62
N GLY A 311 25.54 -38.69 -5.63
CA GLY A 311 26.75 -37.94 -5.29
C GLY A 311 27.06 -36.75 -6.21
N TYR A 312 26.06 -36.20 -6.89
CA TYR A 312 26.17 -35.20 -7.96
C TYR A 312 27.08 -35.62 -9.13
N ASN A 313 27.17 -36.93 -9.39
CA ASN A 313 27.96 -37.45 -10.50
C ASN A 313 27.19 -37.38 -11.83
N ASN A 314 27.53 -36.42 -12.67
CA ASN A 314 27.00 -36.31 -14.04
C ASN A 314 27.77 -37.19 -15.05
N ASP A 315 29.00 -37.58 -14.73
CA ASP A 315 29.72 -38.65 -15.43
C ASP A 315 29.19 -40.03 -14.99
N LYS A 316 29.58 -41.09 -15.71
CA LYS A 316 29.20 -42.45 -15.31
C LYS A 316 29.78 -42.85 -13.95
N PRO A 317 29.11 -43.75 -13.20
CA PRO A 317 29.70 -44.34 -12.00
C PRO A 317 31.03 -45.03 -12.30
N TYR A 318 32.06 -44.79 -11.48
CA TYR A 318 33.38 -45.40 -11.67
C TYR A 318 33.45 -46.84 -11.14
N ASP A 319 34.48 -47.59 -11.54
CA ASP A 319 34.71 -48.97 -11.09
C ASP A 319 34.83 -49.04 -9.55
N GLY A 320 33.79 -49.58 -8.91
CA GLY A 320 33.63 -49.61 -7.45
C GLY A 320 32.41 -48.85 -6.91
N GLN A 321 31.77 -47.99 -7.72
CA GLN A 321 30.44 -47.44 -7.43
C GLN A 321 29.30 -48.34 -7.90
N ILE A 322 29.52 -49.30 -8.78
CA ILE A 322 28.52 -50.32 -9.12
C ILE A 322 28.67 -51.50 -8.15
N VAL A 323 27.56 -51.86 -7.49
CA VAL A 323 27.44 -53.01 -6.57
C VAL A 323 26.49 -54.07 -7.15
N GLU A 324 26.61 -55.30 -6.67
CA GLU A 324 25.68 -56.40 -7.00
C GLU A 324 24.69 -56.60 -5.86
N GLU A 325 23.40 -56.40 -6.14
CA GLU A 325 22.30 -56.59 -5.19
C GLU A 325 21.39 -57.76 -5.60
N THR A 326 20.60 -58.25 -4.64
CA THR A 326 19.60 -59.30 -4.85
C THR A 326 18.37 -58.96 -4.04
N TRP A 327 17.24 -58.76 -4.71
CA TRP A 327 15.96 -58.44 -4.08
C TRP A 327 14.81 -59.23 -4.70
N THR A 328 13.66 -59.21 -4.03
CA THR A 328 12.39 -59.63 -4.60
C THR A 328 11.61 -58.37 -4.95
N ASP A 329 11.19 -58.24 -6.20
CA ASP A 329 10.38 -57.11 -6.65
C ASP A 329 8.97 -57.15 -6.04
N ALA A 330 8.25 -56.04 -6.16
CA ALA A 330 6.89 -55.85 -5.66
C ALA A 330 5.86 -56.80 -6.32
N LYS A 331 6.23 -57.49 -7.42
CA LYS A 331 5.43 -58.54 -8.08
C LYS A 331 5.78 -59.94 -7.57
N GLY A 332 6.73 -60.06 -6.64
CA GLY A 332 7.18 -61.33 -6.05
C GLY A 332 8.27 -62.06 -6.86
N VAL A 333 8.88 -61.42 -7.85
CA VAL A 333 9.94 -62.00 -8.67
C VAL A 333 11.30 -61.69 -8.05
N LYS A 334 12.11 -62.73 -7.83
CA LYS A 334 13.47 -62.58 -7.29
C LYS A 334 14.46 -62.28 -8.41
N HIS A 335 15.19 -61.17 -8.27
CA HIS A 335 16.28 -60.76 -9.16
C HIS A 335 17.62 -60.97 -8.44
N GLU A 336 18.57 -61.69 -9.05
CA GLU A 336 19.84 -62.08 -8.42
C GLU A 336 21.05 -61.41 -9.12
N ASN A 337 21.97 -60.88 -8.32
CA ASN A 337 23.22 -60.21 -8.76
C ASN A 337 22.99 -59.05 -9.75
N MET A 338 21.93 -58.27 -9.51
CA MET A 338 21.61 -57.08 -10.29
C MET A 338 22.64 -55.99 -10.03
N LYS A 339 23.19 -55.40 -11.10
CA LYS A 339 24.19 -54.34 -11.02
C LYS A 339 23.51 -52.98 -10.88
N VAL A 340 23.78 -52.31 -9.77
CA VAL A 340 23.14 -51.04 -9.40
C VAL A 340 24.18 -50.05 -8.86
N PRO A 341 23.99 -48.73 -9.05
CA PRO A 341 24.88 -47.73 -8.47
C PRO A 341 24.73 -47.66 -6.95
N LYS A 342 25.84 -47.42 -6.24
CA LYS A 342 25.82 -47.17 -4.80
C LYS A 342 25.32 -45.74 -4.54
N MET A 343 24.25 -45.62 -3.76
CA MET A 343 23.68 -44.34 -3.35
C MET A 343 24.49 -43.68 -2.21
N ASP A 344 24.43 -42.35 -2.14
CA ASP A 344 25.13 -41.49 -1.18
C ASP A 344 24.14 -40.66 -0.35
N PHE A 345 23.79 -41.17 0.83
CA PHE A 345 22.90 -40.52 1.78
C PHE A 345 23.61 -39.54 2.74
N SER A 346 24.92 -39.33 2.59
CA SER A 346 25.74 -38.57 3.56
C SER A 346 25.44 -37.06 3.62
N ARG A 347 24.62 -36.54 2.70
CA ARG A 347 24.08 -35.17 2.73
C ARG A 347 22.78 -35.10 3.54
N PRO A 348 21.69 -35.82 3.18
CA PRO A 348 20.46 -35.79 3.97
C PRO A 348 20.65 -36.35 5.39
N GLU A 349 21.50 -37.36 5.62
CA GLU A 349 21.77 -37.88 6.98
C GLU A 349 22.26 -36.78 7.95
N LYS A 350 23.14 -35.87 7.50
CA LYS A 350 23.64 -34.77 8.36
C LYS A 350 22.55 -33.77 8.75
N MET A 351 21.59 -33.55 7.86
CA MET A 351 20.46 -32.66 8.13
C MET A 351 19.43 -33.34 9.03
N LEU A 352 19.20 -34.63 8.84
CA LEU A 352 18.35 -35.45 9.71
C LEU A 352 18.93 -35.60 11.12
N GLU A 353 20.25 -35.74 11.27
CA GLU A 353 20.94 -35.80 12.57
C GLU A 353 20.65 -34.53 13.40
N LEU A 354 20.87 -33.35 12.82
CA LEU A 354 20.64 -32.07 13.49
C LEU A 354 19.16 -31.82 13.84
N LEU A 355 18.24 -32.12 12.92
CA LEU A 355 16.80 -32.02 13.18
C LEU A 355 16.31 -33.07 14.19
N LYS A 356 16.97 -34.24 14.25
CA LYS A 356 16.66 -35.27 15.24
C LYS A 356 17.12 -34.84 16.64
N ASP A 357 18.32 -34.28 16.78
CA ASP A 357 18.79 -33.73 18.05
C ASP A 357 17.82 -32.67 18.58
N TRP A 358 17.39 -31.72 17.73
CA TRP A 358 16.35 -30.74 18.08
C TRP A 358 15.04 -31.41 18.53
N ASN A 359 14.53 -32.38 17.76
CA ASN A 359 13.26 -33.06 18.02
C ASN A 359 13.27 -33.98 19.26
N ASP A 360 14.44 -34.47 19.67
CA ASP A 360 14.62 -35.24 20.90
C ASP A 360 14.68 -34.30 22.13
N GLU A 361 15.20 -33.08 21.97
CA GLU A 361 15.15 -32.02 22.99
C GLU A 361 13.76 -31.35 23.12
N HIS A 362 13.00 -31.27 22.02
CA HIS A 362 11.69 -30.59 21.92
C HIS A 362 10.56 -31.55 21.45
N PRO A 363 10.21 -32.59 22.22
CA PRO A 363 9.30 -33.64 21.77
C PRO A 363 7.83 -33.19 21.59
N GLU A 364 7.43 -32.05 22.18
CA GLU A 364 6.15 -31.39 21.95
C GLU A 364 6.11 -30.45 20.72
N ASP A 365 7.25 -30.12 20.13
CA ASP A 365 7.41 -29.09 19.08
C ASP A 365 8.32 -29.60 17.94
N GLN A 366 7.99 -30.80 17.44
CA GLN A 366 8.82 -31.51 16.49
C GLN A 366 8.70 -30.96 15.07
N ILE A 367 9.85 -30.70 14.44
CA ILE A 367 9.99 -30.38 13.02
C ILE A 367 9.90 -31.68 12.21
N LYS A 368 8.93 -31.78 11.30
CA LYS A 368 8.73 -32.91 10.38
C LYS A 368 9.39 -32.67 9.03
N VAL A 369 9.55 -33.73 8.24
CA VAL A 369 10.28 -33.70 6.95
C VAL A 369 9.35 -34.11 5.80
N ARG A 370 9.37 -33.31 4.73
CA ARG A 370 8.90 -33.71 3.39
C ARG A 370 10.04 -34.38 2.63
N GLY A 371 9.83 -35.59 2.15
CA GLY A 371 10.75 -36.21 1.20
C GLY A 371 10.55 -35.61 -0.20
N HIS A 372 11.62 -35.08 -0.81
CA HIS A 372 11.57 -34.45 -2.12
C HIS A 372 12.85 -34.79 -2.90
N VAL A 373 12.84 -35.58 -3.98
CA VAL A 373 11.71 -36.21 -4.70
C VAL A 373 12.18 -37.56 -5.26
N LEU A 374 11.29 -38.56 -5.33
CA LEU A 374 11.64 -39.88 -5.88
C LEU A 374 11.78 -39.91 -7.41
N THR A 375 10.94 -39.17 -8.14
CA THR A 375 10.88 -39.25 -9.62
C THR A 375 10.73 -37.85 -10.20
N TRP A 376 11.76 -37.37 -10.92
CA TRP A 376 11.72 -36.07 -11.59
C TRP A 376 12.45 -36.12 -12.93
N HIS A 377 12.05 -35.27 -13.87
CA HIS A 377 12.68 -35.18 -15.19
C HIS A 377 13.99 -34.37 -15.15
N SER A 378 14.09 -33.41 -14.23
CA SER A 378 15.32 -32.70 -13.88
C SER A 378 16.07 -33.42 -12.76
N GLN A 379 17.33 -33.01 -12.52
CA GLN A 379 18.21 -33.50 -11.43
C GLN A 379 18.21 -35.04 -11.27
N THR A 380 18.11 -35.76 -12.40
CA THR A 380 18.28 -37.20 -12.50
C THR A 380 19.31 -37.48 -13.62
N PRO A 381 20.51 -38.01 -13.30
CA PRO A 381 21.59 -38.12 -14.28
C PRO A 381 21.21 -38.95 -15.52
N GLU A 382 21.55 -38.48 -16.73
CA GLU A 382 21.16 -39.16 -17.98
C GLU A 382 21.64 -40.62 -18.01
N TRP A 383 22.81 -40.90 -17.45
CA TRP A 383 23.37 -42.25 -17.40
C TRP A 383 22.47 -43.27 -16.68
N PHE A 384 21.59 -42.83 -15.77
CA PHE A 384 20.64 -43.72 -15.09
C PHE A 384 19.66 -44.39 -16.06
N PHE A 385 19.40 -43.77 -17.21
CA PHE A 385 18.52 -44.25 -18.28
C PHE A 385 19.26 -45.02 -19.39
N LYS A 386 20.57 -45.25 -19.23
CA LYS A 386 21.43 -45.86 -20.26
C LYS A 386 21.97 -47.23 -19.88
N GLU A 387 22.23 -48.06 -20.88
CA GLU A 387 22.95 -49.32 -20.74
C GLU A 387 24.30 -49.10 -20.03
N ASN A 388 24.65 -50.02 -19.13
CA ASN A 388 25.90 -49.99 -18.34
C ASN A 388 26.12 -48.73 -17.49
N TYR A 389 25.08 -47.90 -17.29
CA TYR A 389 25.19 -46.60 -16.61
C TYR A 389 26.21 -45.67 -17.28
N ASP A 390 26.35 -45.71 -18.62
CA ASP A 390 27.22 -44.82 -19.39
C ASP A 390 26.36 -43.78 -20.13
N PRO A 391 26.58 -42.46 -20.02
CA PRO A 391 25.78 -41.47 -20.74
C PRO A 391 25.86 -41.63 -22.27
N ASN A 392 26.95 -42.23 -22.78
CA ASN A 392 27.14 -42.54 -24.21
C ASN A 392 26.51 -43.89 -24.63
N GLY A 393 25.92 -44.64 -23.69
CA GLY A 393 25.25 -45.90 -23.93
C GLY A 393 23.94 -45.74 -24.72
N ALA A 394 23.39 -46.88 -25.15
CA ALA A 394 22.01 -46.93 -25.65
C ALA A 394 21.02 -46.70 -24.50
N TRP A 395 19.81 -46.24 -24.83
CA TRP A 395 18.70 -46.18 -23.87
C TRP A 395 18.29 -47.59 -23.47
N VAL A 396 18.02 -47.81 -22.18
CA VAL A 396 17.53 -49.11 -21.68
C VAL A 396 16.10 -49.40 -22.16
N SER A 397 15.63 -50.64 -22.00
CA SER A 397 14.22 -50.96 -22.26
C SER A 397 13.31 -50.48 -21.11
N PRO A 398 11.99 -50.31 -21.36
CA PRO A 398 11.02 -50.00 -20.30
C PRO A 398 11.04 -51.02 -19.15
N GLU A 399 11.28 -52.30 -19.43
CA GLU A 399 11.36 -53.35 -18.42
C GLU A 399 12.59 -53.18 -17.52
N GLU A 400 13.77 -52.92 -18.09
CA GLU A 400 14.98 -52.66 -17.29
C GLU A 400 14.85 -51.35 -16.51
N MET A 401 14.30 -50.30 -17.12
CA MET A 401 14.06 -49.03 -16.43
C MET A 401 13.06 -49.19 -15.28
N THR A 402 12.06 -50.06 -15.42
CA THR A 402 11.08 -50.33 -14.35
C THR A 402 11.78 -50.96 -13.15
N LEU A 403 12.68 -51.91 -13.37
CA LEU A 403 13.48 -52.52 -12.29
C LEU A 403 14.45 -51.53 -11.64
N ARG A 404 15.09 -50.64 -12.42
CA ARG A 404 15.97 -49.58 -11.88
C ARG A 404 15.18 -48.55 -11.06
N HIS A 405 14.00 -48.16 -11.51
CA HIS A 405 13.12 -47.20 -10.84
C HIS A 405 12.56 -47.79 -9.53
N GLU A 406 12.11 -49.04 -9.57
CA GLU A 406 11.69 -49.78 -8.38
C GLU A 406 12.83 -49.90 -7.36
N TRP A 407 14.00 -50.33 -7.81
CA TRP A 407 15.20 -50.45 -6.95
C TRP A 407 15.57 -49.11 -6.30
N PHE A 408 15.50 -47.99 -7.03
CA PHE A 408 15.77 -46.66 -6.48
C PHE A 408 14.78 -46.31 -5.36
N ILE A 409 13.47 -46.40 -5.63
CA ILE A 409 12.42 -46.08 -4.64
C ILE A 409 12.54 -46.98 -3.41
N LYS A 410 12.72 -48.29 -3.62
CA LYS A 410 13.00 -49.28 -2.56
C LYS A 410 14.19 -48.84 -1.71
N SER A 411 15.32 -48.52 -2.33
CA SER A 411 16.57 -48.25 -1.61
C SER A 411 16.49 -46.97 -0.77
N VAL A 412 15.82 -45.93 -1.28
CA VAL A 412 15.53 -44.70 -0.51
C VAL A 412 14.61 -45.00 0.69
N PHE A 413 13.53 -45.74 0.47
CA PHE A 413 12.55 -46.05 1.53
C PHE A 413 13.10 -47.02 2.58
N GLU A 414 13.85 -48.05 2.17
CA GLU A 414 14.54 -48.94 3.11
C GLU A 414 15.57 -48.18 3.95
N HIS A 415 16.39 -47.31 3.33
CA HIS A 415 17.37 -46.51 4.05
C HIS A 415 16.71 -45.62 5.11
N VAL A 416 15.71 -44.82 4.72
CA VAL A 416 15.05 -43.89 5.65
C VAL A 416 14.20 -44.64 6.69
N PHE A 417 13.37 -45.61 6.30
CA PHE A 417 12.41 -46.22 7.22
C PHE A 417 12.97 -47.37 8.07
N ALA A 418 14.17 -47.89 7.75
CA ALA A 418 14.93 -48.75 8.67
C ALA A 418 15.77 -47.95 9.68
N SER A 419 15.95 -46.65 9.48
CA SER A 419 16.71 -45.76 10.38
C SER A 419 15.91 -45.29 11.59
N GLU A 420 16.56 -44.51 12.46
CA GLU A 420 15.91 -43.80 13.56
C GLU A 420 15.10 -42.55 13.13
N TYR A 421 15.29 -42.06 11.91
CA TYR A 421 14.62 -40.86 11.39
C TYR A 421 13.20 -41.12 10.85
N LYS A 422 12.78 -42.39 10.77
CA LYS A 422 11.54 -42.83 10.12
C LYS A 422 10.27 -42.09 10.55
N ASP A 423 10.17 -41.68 11.83
CA ASP A 423 9.00 -41.03 12.43
C ASP A 423 9.03 -39.48 12.29
N MET A 424 10.06 -38.94 11.60
CA MET A 424 10.16 -37.52 11.22
C MET A 424 9.48 -37.22 9.89
N PHE A 425 9.37 -38.20 8.98
CA PHE A 425 8.78 -38.01 7.66
C PHE A 425 7.25 -38.09 7.72
N TYR A 426 6.57 -37.07 7.20
CA TYR A 426 5.10 -37.09 7.10
C TYR A 426 4.59 -37.46 5.71
N GLY A 427 5.36 -37.15 4.67
CA GLY A 427 5.02 -37.49 3.30
C GLY A 427 6.18 -37.33 2.33
N TRP A 428 5.93 -37.69 1.07
CA TRP A 428 6.93 -37.70 0.01
C TRP A 428 6.33 -37.26 -1.33
N ASP A 429 7.03 -36.38 -2.04
CA ASP A 429 6.77 -36.08 -3.44
C ASP A 429 7.26 -37.26 -4.30
N VAL A 430 6.33 -38.09 -4.75
CA VAL A 430 6.65 -39.35 -5.45
C VAL A 430 7.01 -39.11 -6.91
N VAL A 431 6.30 -38.17 -7.54
CA VAL A 431 6.57 -37.69 -8.89
C VAL A 431 6.44 -36.17 -8.89
N ASN A 432 7.46 -35.50 -9.42
CA ASN A 432 7.51 -34.05 -9.57
C ASN A 432 7.47 -33.66 -11.06
N GLU A 433 6.70 -32.62 -11.38
CA GLU A 433 6.70 -31.92 -12.67
C GLU A 433 6.64 -32.84 -13.90
N ALA A 434 5.66 -33.75 -13.94
CA ALA A 434 5.44 -34.65 -15.06
C ALA A 434 4.53 -34.06 -16.15
N CYS A 435 3.83 -32.95 -15.88
CA CYS A 435 2.98 -32.26 -16.85
C CYS A 435 3.76 -31.21 -17.65
N SER A 436 3.36 -31.02 -18.91
CA SER A 436 3.93 -30.07 -19.87
C SER A 436 3.31 -28.68 -19.70
N ASP A 437 4.15 -27.64 -19.71
CA ASP A 437 3.69 -26.24 -19.73
C ASP A 437 3.04 -25.85 -21.08
N SER A 438 3.41 -26.52 -22.19
CA SER A 438 3.04 -26.10 -23.55
C SER A 438 1.92 -26.91 -24.19
N THR A 439 1.77 -28.19 -23.83
CA THR A 439 0.91 -29.12 -24.59
C THR A 439 -0.40 -29.48 -23.91
N GLY A 440 -0.59 -29.14 -22.63
CA GLY A 440 -1.77 -29.56 -21.86
C GLY A 440 -1.86 -31.08 -21.64
N THR A 441 -0.72 -31.78 -21.69
CA THR A 441 -0.61 -33.21 -21.37
C THR A 441 0.72 -33.51 -20.66
N TYR A 442 1.17 -34.77 -20.64
CA TYR A 442 2.42 -35.18 -20.00
C TYR A 442 3.66 -34.72 -20.80
N ARG A 443 4.78 -34.47 -20.10
CA ARG A 443 6.07 -34.18 -20.74
C ARG A 443 6.50 -35.29 -21.69
N SER A 444 7.17 -34.89 -22.76
CA SER A 444 7.66 -35.73 -23.84
C SER A 444 9.19 -35.82 -23.87
N ALA A 445 9.70 -36.60 -24.82
CA ALA A 445 11.13 -36.77 -25.08
C ALA A 445 11.75 -35.60 -25.89
N ASP A 446 10.95 -34.58 -26.23
CA ASP A 446 11.34 -33.43 -27.06
C ASP A 446 12.51 -32.63 -26.42
N PRO A 447 13.45 -32.07 -27.21
CA PRO A 447 14.56 -31.28 -26.68
C PRO A 447 14.18 -30.03 -25.87
N SER A 448 12.95 -29.54 -25.98
CA SER A 448 12.40 -28.45 -25.15
C SER A 448 11.91 -28.92 -23.77
N GLU A 449 11.44 -30.16 -23.65
CA GLU A 449 10.87 -30.70 -22.39
C GLU A 449 11.80 -31.69 -21.67
N ARG A 450 12.73 -32.30 -22.41
CA ARG A 450 13.88 -33.10 -21.94
C ARG A 450 13.57 -34.26 -20.99
N SER A 451 12.35 -34.81 -20.98
CA SER A 451 12.01 -35.93 -20.09
C SER A 451 12.62 -37.25 -20.57
N ASN A 452 13.70 -37.67 -19.90
CA ASN A 452 14.30 -38.99 -20.11
C ASN A 452 13.33 -40.13 -19.72
N TRP A 453 12.45 -39.91 -18.75
CA TRP A 453 11.35 -40.83 -18.44
C TRP A 453 10.41 -41.04 -19.63
N ALA A 454 9.94 -39.95 -20.25
CA ALA A 454 9.09 -40.02 -21.44
C ALA A 454 9.82 -40.59 -22.67
N ARG A 455 11.15 -40.47 -22.72
CA ARG A 455 11.99 -41.09 -23.76
C ARG A 455 12.03 -42.62 -23.67
N ILE A 456 11.95 -43.19 -22.46
CA ILE A 456 11.84 -44.63 -22.25
C ILE A 456 10.39 -45.12 -22.41
N TYR A 457 9.44 -44.47 -21.73
CA TYR A 457 8.08 -44.97 -21.55
C TYR A 457 7.03 -44.39 -22.51
N GLY A 458 7.38 -43.37 -23.30
CA GLY A 458 6.42 -42.58 -24.07
C GLY A 458 5.57 -41.64 -23.20
N THR A 459 4.58 -41.00 -23.83
CA THR A 459 3.75 -39.94 -23.24
C THR A 459 2.37 -40.43 -22.75
N GLY A 460 2.24 -41.71 -22.38
CA GLY A 460 0.98 -42.27 -21.86
C GLY A 460 -0.16 -42.30 -22.90
N SER A 461 -1.41 -42.30 -22.45
CA SER A 461 -2.60 -42.17 -23.30
C SER A 461 -3.55 -41.08 -22.79
N LYS A 462 -4.70 -40.90 -23.44
CA LYS A 462 -5.75 -39.98 -22.95
C LYS A 462 -6.45 -40.53 -21.69
N GLU A 463 -6.40 -41.83 -21.49
CA GLU A 463 -7.12 -42.56 -20.47
C GLU A 463 -6.27 -42.87 -19.25
N ASP A 464 -4.94 -42.97 -19.40
CA ASP A 464 -3.99 -43.25 -18.33
C ASP A 464 -2.63 -42.55 -18.48
N ALA A 465 -2.04 -42.21 -17.34
CA ALA A 465 -0.70 -41.65 -17.23
C ALA A 465 0.39 -42.64 -17.69
N PRO A 466 1.57 -42.14 -18.14
CA PRO A 466 2.72 -42.98 -18.46
C PRO A 466 3.07 -43.97 -17.35
N ASP A 467 3.53 -45.18 -17.72
CA ASP A 467 3.84 -46.26 -16.79
C ASP A 467 4.81 -45.86 -15.68
N TYR A 468 5.78 -44.96 -15.93
CA TYR A 468 6.71 -44.50 -14.88
C TYR A 468 6.00 -43.73 -13.75
N ILE A 469 4.94 -42.97 -14.05
CA ILE A 469 4.17 -42.23 -13.04
C ILE A 469 3.39 -43.22 -12.19
N LEU A 470 2.63 -44.12 -12.84
CA LEU A 470 1.84 -45.13 -12.14
C LEU A 470 2.74 -46.06 -11.31
N ASN A 471 3.86 -46.52 -11.88
CA ASN A 471 4.78 -47.41 -11.20
C ASN A 471 5.49 -46.72 -10.02
N ALA A 472 5.85 -45.44 -10.11
CA ALA A 472 6.38 -44.69 -8.95
C ALA A 472 5.41 -44.72 -7.75
N PHE A 473 4.13 -44.42 -7.98
CA PHE A 473 3.11 -44.50 -6.93
C PHE A 473 2.83 -45.93 -6.44
N ARG A 474 2.89 -46.94 -7.32
CA ARG A 474 2.78 -48.35 -6.92
C ARG A 474 3.93 -48.78 -6.02
N PHE A 475 5.17 -48.44 -6.38
CA PHE A 475 6.37 -48.82 -5.63
C PHE A 475 6.46 -48.06 -4.30
N ALA A 476 6.18 -46.75 -4.30
CA ALA A 476 6.13 -45.97 -3.07
C ALA A 476 5.05 -46.50 -2.10
N ASN A 477 3.85 -46.80 -2.60
CA ASN A 477 2.79 -47.42 -1.79
C ASN A 477 3.22 -48.79 -1.23
N TYR A 478 3.78 -49.66 -2.07
CA TYR A 478 4.23 -51.00 -1.68
C TYR A 478 5.34 -50.96 -0.61
N TYR A 479 6.43 -50.24 -0.86
CA TYR A 479 7.56 -50.18 0.08
C TYR A 479 7.24 -49.38 1.34
N ALA A 480 6.35 -48.38 1.29
CA ALA A 480 5.82 -47.76 2.50
C ALA A 480 5.05 -48.79 3.35
N HIS A 481 4.17 -49.60 2.74
CA HIS A 481 3.42 -50.64 3.45
C HIS A 481 4.33 -51.70 4.09
N GLU A 482 5.27 -52.28 3.33
CA GLU A 482 6.21 -53.29 3.84
C GLU A 482 7.09 -52.76 4.99
N MET A 483 7.42 -51.46 4.98
CA MET A 483 8.17 -50.79 6.05
C MET A 483 7.29 -50.29 7.21
N GLY A 484 5.98 -50.57 7.21
CA GLY A 484 5.03 -50.19 8.26
C GLY A 484 4.58 -48.71 8.22
N GLN A 485 4.85 -48.01 7.13
CA GLN A 485 4.58 -46.59 6.89
C GLN A 485 3.25 -46.35 6.16
N ASP A 486 2.18 -47.02 6.62
CA ASP A 486 0.83 -46.89 6.05
C ASP A 486 0.26 -45.46 6.13
N LYS A 487 0.79 -44.63 7.03
CA LYS A 487 0.39 -43.23 7.22
C LYS A 487 1.16 -42.21 6.36
N LEU A 488 2.26 -42.61 5.73
CA LEU A 488 3.09 -41.69 4.92
C LEU A 488 2.27 -41.16 3.74
N GLU A 489 2.12 -39.84 3.66
CA GLU A 489 1.36 -39.21 2.58
C GLU A 489 2.18 -39.22 1.27
N LEU A 490 1.55 -39.64 0.17
CA LEU A 490 2.20 -39.73 -1.15
C LEU A 490 1.61 -38.67 -2.09
N TYR A 491 2.45 -37.75 -2.56
CA TYR A 491 2.02 -36.60 -3.36
C TYR A 491 2.49 -36.69 -4.82
N TYR A 492 1.67 -36.12 -5.71
CA TYR A 492 2.15 -35.53 -6.96
C TYR A 492 2.45 -34.05 -6.70
N ASN A 493 3.45 -33.45 -7.35
CA ASN A 493 3.89 -32.08 -7.10
C ASN A 493 4.25 -31.37 -8.44
N ASP A 494 3.83 -30.11 -8.64
CA ASP A 494 4.08 -29.37 -9.90
C ASP A 494 3.88 -27.83 -9.77
N TYR A 495 4.60 -27.05 -10.60
CA TYR A 495 4.42 -25.59 -10.79
C TYR A 495 3.46 -25.28 -11.94
N ASN A 496 3.16 -23.99 -12.19
CA ASN A 496 2.24 -23.53 -13.25
C ASN A 496 0.87 -24.21 -13.16
N GLU A 497 0.52 -24.66 -11.96
CA GLU A 497 -0.64 -25.45 -11.58
C GLU A 497 -1.97 -24.70 -11.75
N CYS A 498 -1.90 -23.40 -12.03
CA CYS A 498 -3.03 -22.52 -12.36
C CYS A 498 -2.81 -21.74 -13.69
N SER A 499 -1.83 -22.14 -14.50
CA SER A 499 -1.32 -21.37 -15.65
C SER A 499 -1.42 -22.14 -16.98
N GLY A 500 -1.89 -21.46 -18.03
CA GLY A 500 -2.00 -22.02 -19.38
C GLY A 500 -2.86 -23.28 -19.43
N ASN A 501 -2.42 -24.26 -20.22
CA ASN A 501 -3.14 -25.54 -20.42
C ASN A 501 -2.76 -26.60 -19.36
N LYS A 502 -1.81 -26.32 -18.47
CA LYS A 502 -1.29 -27.29 -17.49
C LYS A 502 -2.32 -27.80 -16.47
N PRO A 503 -3.34 -27.01 -16.04
CA PRO A 503 -4.36 -27.50 -15.12
C PRO A 503 -5.16 -28.71 -15.61
N ASP A 504 -5.33 -28.86 -16.93
CA ASP A 504 -5.99 -30.03 -17.51
C ASP A 504 -5.11 -31.29 -17.42
N ALA A 505 -3.81 -31.14 -17.70
CA ALA A 505 -2.82 -32.22 -17.58
C ALA A 505 -2.70 -32.72 -16.13
N ILE A 506 -2.65 -31.80 -15.17
CA ILE A 506 -2.56 -32.12 -13.73
C ILE A 506 -3.82 -32.87 -13.28
N ALA A 507 -5.02 -32.35 -13.59
CA ALA A 507 -6.26 -33.04 -13.25
C ALA A 507 -6.33 -34.45 -13.86
N GLN A 508 -5.94 -34.62 -15.13
CA GLN A 508 -5.87 -35.91 -15.81
C GLN A 508 -4.90 -36.89 -15.12
N LEU A 509 -3.73 -36.41 -14.69
CA LEU A 509 -2.75 -37.21 -13.96
C LEU A 509 -3.32 -37.67 -12.61
N LEU A 510 -3.87 -36.76 -11.83
CA LEU A 510 -4.47 -37.06 -10.52
C LEU A 510 -5.60 -38.08 -10.66
N GLU A 511 -6.48 -37.92 -11.66
CA GLU A 511 -7.57 -38.86 -11.95
C GLU A 511 -7.05 -40.26 -12.33
N SER A 512 -6.01 -40.35 -13.18
CA SER A 512 -5.42 -41.64 -13.56
C SER A 512 -4.75 -42.34 -12.38
N VAL A 513 -3.95 -41.62 -11.56
CA VAL A 513 -3.35 -42.22 -10.35
C VAL A 513 -4.44 -42.64 -9.36
N LYS A 514 -5.51 -41.86 -9.17
CA LYS A 514 -6.63 -42.20 -8.27
C LYS A 514 -7.46 -43.39 -8.77
N LYS A 515 -7.64 -43.52 -10.08
CA LYS A 515 -8.31 -44.66 -10.74
C LYS A 515 -7.60 -45.98 -10.44
N HIS A 516 -6.27 -45.99 -10.43
CA HIS A 516 -5.44 -47.17 -10.18
C HIS A 516 -5.31 -47.61 -8.71
N GLU A 517 -5.87 -46.87 -7.75
CA GLU A 517 -5.94 -47.31 -6.34
C GLU A 517 -6.81 -48.57 -6.17
N LYS A 518 -7.58 -48.93 -7.20
CA LYS A 518 -8.50 -50.08 -7.26
C LYS A 518 -7.88 -51.31 -7.91
N ASP A 519 -6.64 -51.24 -8.38
CA ASP A 519 -5.96 -52.40 -8.97
C ASP A 519 -5.77 -53.50 -7.94
N SER A 520 -6.04 -54.76 -8.33
CA SER A 520 -5.98 -55.91 -7.42
C SER A 520 -4.56 -56.43 -7.15
N VAL A 521 -3.58 -55.95 -7.91
CA VAL A 521 -2.15 -56.27 -7.81
C VAL A 521 -1.40 -54.97 -8.00
N LEU A 522 -0.62 -54.56 -6.99
CA LEU A 522 0.08 -53.27 -6.93
C LEU A 522 -0.85 -52.08 -7.26
N PRO A 523 -1.78 -51.74 -6.36
CA PRO A 523 -2.51 -50.47 -6.43
C PRO A 523 -1.56 -49.28 -6.21
N THR A 524 -1.85 -48.18 -6.88
CA THR A 524 -1.32 -46.86 -6.53
C THR A 524 -1.90 -46.40 -5.17
N ARG A 525 -1.32 -45.34 -4.61
CA ARG A 525 -1.93 -44.55 -3.53
C ARG A 525 -1.53 -43.09 -3.74
N ILE A 526 -2.50 -42.19 -3.82
CA ILE A 526 -2.25 -40.75 -3.83
C ILE A 526 -3.03 -40.10 -2.69
N SER A 527 -2.27 -39.55 -1.74
CA SER A 527 -2.79 -38.97 -0.49
C SER A 527 -3.21 -37.51 -0.65
N GLY A 528 -2.60 -36.78 -1.58
CA GLY A 528 -2.89 -35.37 -1.86
C GLY A 528 -2.11 -34.87 -3.08
N TYR A 529 -2.23 -33.57 -3.36
CA TYR A 529 -1.51 -32.87 -4.42
C TYR A 529 -0.75 -31.66 -3.86
N GLY A 530 0.52 -31.53 -4.23
CA GLY A 530 1.38 -30.39 -3.96
C GLY A 530 1.32 -29.37 -5.09
N MET A 531 0.80 -28.18 -4.77
CA MET A 531 0.87 -27.00 -5.61
C MET A 531 2.20 -26.30 -5.28
N GLN A 532 3.17 -26.26 -6.19
CA GLN A 532 4.48 -25.67 -5.86
C GLN A 532 4.32 -24.21 -5.43
N GLY A 533 3.53 -23.40 -6.12
CA GLY A 533 3.32 -22.02 -5.73
C GLY A 533 4.41 -21.05 -6.21
N HIS A 534 5.37 -21.50 -7.04
CA HIS A 534 6.31 -20.61 -7.73
C HIS A 534 5.53 -19.63 -8.62
N HIS A 535 5.40 -18.40 -8.16
CA HIS A 535 4.49 -17.41 -8.74
C HIS A 535 5.23 -16.11 -9.07
N ASN A 536 4.51 -15.15 -9.65
CA ASN A 536 4.97 -13.77 -9.77
C ASN A 536 3.94 -12.81 -9.18
N MET A 537 4.27 -11.52 -9.18
CA MET A 537 3.41 -10.46 -8.66
C MET A 537 2.13 -10.23 -9.46
N GLN A 538 2.06 -10.70 -10.71
CA GLN A 538 0.95 -10.47 -11.63
C GLN A 538 -0.05 -11.65 -11.67
N GLY A 539 0.39 -12.88 -11.38
CA GLY A 539 -0.46 -14.06 -11.50
C GLY A 539 0.15 -15.35 -10.94
N PRO A 540 -0.65 -16.43 -10.81
CA PRO A 540 -2.10 -16.50 -11.05
C PRO A 540 -2.92 -15.67 -10.04
N THR A 541 -4.10 -15.19 -10.45
CA THR A 541 -5.01 -14.43 -9.56
C THR A 541 -5.53 -15.31 -8.43
N LYS A 542 -5.93 -14.71 -7.31
CA LYS A 542 -6.52 -15.41 -6.15
C LYS A 542 -7.60 -16.42 -6.57
N GLN A 543 -8.56 -15.99 -7.39
CA GLN A 543 -9.65 -16.86 -7.86
C GLN A 543 -9.14 -18.05 -8.70
N LYS A 544 -8.13 -17.87 -9.56
CA LYS A 544 -7.53 -18.98 -10.33
C LYS A 544 -6.90 -20.04 -9.42
N ILE A 545 -6.29 -19.62 -8.31
CA ILE A 545 -5.74 -20.52 -7.29
C ILE A 545 -6.88 -21.31 -6.62
N VAL A 546 -7.94 -20.63 -6.18
CA VAL A 546 -9.13 -21.25 -5.58
C VAL A 546 -9.77 -22.27 -6.53
N ASP A 547 -10.02 -21.89 -7.79
CA ASP A 547 -10.67 -22.74 -8.78
C ASP A 547 -9.86 -24.02 -9.07
N CYS A 548 -8.53 -23.89 -9.21
CA CYS A 548 -7.63 -25.03 -9.44
C CYS A 548 -7.48 -25.90 -8.19
N GLY A 549 -7.27 -25.30 -7.02
CA GLY A 549 -7.18 -26.02 -5.75
C GLY A 549 -8.46 -26.82 -5.44
N ILE A 550 -9.64 -26.25 -5.67
CA ILE A 550 -10.92 -26.94 -5.55
C ILE A 550 -11.05 -28.08 -6.59
N ARG A 551 -10.61 -27.86 -7.84
CA ARG A 551 -10.60 -28.89 -8.90
C ARG A 551 -9.75 -30.10 -8.49
N TYR A 552 -8.53 -29.88 -8.00
CA TYR A 552 -7.63 -30.95 -7.58
C TYR A 552 -8.09 -31.61 -6.29
N GLY A 553 -8.52 -30.83 -5.30
CA GLY A 553 -9.00 -31.33 -4.01
C GLY A 553 -10.22 -32.24 -4.17
N LYS A 554 -11.10 -31.99 -5.15
CA LYS A 554 -12.22 -32.89 -5.49
C LYS A 554 -11.79 -34.25 -6.08
N ILE A 555 -10.55 -34.39 -6.53
CA ILE A 555 -9.97 -35.64 -7.05
C ILE A 555 -9.23 -36.41 -5.95
N VAL A 556 -8.34 -35.73 -5.21
CA VAL A 556 -7.43 -36.39 -4.24
C VAL A 556 -7.83 -36.23 -2.77
N GLY A 557 -8.69 -35.25 -2.44
CA GLY A 557 -9.17 -34.95 -1.09
C GLY A 557 -8.28 -34.02 -0.26
N LYS A 558 -7.02 -33.81 -0.67
CA LYS A 558 -6.03 -33.04 0.10
C LYS A 558 -5.09 -32.22 -0.78
N ILE A 559 -4.78 -31.01 -0.35
CA ILE A 559 -3.91 -30.04 -1.04
C ILE A 559 -2.83 -29.52 -0.08
N GLN A 560 -1.63 -29.25 -0.59
CA GLN A 560 -0.61 -28.46 0.09
C GLN A 560 -0.06 -27.41 -0.88
N VAL A 561 0.35 -26.25 -0.38
CA VAL A 561 1.36 -25.44 -1.07
C VAL A 561 2.75 -25.82 -0.57
N THR A 562 3.63 -26.15 -1.49
CA THR A 562 4.85 -26.93 -1.20
C THR A 562 6.16 -26.18 -1.40
N GLU A 563 6.18 -25.16 -2.27
CA GLU A 563 7.40 -24.44 -2.71
C GLU A 563 7.11 -22.93 -2.93
N LEU A 564 6.31 -22.31 -2.05
CA LEU A 564 5.81 -20.94 -2.28
C LEU A 564 6.93 -19.89 -2.26
N ASP A 565 7.07 -19.17 -3.37
CA ASP A 565 7.87 -17.96 -3.51
C ASP A 565 7.31 -17.05 -4.63
N PHE A 566 7.74 -15.79 -4.66
CA PHE A 566 7.30 -14.82 -5.67
C PHE A 566 8.46 -14.14 -6.37
N LYS A 567 8.56 -14.29 -7.70
CA LYS A 567 9.39 -13.37 -8.50
C LYS A 567 8.90 -11.95 -8.27
N CYS A 568 9.83 -11.04 -7.98
CA CYS A 568 9.54 -9.63 -7.82
C CYS A 568 8.92 -9.03 -9.10
N SER A 569 8.30 -7.88 -8.95
CA SER A 569 7.67 -7.13 -10.03
C SER A 569 8.70 -6.71 -11.08
N SER A 570 8.28 -6.61 -12.34
CA SER A 570 9.16 -6.21 -13.45
C SER A 570 9.63 -4.75 -13.38
N ASP A 571 8.97 -3.91 -12.57
CA ASP A 571 9.34 -2.52 -12.28
C ASP A 571 10.31 -2.37 -11.09
N PHE A 572 10.67 -3.46 -10.38
CA PHE A 572 11.60 -3.40 -9.25
C PHE A 572 13.06 -3.35 -9.72
N GLY A 573 13.69 -2.18 -9.73
CA GLY A 573 15.09 -1.98 -10.11
C GLY A 573 16.12 -2.63 -9.17
N GLY A 574 15.69 -3.14 -8.02
CA GLY A 574 16.56 -3.78 -7.02
C GLY A 574 17.19 -2.81 -6.02
N THR A 575 16.88 -1.51 -6.09
CA THR A 575 17.43 -0.49 -5.20
C THR A 575 16.71 -0.45 -3.85
N ASP A 576 17.39 0.02 -2.80
CA ASP A 576 16.82 0.09 -1.45
C ASP A 576 15.67 1.13 -1.36
N ALA A 577 15.65 2.11 -2.27
CA ALA A 577 14.55 3.09 -2.38
C ALA A 577 13.24 2.46 -2.90
N GLU A 578 13.34 1.44 -3.76
CA GLU A 578 12.19 0.71 -4.32
C GLU A 578 11.72 -0.42 -3.40
N LEU A 579 12.62 -0.93 -2.55
CA LEU A 579 12.43 -2.12 -1.71
C LEU A 579 11.16 -2.07 -0.84
N SER A 580 10.89 -0.93 -0.22
CA SER A 580 9.69 -0.76 0.63
C SER A 580 8.39 -0.86 -0.16
N ALA A 581 8.36 -0.43 -1.41
CA ALA A 581 7.17 -0.53 -2.26
C ALA A 581 6.97 -1.98 -2.71
N GLU A 582 8.06 -2.67 -3.06
CA GLU A 582 8.02 -4.07 -3.47
C GLU A 582 7.58 -4.99 -2.31
N TYR A 583 8.13 -4.80 -1.10
CA TYR A 583 7.70 -5.51 0.10
C TYR A 583 6.19 -5.35 0.41
N THR A 584 5.62 -4.16 0.17
CA THR A 584 4.17 -3.98 0.34
C THR A 584 3.38 -4.74 -0.73
N LYS A 585 3.79 -4.70 -2.01
CA LYS A 585 3.14 -5.53 -3.07
C LYS A 585 3.21 -7.02 -2.69
N GLU A 586 4.40 -7.50 -2.31
CA GLU A 586 4.69 -8.88 -1.91
C GLU A 586 3.80 -9.33 -0.73
N ALA A 587 3.61 -8.45 0.26
CA ALA A 587 2.76 -8.74 1.41
C ALA A 587 1.30 -8.99 1.02
N TYR A 588 0.71 -8.14 0.18
CA TYR A 588 -0.64 -8.40 -0.32
C TYR A 588 -0.70 -9.65 -1.19
N ARG A 589 0.35 -9.97 -1.93
CA ARG A 589 0.45 -11.20 -2.73
C ARG A 589 0.47 -12.46 -1.85
N TYR A 590 1.27 -12.49 -0.79
CA TYR A 590 1.24 -13.55 0.22
C TYR A 590 -0.14 -13.67 0.88
N LYS A 591 -0.75 -12.54 1.24
CA LYS A 591 -2.10 -12.50 1.82
C LYS A 591 -3.14 -13.14 0.89
N ASP A 592 -3.14 -12.78 -0.39
CA ASP A 592 -4.10 -13.29 -1.38
C ASP A 592 -3.94 -14.79 -1.60
N VAL A 593 -2.71 -15.29 -1.69
CA VAL A 593 -2.44 -16.73 -1.83
C VAL A 593 -2.87 -17.49 -0.56
N TYR A 594 -2.57 -16.97 0.62
CA TYR A 594 -2.98 -17.59 1.88
C TYR A 594 -4.51 -17.56 2.10
N ASP A 595 -5.17 -16.48 1.69
CA ASP A 595 -6.63 -16.40 1.67
C ASP A 595 -7.25 -17.39 0.66
N ALA A 596 -6.62 -17.62 -0.51
CA ALA A 596 -7.06 -18.66 -1.44
C ALA A 596 -7.02 -20.05 -0.82
N TYR A 597 -5.94 -20.40 -0.11
CA TYR A 597 -5.82 -21.71 0.55
C TYR A 597 -6.84 -21.91 1.68
N LYS A 598 -7.17 -20.86 2.45
CA LYS A 598 -8.28 -20.93 3.43
C LYS A 598 -9.66 -21.09 2.76
N GLU A 599 -9.86 -20.51 1.57
CA GLU A 599 -11.10 -20.69 0.80
C GLU A 599 -11.20 -22.10 0.20
N ILE A 600 -10.08 -22.71 -0.19
CA ILE A 600 -10.02 -24.12 -0.63
C ILE A 600 -10.30 -25.07 0.55
N ASP A 601 -9.74 -24.80 1.74
CA ASP A 601 -9.97 -25.60 2.96
C ASP A 601 -11.43 -25.56 3.45
N ALA A 602 -12.11 -24.44 3.21
CA ALA A 602 -13.53 -24.29 3.54
C ALA A 602 -14.48 -25.11 2.63
N GLU A 603 -14.00 -25.64 1.49
CA GLU A 603 -14.83 -26.42 0.57
C GLU A 603 -15.05 -27.86 1.08
N PRO A 604 -16.31 -28.33 1.23
CA PRO A 604 -16.58 -29.62 1.85
C PRO A 604 -15.93 -30.83 1.17
N GLY A 605 -15.03 -31.49 1.91
CA GLY A 605 -14.35 -32.71 1.46
C GLY A 605 -12.96 -32.48 0.87
N ILE A 606 -12.43 -31.25 1.00
CA ILE A 606 -11.03 -30.90 0.76
C ILE A 606 -10.39 -30.60 2.12
N ASP A 607 -9.10 -30.89 2.24
CA ASP A 607 -8.24 -30.67 3.42
C ASP A 607 -6.97 -29.97 2.95
N VAL A 608 -6.71 -28.74 3.41
CA VAL A 608 -5.48 -28.00 3.08
C VAL A 608 -4.53 -28.04 4.26
N ASN A 609 -3.69 -29.07 4.32
CA ASN A 609 -2.85 -29.36 5.48
C ASN A 609 -1.36 -28.97 5.31
N GLY A 610 -1.02 -28.01 4.46
CA GLY A 610 0.38 -27.64 4.24
C GLY A 610 0.57 -26.28 3.58
N PHE A 611 1.43 -25.46 4.20
CA PHE A 611 1.90 -24.18 3.69
C PHE A 611 3.41 -24.08 3.84
N THR A 612 4.14 -24.36 2.76
CA THR A 612 5.61 -24.38 2.71
C THR A 612 6.14 -23.27 1.82
N VAL A 613 7.11 -22.51 2.34
CA VAL A 613 7.82 -21.44 1.63
C VAL A 613 9.18 -21.95 1.14
N TRP A 614 9.60 -21.63 -0.09
CA TRP A 614 10.79 -22.23 -0.71
C TRP A 614 12.12 -21.52 -0.35
N GLY A 615 12.32 -21.39 0.96
CA GLY A 615 13.51 -20.84 1.59
C GLY A 615 13.19 -20.22 2.94
N VAL A 616 14.20 -19.68 3.62
CA VAL A 616 14.02 -18.96 4.88
C VAL A 616 14.24 -17.46 4.70
N ILE A 617 15.42 -17.05 4.18
CA ILE A 617 15.81 -15.65 4.00
C ILE A 617 16.03 -15.29 2.53
N ASP A 618 15.61 -14.08 2.12
CA ASP A 618 15.69 -13.59 0.73
C ASP A 618 17.04 -13.86 0.02
N PRO A 619 18.23 -13.61 0.62
CA PRO A 619 19.51 -13.82 -0.06
C PRO A 619 19.83 -15.27 -0.43
N ASN A 620 19.18 -16.24 0.22
CA ASN A 620 19.39 -17.66 -0.03
C ASN A 620 18.40 -18.23 -1.06
N SER A 621 17.39 -17.45 -1.49
CA SER A 621 16.42 -17.92 -2.48
C SER A 621 17.12 -18.36 -3.77
N TRP A 622 16.72 -19.51 -4.30
CA TRP A 622 17.19 -20.02 -5.59
C TRP A 622 16.95 -19.03 -6.75
N LEU A 623 15.92 -18.17 -6.63
CA LEU A 623 15.59 -17.14 -7.62
C LEU A 623 16.66 -16.03 -7.74
N GLN A 624 17.60 -15.90 -6.80
CA GLN A 624 18.74 -14.99 -6.96
C GLN A 624 19.66 -15.38 -8.14
N THR A 625 19.55 -16.62 -8.65
CA THR A 625 20.39 -17.14 -9.72
C THR A 625 19.60 -17.39 -11.01
N SER A 626 20.30 -17.36 -12.16
CA SER A 626 19.67 -17.65 -13.46
C SER A 626 19.29 -19.13 -13.56
N SER A 627 18.01 -19.42 -13.70
CA SER A 627 17.47 -20.77 -13.78
C SER A 627 16.36 -20.87 -14.82
N SER A 628 16.41 -21.92 -15.65
CA SER A 628 15.38 -22.25 -16.64
C SER A 628 14.51 -23.45 -16.25
N VAL A 629 14.61 -23.95 -15.00
CA VAL A 629 13.69 -24.98 -14.48
C VAL A 629 12.50 -24.33 -13.78
N GLY A 630 11.46 -25.11 -13.46
CA GLY A 630 10.10 -24.65 -13.19
C GLY A 630 9.96 -23.44 -12.27
N GLY A 631 9.61 -22.28 -12.83
CA GLY A 631 9.46 -21.05 -12.05
C GLY A 631 10.75 -20.24 -11.84
N GLY A 632 11.89 -20.60 -12.45
CA GLY A 632 13.17 -19.92 -12.27
C GLY A 632 13.26 -18.47 -12.80
N ALA A 633 14.23 -17.70 -12.29
CA ALA A 633 14.47 -16.31 -12.66
C ALA A 633 15.64 -16.16 -13.67
N ASN A 634 15.86 -14.94 -14.18
CA ASN A 634 16.92 -14.65 -15.16
C ASN A 634 18.30 -14.33 -14.53
N GLY A 635 18.40 -14.28 -13.20
CA GLY A 635 19.63 -13.97 -12.45
C GLY A 635 20.22 -12.57 -12.64
N ARG A 636 19.48 -11.62 -13.24
CA ARG A 636 19.93 -10.23 -13.46
C ARG A 636 19.33 -9.22 -12.48
N GLN A 637 18.16 -9.54 -11.94
CA GLN A 637 17.36 -8.67 -11.07
C GLN A 637 17.36 -9.25 -9.66
N LYS A 638 17.70 -8.43 -8.66
CA LYS A 638 17.62 -8.78 -7.22
C LYS A 638 16.21 -9.29 -6.90
N GLN A 639 16.11 -10.48 -6.31
CA GLN A 639 14.83 -11.03 -5.87
C GLN A 639 14.64 -10.80 -4.38
N VAL A 640 13.39 -10.74 -3.94
CA VAL A 640 13.01 -10.62 -2.52
C VAL A 640 11.78 -11.47 -2.24
N PRO A 641 11.85 -12.81 -2.32
CA PRO A 641 10.67 -13.62 -2.60
C PRO A 641 10.14 -14.43 -1.39
N LEU A 642 10.67 -14.20 -0.18
CA LEU A 642 10.43 -15.00 1.03
C LEU A 642 9.91 -14.17 2.22
N LEU A 643 9.65 -14.80 3.37
CA LEU A 643 9.06 -14.13 4.54
C LEU A 643 10.05 -13.31 5.38
N PHE A 644 11.36 -13.56 5.25
CA PHE A 644 12.41 -12.90 6.04
C PHE A 644 13.48 -12.30 5.13
N ASP A 645 14.03 -11.15 5.52
CA ASP A 645 15.07 -10.45 4.78
C ASP A 645 16.48 -10.99 5.08
N GLY A 646 17.50 -10.35 4.48
CA GLY A 646 18.91 -10.69 4.71
C GLY A 646 19.46 -10.36 6.10
N GLU A 647 18.68 -9.67 6.94
CA GLU A 647 18.99 -9.38 8.35
C GLU A 647 18.21 -10.28 9.31
N TYR A 648 17.56 -11.34 8.79
CA TYR A 648 16.74 -12.30 9.53
C TYR A 648 15.53 -11.65 10.22
N LYS A 649 15.03 -10.54 9.68
CA LYS A 649 13.85 -9.81 10.18
C LYS A 649 12.60 -10.15 9.39
N ALA A 650 11.44 -10.05 10.04
CA ALA A 650 10.15 -10.36 9.47
C ALA A 650 9.70 -9.27 8.50
N LYS A 651 9.64 -9.60 7.20
CA LYS A 651 9.15 -8.69 6.15
C LYS A 651 7.65 -8.41 6.33
N PRO A 652 7.09 -7.38 5.68
CA PRO A 652 5.62 -7.20 5.59
C PRO A 652 4.88 -8.47 5.12
N ALA A 653 5.49 -9.30 4.27
CA ALA A 653 5.02 -10.63 3.89
C ALA A 653 4.76 -11.59 5.07
N TYR A 654 5.58 -11.54 6.12
CA TYR A 654 5.34 -12.28 7.35
C TYR A 654 4.04 -11.85 8.04
N TRP A 655 3.86 -10.54 8.19
CA TRP A 655 2.69 -9.95 8.85
C TRP A 655 1.40 -10.15 8.06
N ALA A 656 1.48 -10.24 6.73
CA ALA A 656 0.35 -10.59 5.87
C ALA A 656 -0.27 -11.96 6.21
N LEU A 657 0.49 -12.88 6.79
CA LEU A 657 -0.01 -14.17 7.24
C LEU A 657 -0.59 -14.06 8.66
N VAL A 658 0.21 -13.58 9.64
CA VAL A 658 -0.14 -13.69 11.07
C VAL A 658 -0.96 -12.53 11.64
N ASP A 659 -0.82 -11.31 11.10
CA ASP A 659 -1.53 -10.11 11.54
C ASP A 659 -1.64 -9.07 10.40
N PRO A 660 -2.58 -9.26 9.45
CA PRO A 660 -2.75 -8.36 8.31
C PRO A 660 -3.05 -6.91 8.68
N THR A 661 -3.42 -6.62 9.95
CA THR A 661 -3.69 -5.25 10.40
C THR A 661 -2.43 -4.37 10.50
N LYS A 662 -1.25 -4.99 10.46
CA LYS A 662 0.04 -4.28 10.46
C LYS A 662 0.51 -3.83 9.08
N LEU A 663 -0.10 -4.31 8.00
CA LEU A 663 0.30 -3.93 6.64
C LEU A 663 0.15 -2.42 6.42
N GLU A 664 1.06 -1.83 5.63
CA GLU A 664 0.83 -0.52 5.03
C GLU A 664 -0.16 -0.69 3.86
N PRO A 665 -1.09 0.26 3.61
CA PRO A 665 -2.00 0.16 2.49
C PRO A 665 -1.27 0.01 1.14
N ALA A 666 -1.75 -0.90 0.30
CA ALA A 666 -1.33 -0.97 -1.10
C ALA A 666 -1.71 0.33 -1.83
N ILE A 667 -0.85 0.79 -2.74
CA ILE A 667 -1.12 1.96 -3.59
C ILE A 667 -1.74 1.46 -4.90
N ASN A 668 -3.06 1.62 -5.04
CA ASN A 668 -3.78 1.32 -6.27
C ASN A 668 -3.44 2.34 -7.37
N SER A 669 -3.76 1.99 -8.62
CA SER A 669 -3.72 2.90 -9.76
C SER A 669 -5.13 3.18 -10.27
N LEU A 670 -5.40 4.42 -10.70
CA LEU A 670 -6.67 4.89 -11.23
C LEU A 670 -6.49 5.49 -12.63
N THR A 671 -7.28 5.01 -13.58
CA THR A 671 -7.44 5.68 -14.88
C THR A 671 -8.50 6.77 -14.77
N VAL A 672 -8.11 8.02 -14.99
CA VAL A 672 -8.99 9.18 -14.96
C VAL A 672 -9.24 9.58 -16.41
N VAL A 673 -10.43 9.31 -16.93
CA VAL A 673 -10.76 9.49 -18.35
C VAL A 673 -11.18 10.94 -18.63
N GLN A 674 -10.92 11.44 -19.83
CA GLN A 674 -11.34 12.78 -20.21
C GLN A 674 -12.86 12.90 -20.26
N ALA A 675 -13.40 13.89 -19.56
CA ALA A 675 -14.81 14.26 -19.59
C ALA A 675 -15.13 14.89 -20.96
N VAL A 676 -16.12 14.32 -21.66
CA VAL A 676 -16.63 14.83 -22.95
C VAL A 676 -18.15 14.70 -23.02
N GLY A 677 -18.77 15.46 -23.92
CA GLY A 677 -20.22 15.41 -24.15
C GLY A 677 -21.04 15.98 -22.98
N SER A 678 -22.34 15.67 -22.96
CA SER A 678 -23.31 16.22 -22.01
C SER A 678 -23.40 15.48 -20.67
N ASP A 679 -22.97 14.21 -20.60
CA ASP A 679 -22.71 13.50 -19.34
C ASP A 679 -21.19 13.27 -19.21
N PRO A 680 -20.48 14.11 -18.43
CA PRO A 680 -19.03 14.05 -18.33
C PRO A 680 -18.50 12.76 -17.69
N PHE A 681 -19.36 11.94 -17.07
CA PHE A 681 -18.96 10.69 -16.40
C PHE A 681 -19.26 9.43 -17.23
N ALA A 682 -19.94 9.54 -18.37
CA ALA A 682 -20.44 8.38 -19.14
C ALA A 682 -19.35 7.38 -19.56
N HIS A 683 -18.13 7.85 -19.80
CA HIS A 683 -16.98 7.05 -20.26
C HIS A 683 -15.89 6.86 -19.19
N GLY A 684 -16.09 7.38 -17.97
CA GLY A 684 -15.15 7.23 -16.87
C GLY A 684 -15.10 5.79 -16.35
N LYS A 685 -13.91 5.34 -15.93
CA LYS A 685 -13.74 3.98 -15.38
C LYS A 685 -14.14 3.95 -13.89
N SER A 686 -15.12 3.13 -13.55
CA SER A 686 -15.65 3.03 -12.18
C SER A 686 -14.69 2.26 -11.26
N ALA A 687 -14.44 2.82 -10.08
CA ALA A 687 -13.69 2.20 -8.99
C ALA A 687 -14.62 1.92 -7.80
N LYS A 688 -14.28 0.91 -6.98
CA LYS A 688 -15.04 0.50 -5.79
C LYS A 688 -14.25 0.72 -4.52
N ILE A 689 -14.94 0.99 -3.41
CA ILE A 689 -14.33 1.05 -2.08
C ILE A 689 -14.47 -0.33 -1.43
N ASP A 690 -13.34 -0.99 -1.17
CA ASP A 690 -13.31 -2.37 -0.67
C ASP A 690 -14.06 -2.54 0.66
N GLY A 691 -14.75 -3.67 0.80
CA GLY A 691 -15.63 -3.95 1.94
C GLY A 691 -17.00 -3.28 1.89
N THR A 692 -17.31 -2.48 0.86
CA THR A 692 -18.58 -1.76 0.71
C THR A 692 -19.24 -2.00 -0.66
N ASP A 693 -20.50 -1.60 -0.81
CA ASP A 693 -21.18 -1.49 -2.12
C ASP A 693 -20.91 -0.14 -2.83
N TYR A 694 -20.00 0.69 -2.30
CA TYR A 694 -19.77 2.05 -2.77
C TYR A 694 -18.83 2.09 -3.98
N SER A 695 -19.07 3.06 -4.86
CA SER A 695 -18.28 3.25 -6.08
C SER A 695 -18.14 4.71 -6.45
N PHE A 696 -17.15 5.02 -7.28
CA PHE A 696 -16.96 6.35 -7.83
C PHE A 696 -16.38 6.30 -9.26
N VAL A 697 -16.61 7.38 -10.01
CA VAL A 697 -16.12 7.55 -11.39
C VAL A 697 -15.30 8.84 -11.46
N PRO A 698 -13.96 8.77 -11.58
CA PRO A 698 -13.09 9.93 -11.73
C PRO A 698 -12.90 10.32 -13.22
N VAL A 699 -13.00 11.61 -13.52
CA VAL A 699 -12.79 12.19 -14.86
C VAL A 699 -12.05 13.53 -14.78
N TRP A 700 -11.49 14.00 -15.90
CA TRP A 700 -10.80 15.29 -16.01
C TRP A 700 -11.25 16.09 -17.24
N ASP A 701 -11.33 17.41 -17.17
CA ASP A 701 -11.84 18.26 -18.27
C ASP A 701 -10.81 19.26 -18.84
N GLY A 702 -9.54 19.06 -18.49
CA GLY A 702 -8.44 19.96 -18.79
C GLY A 702 -8.12 20.93 -17.66
N LYS A 703 -9.06 21.25 -16.75
CA LYS A 703 -8.83 22.18 -15.63
C LYS A 703 -9.15 21.62 -14.25
N LYS A 704 -10.09 20.68 -14.16
CA LYS A 704 -10.47 20.05 -12.90
C LYS A 704 -10.43 18.53 -13.00
N VAL A 705 -10.25 17.90 -11.84
CA VAL A 705 -10.58 16.50 -11.61
C VAL A 705 -11.94 16.48 -10.94
N SER A 706 -12.89 15.78 -11.56
CA SER A 706 -14.25 15.57 -11.04
C SER A 706 -14.46 14.11 -10.69
N VAL A 707 -15.16 13.84 -9.59
CA VAL A 707 -15.48 12.49 -9.15
C VAL A 707 -16.97 12.39 -8.83
N LYS A 708 -17.68 11.54 -9.57
CA LYS A 708 -19.06 11.17 -9.24
C LYS A 708 -19.05 9.97 -8.31
N VAL A 709 -19.54 10.13 -7.08
CA VAL A 709 -19.59 9.07 -6.06
C VAL A 709 -21.01 8.55 -5.92
N LYS A 710 -21.16 7.22 -5.77
CA LYS A 710 -22.42 6.53 -5.52
C LYS A 710 -22.30 5.64 -4.29
N ALA A 711 -23.02 6.00 -3.23
CA ALA A 711 -23.05 5.29 -1.95
C ALA A 711 -24.44 5.41 -1.29
N ALA A 712 -25.29 4.40 -1.50
CA ALA A 712 -26.64 4.39 -0.93
C ALA A 712 -26.58 4.27 0.60
N GLY A 713 -27.23 5.20 1.30
CA GLY A 713 -27.28 5.22 2.77
C GLY A 713 -26.11 5.92 3.47
N ALA A 714 -25.07 6.32 2.72
CA ALA A 714 -24.01 7.18 3.23
C ALA A 714 -24.48 8.63 3.41
N THR A 715 -23.71 9.43 4.14
CA THR A 715 -24.06 10.81 4.51
C THR A 715 -23.29 11.86 3.71
N SER A 716 -22.00 11.64 3.49
CA SER A 716 -21.11 12.52 2.73
C SER A 716 -19.97 11.75 2.07
N ALA A 717 -19.39 12.33 1.02
CA ALA A 717 -18.13 11.88 0.44
C ALA A 717 -17.12 13.04 0.38
N LYS A 718 -15.84 12.67 0.39
CA LYS A 718 -14.71 13.59 0.37
C LYS A 718 -13.62 13.08 -0.57
N LEU A 719 -13.18 13.98 -1.45
CA LEU A 719 -12.08 13.77 -2.39
C LEU A 719 -10.85 14.46 -1.83
N TYR A 720 -9.72 13.76 -1.85
CA TYR A 720 -8.39 14.25 -1.49
C TYR A 720 -7.49 14.13 -2.71
N VAL A 721 -6.73 15.17 -3.06
CA VAL A 721 -5.83 15.18 -4.22
C VAL A 721 -4.50 15.85 -3.91
N ASP A 722 -3.40 15.15 -4.19
CA ASP A 722 -2.02 15.64 -4.24
C ASP A 722 -1.60 15.72 -5.71
N PHE A 723 -1.61 16.93 -6.27
CA PHE A 723 -1.19 17.19 -7.64
C PHE A 723 0.33 17.23 -7.84
N ALA A 724 1.11 17.31 -6.76
CA ALA A 724 2.57 17.28 -6.83
C ALA A 724 3.12 15.84 -6.90
N GLN A 725 2.29 14.83 -6.63
CA GLN A 725 2.69 13.44 -6.41
C GLN A 725 3.78 13.30 -5.35
N ALA A 726 3.73 14.14 -4.31
CA ALA A 726 4.67 14.06 -3.19
C ALA A 726 4.59 12.70 -2.47
N MET A 727 3.41 12.07 -2.44
CA MET A 727 3.19 10.70 -1.98
C MET A 727 3.86 10.39 -0.63
N ALA A 728 3.74 11.33 0.31
CA ALA A 728 4.48 11.32 1.57
C ALA A 728 3.67 11.91 2.72
N ASP A 729 4.11 11.65 3.94
CA ASP A 729 3.63 12.33 5.13
C ASP A 729 4.05 13.82 5.07
N GLY A 730 3.13 14.73 5.39
CA GLY A 730 3.31 16.18 5.27
C GLY A 730 3.11 16.75 3.86
N ALA A 731 2.74 15.94 2.87
CA ALA A 731 2.40 16.42 1.53
C ALA A 731 1.21 17.40 1.51
N GLU A 732 1.22 18.36 0.58
CA GLU A 732 0.09 19.26 0.37
C GLU A 732 -1.05 18.54 -0.34
N VAL A 733 -2.24 18.55 0.28
CA VAL A 733 -3.43 17.86 -0.21
C VAL A 733 -4.58 18.85 -0.34
N GLN A 734 -5.17 18.94 -1.54
CA GLN A 734 -6.42 19.65 -1.77
C GLN A 734 -7.61 18.75 -1.46
N THR A 735 -8.75 19.33 -1.05
CA THR A 735 -9.95 18.54 -0.72
C THR A 735 -11.26 19.17 -1.18
N ALA A 736 -12.20 18.34 -1.64
CA ALA A 736 -13.60 18.70 -1.88
C ALA A 736 -14.53 17.74 -1.13
N GLU A 737 -15.68 18.23 -0.65
CA GLU A 737 -16.62 17.46 0.20
C GLU A 737 -18.07 17.79 -0.19
N ALA A 738 -18.92 16.76 -0.27
CA ALA A 738 -20.35 16.91 -0.62
C ALA A 738 -21.22 15.91 0.16
N ALA A 739 -22.47 16.30 0.40
CA ALA A 739 -23.52 15.40 0.90
C ALA A 739 -24.17 14.65 -0.27
N PHE A 740 -24.65 13.43 -0.02
CA PHE A 740 -25.39 12.65 -1.02
C PHE A 740 -26.82 13.17 -1.23
N ASP A 741 -27.30 13.01 -2.46
CA ASP A 741 -28.68 13.29 -2.85
C ASP A 741 -29.65 12.15 -2.42
N GLU A 742 -30.93 12.27 -2.81
CA GLU A 742 -31.95 11.24 -2.51
C GLU A 742 -31.73 9.90 -3.21
N ASN A 743 -30.84 9.84 -4.21
CA ASN A 743 -30.46 8.64 -4.95
C ASN A 743 -29.16 8.01 -4.41
N GLY A 744 -28.50 8.64 -3.43
CA GLY A 744 -27.19 8.22 -2.93
C GLY A 744 -26.04 8.61 -3.86
N GLU A 745 -26.19 9.66 -4.66
CA GLU A 745 -25.16 10.18 -5.57
C GLU A 745 -24.68 11.59 -5.16
N CYS A 746 -23.41 11.90 -5.40
CA CYS A 746 -22.87 13.26 -5.33
C CYS A 746 -21.73 13.45 -6.33
N VAL A 747 -21.36 14.71 -6.60
CA VAL A 747 -20.20 15.05 -7.43
C VAL A 747 -19.25 15.93 -6.62
N LEU A 748 -17.99 15.54 -6.62
CA LEU A 748 -16.86 16.25 -6.02
C LEU A 748 -16.01 16.81 -7.17
N SER A 749 -15.36 17.96 -7.00
CA SER A 749 -14.45 18.52 -8.02
C SER A 749 -13.38 19.37 -7.38
N ILE A 750 -12.15 19.27 -7.91
CA ILE A 750 -10.99 20.05 -7.49
C ILE A 750 -10.27 20.56 -8.75
N GLU A 751 -9.99 21.86 -8.80
CA GLU A 751 -9.20 22.46 -9.88
C GLU A 751 -7.70 22.14 -9.73
N GLY A 752 -7.06 21.84 -10.85
CA GLY A 752 -5.62 21.61 -10.92
C GLY A 752 -4.82 22.90 -10.79
N PRO A 753 -3.54 22.82 -10.39
CA PRO A 753 -2.63 23.98 -10.37
C PRO A 753 -2.23 24.47 -11.77
N ALA A 754 -2.49 23.67 -12.81
CA ALA A 754 -2.24 23.95 -14.22
C ALA A 754 -3.26 23.16 -15.08
N GLU A 755 -3.30 23.41 -16.39
CA GLU A 755 -4.11 22.58 -17.29
C GLU A 755 -3.55 21.15 -17.38
N PHE A 756 -4.43 20.17 -17.22
CA PHE A 756 -4.10 18.75 -17.37
C PHE A 756 -3.92 18.41 -18.85
N ALA A 757 -2.83 17.75 -19.17
CA ALA A 757 -2.62 17.08 -20.45
C ALA A 757 -2.96 15.57 -20.35
N PRO A 758 -3.18 14.87 -21.48
CA PRO A 758 -3.04 13.42 -21.52
C PRO A 758 -1.75 12.96 -20.85
N SER A 759 -1.81 11.85 -20.11
CA SER A 759 -0.73 11.31 -19.26
C SER A 759 -0.28 12.19 -18.09
N ALA A 760 -0.99 13.28 -17.75
CA ALA A 760 -0.81 13.95 -16.47
C ALA A 760 -1.05 12.98 -15.30
N LYS A 761 -0.20 13.08 -14.27
CA LYS A 761 -0.17 12.15 -13.13
C LYS A 761 -0.36 12.93 -11.84
N PHE A 762 -1.25 12.44 -10.98
CA PHE A 762 -1.47 12.98 -9.64
C PHE A 762 -1.74 11.83 -8.66
N ALA A 763 -1.97 12.13 -7.39
CA ALA A 763 -2.37 11.14 -6.40
C ALA A 763 -3.71 11.55 -5.78
N MET A 764 -4.60 10.60 -5.54
CA MET A 764 -5.92 10.90 -4.96
C MET A 764 -6.46 9.80 -4.05
N ASP A 765 -7.36 10.17 -3.15
CA ASP A 765 -8.15 9.24 -2.36
C ASP A 765 -9.60 9.73 -2.25
N VAL A 766 -10.53 8.79 -2.10
CA VAL A 766 -11.97 9.06 -1.94
C VAL A 766 -12.44 8.41 -0.67
N VAL A 767 -13.00 9.20 0.25
CA VAL A 767 -13.56 8.75 1.53
C VAL A 767 -15.06 8.95 1.53
N VAL A 768 -15.81 7.93 1.95
CA VAL A 768 -17.27 7.95 2.11
C VAL A 768 -17.61 7.75 3.58
N THR A 769 -18.42 8.64 4.15
CA THR A 769 -18.83 8.60 5.57
C THR A 769 -20.28 8.12 5.68
N ASP A 770 -20.49 7.03 6.42
CA ASP A 770 -21.81 6.44 6.66
C ASP A 770 -22.16 6.36 8.16
N ALA A 771 -23.05 5.45 8.56
CA ALA A 771 -23.42 5.25 9.96
C ALA A 771 -22.43 4.38 10.76
N GLU A 772 -21.53 3.65 10.08
CA GLU A 772 -20.53 2.77 10.68
C GLU A 772 -19.16 3.45 10.78
N GLY A 773 -18.81 4.33 9.83
CA GLY A 773 -17.60 5.16 9.90
C GLY A 773 -17.21 5.81 8.57
N ASP A 774 -15.91 6.10 8.44
CA ASP A 774 -15.28 6.54 7.20
C ASP A 774 -14.71 5.33 6.46
N HIS A 775 -15.02 5.22 5.17
CA HIS A 775 -14.56 4.15 4.26
C HIS A 775 -13.74 4.79 3.15
N ALA A 776 -12.44 4.51 3.11
CA ALA A 776 -11.49 5.10 2.15
C ALA A 776 -11.17 4.14 1.00
N PHE A 777 -11.03 4.66 -0.22
CA PHE A 777 -10.64 3.88 -1.38
C PHE A 777 -9.22 3.29 -1.26
N ASN A 778 -8.24 4.12 -0.85
CA ASN A 778 -6.84 3.70 -0.81
C ASN A 778 -6.19 3.88 0.57
N ASN A 779 -6.34 5.05 1.22
CA ASN A 779 -5.76 5.25 2.55
C ASN A 779 -6.69 4.69 3.64
N VAL A 780 -6.75 3.35 3.70
CA VAL A 780 -7.55 2.59 4.69
C VAL A 780 -7.07 2.75 6.14
N ARG A 781 -5.93 3.44 6.37
CA ARG A 781 -5.51 3.86 7.72
C ARG A 781 -6.25 5.11 8.21
N LEU A 782 -7.03 5.77 7.34
CA LEU A 782 -7.77 7.01 7.61
C LEU A 782 -6.86 8.17 8.05
N THR A 783 -5.65 8.23 7.47
CA THR A 783 -4.62 9.25 7.75
C THR A 783 -4.50 10.32 6.66
N GLN A 784 -5.56 10.58 5.88
CA GLN A 784 -5.55 11.58 4.78
C GLN A 784 -5.22 13.01 5.26
N ALA A 785 -5.34 13.29 6.56
CA ALA A 785 -4.93 14.55 7.19
C ALA A 785 -3.42 14.63 7.52
N GLU A 786 -2.70 13.52 7.46
CA GLU A 786 -1.26 13.43 7.75
C GLU A 786 -0.41 13.57 6.48
N GLY A 787 -0.96 13.25 5.29
CA GLY A 787 -0.31 13.41 4.00
C GLY A 787 -0.93 12.52 2.92
N SER A 788 -0.23 12.38 1.79
CA SER A 788 -0.66 11.62 0.61
C SER A 788 0.01 10.24 0.47
N LYS A 789 0.81 9.80 1.46
CA LYS A 789 1.63 8.57 1.43
C LYS A 789 0.90 7.34 0.88
N TYR A 790 -0.39 7.19 1.20
CA TYR A 790 -1.22 6.04 0.80
C TYR A 790 -2.37 6.41 -0.15
N PHE A 791 -2.22 7.46 -0.97
CA PHE A 791 -3.20 7.79 -2.00
C PHE A 791 -3.02 6.90 -3.24
N ALA A 792 -4.08 6.70 -4.03
CA ALA A 792 -3.98 5.99 -5.29
C ALA A 792 -3.30 6.86 -6.36
N LYS A 793 -2.46 6.25 -7.20
CA LYS A 793 -1.80 6.91 -8.35
C LYS A 793 -2.82 7.10 -9.47
N ALA A 794 -3.19 8.35 -9.74
CA ALA A 794 -4.11 8.70 -10.81
C ALA A 794 -3.37 9.09 -12.10
N LEU A 795 -3.92 8.65 -13.23
CA LEU A 795 -3.37 8.85 -14.56
C LEU A 795 -4.46 9.38 -15.51
N CYS A 796 -4.29 10.60 -16.00
CA CYS A 796 -5.17 11.20 -17.00
C CYS A 796 -5.02 10.48 -18.35
N LYS A 797 -6.12 9.95 -18.88
CA LYS A 797 -6.19 9.38 -20.23
C LYS A 797 -7.17 10.20 -21.10
N PRO A 798 -6.85 10.43 -22.39
CA PRO A 798 -7.77 11.10 -23.29
C PRO A 798 -8.93 10.18 -23.66
N TYR A 799 -9.96 10.76 -24.28
CA TYR A 799 -11.09 10.01 -24.82
C TYR A 799 -11.55 10.64 -26.14
N MET A 800 -12.06 9.84 -27.07
CA MET A 800 -12.66 10.33 -28.30
C MET A 800 -13.96 9.58 -28.65
N SER A 801 -14.88 10.30 -29.28
CA SER A 801 -16.03 9.72 -29.98
C SER A 801 -15.76 9.78 -31.48
N VAL A 802 -15.92 8.66 -32.18
CA VAL A 802 -15.67 8.57 -33.63
C VAL A 802 -16.99 8.77 -34.34
N VAL A 803 -17.12 9.82 -35.15
CA VAL A 803 -18.40 10.19 -35.78
C VAL A 803 -18.58 9.53 -37.13
N LYS A 804 -19.82 9.43 -37.60
CA LYS A 804 -20.14 8.73 -38.84
C LYS A 804 -19.77 9.56 -40.08
N GLY A 805 -19.09 8.94 -41.04
CA GLY A 805 -18.70 9.57 -42.30
C GLY A 805 -17.89 8.65 -43.22
N THR A 806 -18.04 8.87 -44.53
CA THR A 806 -17.38 8.10 -45.59
C THR A 806 -16.58 9.06 -46.49
N PRO A 807 -15.26 9.23 -46.28
CA PRO A 807 -14.38 9.99 -47.16
C PRO A 807 -13.97 9.17 -48.40
N SER A 808 -13.46 9.86 -49.43
CA SER A 808 -12.55 9.25 -50.40
C SER A 808 -11.22 8.89 -49.71
N VAL A 809 -10.50 7.88 -50.19
CA VAL A 809 -9.10 7.63 -49.77
C VAL A 809 -8.23 7.83 -51.00
N ASP A 810 -7.82 9.06 -51.22
CA ASP A 810 -7.03 9.47 -52.39
C ASP A 810 -5.91 10.46 -52.07
N GLY A 811 -5.79 10.90 -50.81
CA GLY A 811 -4.73 11.80 -50.36
C GLY A 811 -5.05 13.28 -50.53
N GLU A 812 -6.31 13.64 -50.83
CA GLU A 812 -6.85 14.99 -50.72
C GLU A 812 -7.85 15.09 -49.55
N VAL A 813 -7.71 16.09 -48.67
CA VAL A 813 -8.58 16.20 -47.48
C VAL A 813 -10.02 16.57 -47.85
N ASP A 814 -10.87 15.55 -47.79
CA ASP A 814 -12.30 15.62 -48.07
C ASP A 814 -13.09 16.41 -47.00
N LYS A 815 -14.19 17.06 -47.40
CA LYS A 815 -14.99 17.88 -46.45
C LYS A 815 -15.68 17.10 -45.34
N VAL A 816 -15.85 15.79 -45.48
CA VAL A 816 -16.48 14.98 -44.42
C VAL A 816 -15.60 14.92 -43.16
N TRP A 817 -14.29 15.12 -43.31
CA TRP A 817 -13.36 15.28 -42.18
C TRP A 817 -13.65 16.54 -41.34
N ASP A 818 -14.40 17.52 -41.82
CA ASP A 818 -14.84 18.68 -41.00
C ASP A 818 -15.79 18.24 -39.88
N ASN A 819 -16.46 17.09 -40.00
CA ASN A 819 -17.35 16.54 -38.96
C ASN A 819 -16.59 15.89 -37.80
N ALA A 820 -15.32 15.52 -38.00
CA ALA A 820 -14.52 14.83 -36.99
C ALA A 820 -13.61 15.80 -36.24
N LYS A 821 -13.65 15.71 -34.91
CA LYS A 821 -12.72 16.38 -34.02
C LYS A 821 -11.28 15.92 -34.27
N GLU A 822 -10.36 16.87 -34.32
CA GLU A 822 -8.93 16.61 -34.36
C GLU A 822 -8.42 16.22 -32.96
N VAL A 823 -7.69 15.10 -32.87
CA VAL A 823 -7.06 14.60 -31.65
C VAL A 823 -5.53 14.63 -31.79
N PRO A 824 -4.78 15.28 -30.88
CA PRO A 824 -3.33 15.30 -30.93
C PRO A 824 -2.72 14.03 -30.32
N LEU A 825 -1.66 13.52 -30.93
CA LEU A 825 -0.84 12.43 -30.38
C LEU A 825 0.25 13.05 -29.52
N THR A 826 0.04 13.06 -28.20
CA THR A 826 0.85 13.84 -27.23
C THR A 826 1.73 12.99 -26.33
N ILE A 827 1.39 11.71 -26.16
CA ILE A 827 2.10 10.78 -25.27
C ILE A 827 3.38 10.33 -25.97
N THR A 828 4.54 10.40 -25.30
CA THR A 828 5.85 10.14 -25.93
C THR A 828 6.51 8.85 -25.45
N GLY A 829 6.98 8.03 -26.39
CA GLY A 829 7.89 6.91 -26.14
C GLY A 829 9.28 7.14 -26.73
N GLY A 830 10.30 6.49 -26.16
CA GLY A 830 11.69 6.59 -26.63
C GLY A 830 12.39 7.90 -26.28
N THR A 831 13.46 8.24 -27.00
CA THR A 831 14.31 9.41 -26.76
C THR A 831 13.84 10.63 -27.54
N HIS A 832 12.79 11.29 -27.04
CA HIS A 832 12.31 12.61 -27.48
C HIS A 832 12.08 12.75 -29.00
N PRO A 833 10.94 12.26 -29.54
CA PRO A 833 10.59 12.50 -30.94
C PRO A 833 10.44 14.00 -31.23
N ASN A 834 11.07 14.45 -32.31
CA ASN A 834 10.91 15.78 -32.89
C ASN A 834 9.59 15.89 -33.66
N ALA A 835 9.20 14.81 -34.36
CA ALA A 835 7.96 14.73 -35.11
C ALA A 835 6.75 14.96 -34.20
N THR A 836 5.72 15.63 -34.70
CA THR A 836 4.42 15.83 -34.00
C THR A 836 3.27 15.36 -34.90
N ALA A 837 2.16 14.92 -34.32
CA ALA A 837 1.04 14.42 -35.10
C ALA A 837 -0.33 14.75 -34.50
N SER A 838 -1.30 14.93 -35.40
CA SER A 838 -2.72 14.97 -35.09
C SER A 838 -3.48 14.00 -35.98
N ALA A 839 -4.64 13.53 -35.52
CA ALA A 839 -5.49 12.62 -36.27
C ALA A 839 -6.95 13.05 -36.24
N LYS A 840 -7.71 12.63 -37.25
CA LYS A 840 -9.17 12.61 -37.29
C LYS A 840 -9.62 11.19 -37.60
N VAL A 841 -10.73 10.77 -37.01
CA VAL A 841 -11.27 9.42 -37.17
C VAL A 841 -12.75 9.50 -37.54
N LEU A 842 -13.17 8.73 -38.54
CA LEU A 842 -14.55 8.57 -38.98
C LEU A 842 -14.90 7.08 -39.08
N TRP A 843 -16.18 6.72 -39.14
CA TRP A 843 -16.63 5.35 -39.40
C TRP A 843 -17.84 5.28 -40.33
N ASP A 844 -18.01 4.15 -41.00
CA ASP A 844 -19.30 3.72 -41.57
C ASP A 844 -19.55 2.23 -41.33
N GLU A 845 -20.67 1.72 -41.84
CA GLU A 845 -21.09 0.31 -41.69
C GLU A 845 -20.06 -0.73 -42.19
N ASN A 846 -19.03 -0.32 -42.95
CA ASN A 846 -18.06 -1.20 -43.59
C ASN A 846 -16.61 -0.93 -43.15
N LYS A 847 -16.27 0.32 -42.80
CA LYS A 847 -14.89 0.74 -42.51
C LYS A 847 -14.74 1.72 -41.34
N LEU A 848 -13.57 1.67 -40.70
CA LEU A 848 -12.99 2.75 -39.91
C LEU A 848 -12.07 3.57 -40.82
N TYR A 849 -12.11 4.90 -40.71
CA TYR A 849 -11.28 5.82 -41.50
C TYR A 849 -10.38 6.64 -40.57
N VAL A 850 -9.11 6.78 -40.91
CA VAL A 850 -8.13 7.59 -40.17
C VAL A 850 -7.45 8.56 -41.14
N LEU A 851 -7.48 9.84 -40.80
CA LEU A 851 -6.65 10.88 -41.42
C LEU A 851 -5.63 11.33 -40.37
N MET A 852 -4.34 11.12 -40.62
CA MET A 852 -3.27 11.52 -39.70
C MET A 852 -2.31 12.48 -40.39
N ASN A 853 -2.08 13.64 -39.77
CA ASN A 853 -1.18 14.66 -40.25
C ASN A 853 0.07 14.68 -39.37
N VAL A 854 1.23 14.36 -39.96
CA VAL A 854 2.52 14.26 -39.27
C VAL A 854 3.41 15.41 -39.72
N LYS A 855 3.87 16.20 -38.76
CA LYS A 855 4.86 17.25 -38.96
C LYS A 855 6.23 16.74 -38.54
N ASP A 856 7.14 16.67 -39.49
CA ASP A 856 8.52 16.24 -39.29
C ASP A 856 9.44 16.85 -40.36
N ASP A 857 10.58 17.38 -39.91
CA ASP A 857 11.60 17.98 -40.76
C ASP A 857 12.61 16.94 -41.31
N VAL A 858 12.60 15.69 -40.83
CA VAL A 858 13.68 14.69 -41.05
C VAL A 858 13.16 13.28 -41.47
N LEU A 859 12.39 13.21 -42.56
CA LEU A 859 11.80 11.95 -43.05
C LEU A 859 12.83 10.84 -43.40
N ASP A 860 12.91 9.77 -42.61
CA ASP A 860 13.83 8.63 -42.76
C ASP A 860 13.11 7.27 -42.93
N ALA A 861 13.34 6.63 -44.08
CA ALA A 861 12.86 5.27 -44.38
C ALA A 861 14.02 4.26 -44.58
N THR A 862 15.24 4.61 -44.15
CA THR A 862 16.47 3.84 -44.43
C THR A 862 16.73 2.69 -43.46
N ALA A 863 16.05 2.66 -42.31
CA ALA A 863 16.13 1.55 -41.35
C ALA A 863 15.67 0.21 -41.96
N GLU A 864 16.31 -0.90 -41.56
CA GLU A 864 15.94 -2.25 -42.00
C GLU A 864 14.62 -2.71 -41.33
N ALA A 865 14.42 -2.36 -40.06
CA ALA A 865 13.20 -2.67 -39.34
C ALA A 865 12.07 -1.70 -39.72
N VAL A 866 10.94 -2.23 -40.19
CA VAL A 866 9.80 -1.42 -40.68
C VAL A 866 9.19 -0.51 -39.61
N HIS A 867 9.33 -0.85 -38.32
CA HIS A 867 8.85 -0.05 -37.19
C HIS A 867 9.85 1.04 -36.75
N GLU A 868 10.98 1.17 -37.43
CA GLU A 868 12.00 2.20 -37.19
C GLU A 868 12.04 3.29 -38.26
N LYS A 869 11.14 3.21 -39.26
CA LYS A 869 10.93 4.21 -40.30
C LYS A 869 9.84 5.20 -39.91
N ASP A 870 9.90 6.42 -40.42
CA ASP A 870 8.81 7.41 -40.27
C ASP A 870 7.50 6.90 -40.83
N SER A 871 6.57 6.63 -39.90
CA SER A 871 5.33 5.93 -40.19
C SER A 871 4.24 6.21 -39.17
N VAL A 872 3.00 6.15 -39.64
CA VAL A 872 1.81 6.06 -38.78
C VAL A 872 1.50 4.60 -38.49
N GLU A 873 0.96 4.32 -37.31
CA GLU A 873 0.37 3.04 -36.95
C GLU A 873 -1.05 3.23 -36.38
N VAL A 874 -1.94 2.32 -36.77
CA VAL A 874 -3.33 2.26 -36.30
C VAL A 874 -3.55 0.87 -35.70
N PHE A 875 -3.89 0.87 -34.40
CA PHE A 875 -4.15 -0.33 -33.61
C PHE A 875 -5.65 -0.45 -33.36
N ILE A 876 -6.26 -1.59 -33.69
CA ILE A 876 -7.72 -1.80 -33.59
C ILE A 876 -7.98 -3.12 -32.86
N ASP A 877 -8.83 -3.06 -31.83
CA ASP A 877 -9.46 -4.17 -31.11
C ASP A 877 -10.97 -4.01 -31.37
N GLU A 878 -11.55 -4.79 -32.27
CA GLU A 878 -12.94 -4.56 -32.73
C GLU A 878 -13.96 -4.89 -31.64
N ASN A 879 -13.66 -5.86 -30.77
CA ASN A 879 -14.56 -6.33 -29.72
C ASN A 879 -14.38 -5.59 -28.36
N ASN A 880 -13.29 -4.82 -28.21
CA ASN A 880 -12.87 -4.10 -27.01
C ASN A 880 -12.56 -5.00 -25.79
N ASN A 881 -12.08 -6.23 -26.00
CA ASN A 881 -11.78 -7.21 -24.94
C ASN A 881 -10.59 -6.79 -24.08
N LYS A 882 -9.70 -5.90 -24.55
CA LYS A 882 -8.51 -5.46 -23.79
C LYS A 882 -7.63 -6.64 -23.34
N SER A 883 -7.35 -7.55 -24.26
CA SER A 883 -6.61 -8.79 -24.03
C SER A 883 -5.13 -8.55 -23.68
N ASP A 884 -4.53 -9.51 -22.96
CA ASP A 884 -3.09 -9.45 -22.61
C ASP A 884 -2.16 -9.70 -23.81
N ALA A 885 -2.70 -10.32 -24.87
CA ALA A 885 -2.04 -10.69 -26.11
C ALA A 885 -3.07 -10.72 -27.26
N PHE A 886 -2.65 -10.45 -28.50
CA PHE A 886 -3.53 -10.40 -29.70
C PHE A 886 -4.47 -11.60 -29.83
N GLU A 887 -5.75 -11.30 -29.99
CA GLU A 887 -6.82 -12.20 -30.45
C GLU A 887 -6.98 -12.09 -31.98
N ASP A 888 -7.95 -12.82 -32.54
CA ASP A 888 -8.08 -12.94 -34.01
C ASP A 888 -8.58 -11.65 -34.69
N ASP A 889 -9.31 -10.79 -33.97
CA ASP A 889 -9.83 -9.51 -34.47
C ASP A 889 -8.94 -8.29 -34.14
N ASP A 890 -7.87 -8.48 -33.37
CA ASP A 890 -6.85 -7.46 -33.10
C ASP A 890 -5.97 -7.20 -34.33
N LYS A 891 -5.70 -5.92 -34.62
CA LYS A 891 -5.01 -5.48 -35.84
C LYS A 891 -4.03 -4.35 -35.57
N GLN A 892 -2.89 -4.39 -36.23
CA GLN A 892 -1.89 -3.31 -36.29
C GLN A 892 -1.54 -3.04 -37.75
N TYR A 893 -2.02 -1.92 -38.27
CA TYR A 893 -1.68 -1.41 -39.61
C TYR A 893 -0.59 -0.35 -39.49
N ARG A 894 0.50 -0.46 -40.25
CA ARG A 894 1.56 0.56 -40.35
C ARG A 894 1.71 1.04 -41.79
N ILE A 895 1.76 2.36 -41.98
CA ILE A 895 1.93 3.02 -43.29
C ILE A 895 3.05 4.08 -43.14
N ASN A 896 4.09 4.01 -43.98
CA ASN A 896 5.20 4.98 -43.94
C ASN A 896 5.02 6.15 -44.92
N TYR A 897 5.84 7.20 -44.80
CA TYR A 897 5.76 8.39 -45.66
C TYR A 897 6.01 8.12 -47.17
N LEU A 898 6.54 6.95 -47.52
CA LEU A 898 6.72 6.48 -48.90
C LEU A 898 5.52 5.63 -49.41
N ASN A 899 4.44 5.56 -48.62
CA ASN A 899 3.25 4.73 -48.87
C ASN A 899 3.54 3.21 -48.87
N GLU A 900 4.62 2.76 -48.20
CA GLU A 900 4.89 1.34 -47.93
C GLU A 900 4.12 0.89 -46.67
N THR A 901 3.66 -0.36 -46.65
CA THR A 901 2.82 -0.89 -45.56
C THR A 901 3.38 -2.14 -44.88
N SER A 902 2.96 -2.37 -43.64
CA SER A 902 3.16 -3.62 -42.92
C SER A 902 2.01 -3.90 -41.95
N PHE A 903 1.77 -5.17 -41.65
CA PHE A 903 0.57 -5.67 -40.98
C PHE A 903 0.93 -6.66 -39.87
N ASN A 904 0.16 -6.67 -38.78
CA ASN A 904 0.29 -7.63 -37.68
C ASN A 904 -1.09 -7.92 -37.04
N GLY A 905 -1.31 -9.15 -36.57
CA GLY A 905 -2.62 -9.70 -36.18
C GLY A 905 -3.26 -10.60 -37.26
N THR A 906 -4.05 -11.61 -36.85
CA THR A 906 -4.52 -12.69 -37.75
C THR A 906 -5.34 -12.20 -38.95
N LYS A 907 -6.15 -11.14 -38.77
CA LYS A 907 -7.04 -10.57 -39.80
C LYS A 907 -6.61 -9.19 -40.29
N CYS A 908 -5.43 -8.73 -39.90
CA CYS A 908 -4.81 -7.53 -40.43
C CYS A 908 -4.19 -7.86 -41.81
N LEU A 909 -4.95 -7.64 -42.88
CA LEU A 909 -4.61 -8.03 -44.25
C LEU A 909 -4.56 -6.81 -45.18
N GLU A 910 -3.70 -6.88 -46.20
CA GLU A 910 -3.57 -5.82 -47.23
C GLU A 910 -4.91 -5.51 -47.92
N GLU A 911 -5.73 -6.53 -48.21
CA GLU A 911 -7.06 -6.37 -48.83
C GLU A 911 -8.10 -5.68 -47.93
N ASN A 912 -7.82 -5.54 -46.63
CA ASN A 912 -8.65 -4.82 -45.66
C ASN A 912 -8.18 -3.37 -45.44
N CYS A 913 -7.12 -2.92 -46.13
CA CYS A 913 -6.54 -1.58 -45.99
C CYS A 913 -6.52 -0.82 -47.31
N GLU A 914 -7.23 0.30 -47.36
CA GLU A 914 -7.06 1.32 -48.40
C GLU A 914 -6.24 2.47 -47.80
N HIS A 915 -5.25 2.99 -48.53
CA HIS A 915 -4.37 4.05 -48.01
C HIS A 915 -3.79 4.94 -49.11
N ALA A 916 -3.58 6.21 -48.77
CA ALA A 916 -2.92 7.21 -49.58
C ALA A 916 -2.01 8.08 -48.69
N VAL A 917 -0.85 8.50 -49.22
CA VAL A 917 0.09 9.39 -48.53
C VAL A 917 0.44 10.56 -49.42
N THR A 918 0.36 11.76 -48.84
CA THR A 918 0.71 13.03 -49.48
C THR A 918 1.79 13.73 -48.64
N LEU A 919 2.94 14.03 -49.24
CA LEU A 919 3.97 14.84 -48.59
C LEU A 919 3.51 16.29 -48.45
N THR A 920 3.76 16.90 -47.30
CA THR A 920 3.50 18.33 -47.04
C THR A 920 4.81 19.12 -47.06
N ASP A 921 4.73 20.45 -46.96
CA ASP A 921 5.93 21.30 -46.85
C ASP A 921 6.68 21.11 -45.50
N ASP A 922 6.04 20.47 -44.52
CA ASP A 922 6.48 20.31 -43.13
C ASP A 922 6.37 18.87 -42.60
N GLY A 923 6.26 17.86 -43.49
CA GLY A 923 6.12 16.46 -43.13
C GLY A 923 5.30 15.65 -44.14
N TYR A 924 4.31 14.88 -43.66
CA TYR A 924 3.44 14.04 -44.49
C TYR A 924 2.07 13.79 -43.85
N MET A 925 1.08 13.58 -44.69
CA MET A 925 -0.29 13.23 -44.31
C MET A 925 -0.64 11.85 -44.84
N VAL A 926 -1.27 11.03 -44.01
CA VAL A 926 -1.76 9.68 -44.33
C VAL A 926 -3.28 9.68 -44.21
N GLU A 927 -3.95 9.26 -45.27
CA GLU A 927 -5.39 8.96 -45.29
C GLU A 927 -5.56 7.46 -45.48
N ALA A 928 -6.31 6.80 -44.60
CA ALA A 928 -6.46 5.35 -44.61
C ALA A 928 -7.87 4.90 -44.21
N ALA A 929 -8.28 3.75 -44.70
CA ALA A 929 -9.50 3.07 -44.31
C ALA A 929 -9.27 1.58 -44.07
N PHE A 930 -9.90 1.06 -43.01
CA PHE A 930 -9.73 -0.31 -42.51
C PHE A 930 -11.09 -1.00 -42.45
N ALA A 931 -11.23 -2.14 -43.12
CA ALA A 931 -12.48 -2.90 -43.14
C ALA A 931 -12.75 -3.59 -41.79
N TRP A 932 -14.01 -3.56 -41.34
CA TRP A 932 -14.48 -4.35 -40.20
C TRP A 932 -14.49 -5.85 -40.56
N THR A 933 -13.94 -6.71 -39.70
CA THR A 933 -13.85 -8.16 -39.99
C THR A 933 -14.70 -9.03 -39.08
N ASP A 934 -15.02 -8.56 -37.87
CA ASP A 934 -15.63 -9.35 -36.81
C ASP A 934 -16.88 -8.70 -36.20
N ILE A 935 -16.97 -7.37 -36.25
CA ILE A 935 -18.17 -6.63 -35.86
C ILE A 935 -19.02 -6.18 -37.06
N THR A 936 -20.28 -5.88 -36.77
CA THR A 936 -21.11 -5.01 -37.62
C THR A 936 -21.46 -3.80 -36.77
N PRO A 937 -20.78 -2.66 -36.93
CA PRO A 937 -20.88 -1.55 -35.99
C PRO A 937 -22.24 -0.85 -36.04
N GLU A 938 -22.70 -0.41 -34.87
CA GLU A 938 -23.85 0.46 -34.72
C GLU A 938 -23.52 1.66 -33.80
N VAL A 939 -24.40 2.65 -33.79
CA VAL A 939 -24.22 3.83 -32.93
C VAL A 939 -24.25 3.38 -31.46
N GLY A 940 -23.18 3.67 -30.72
CA GLY A 940 -22.95 3.20 -29.36
C GLY A 940 -22.04 1.98 -29.23
N THR A 941 -21.56 1.38 -30.34
CA THR A 941 -20.51 0.37 -30.29
C THR A 941 -19.23 0.98 -29.73
N ALA A 942 -18.64 0.34 -28.72
CA ALA A 942 -17.31 0.67 -28.22
C ALA A 942 -16.29 -0.26 -28.86
N ILE A 943 -15.16 0.30 -29.33
CA ILE A 943 -14.02 -0.45 -29.85
C ILE A 943 -12.74 -0.04 -29.11
N GLY A 944 -11.73 -0.88 -29.13
CA GLY A 944 -10.38 -0.49 -28.76
C GLY A 944 -9.65 0.16 -29.93
N LEU A 945 -9.02 1.31 -29.67
CA LEU A 945 -8.23 2.05 -30.66
C LEU A 945 -6.97 2.60 -30.00
N ASP A 946 -5.84 2.54 -30.71
CA ASP A 946 -4.74 3.49 -30.47
C ASP A 946 -4.12 3.95 -31.79
N LEU A 947 -3.51 5.12 -31.77
CA LEU A 947 -2.91 5.81 -32.90
C LEU A 947 -1.48 6.18 -32.53
N GLN A 948 -0.51 5.83 -33.37
CA GLN A 948 0.90 6.11 -33.14
C GLN A 948 1.58 6.73 -34.37
N ILE A 949 2.62 7.53 -34.14
CA ILE A 949 3.70 7.74 -35.10
C ILE A 949 5.02 7.17 -34.59
N ASN A 950 5.85 6.66 -35.50
CA ASN A 950 7.28 6.46 -35.29
C ASN A 950 8.03 7.65 -35.92
N ASP A 951 9.03 8.15 -35.20
CA ASP A 951 9.97 9.18 -35.63
C ASP A 951 11.32 8.53 -35.93
N GLY A 952 11.74 8.56 -37.20
CA GLY A 952 12.95 7.93 -37.73
C GLY A 952 14.06 8.94 -37.98
N ALA A 953 15.29 8.64 -37.55
CA ALA A 953 16.44 9.45 -37.93
C ALA A 953 17.75 8.65 -37.90
N ASN A 954 18.60 8.86 -38.90
CA ASN A 954 19.93 8.25 -39.04
C ASN A 954 19.88 6.71 -39.15
N GLY A 955 18.82 6.16 -39.75
CA GLY A 955 18.65 4.73 -39.98
C GLY A 955 18.12 3.92 -38.77
N GLY A 956 17.45 4.59 -37.83
CA GLY A 956 16.76 3.94 -36.70
C GLY A 956 15.71 4.86 -36.06
N ARG A 957 14.88 4.32 -35.17
CA ARG A 957 13.84 5.11 -34.47
C ARG A 957 14.43 5.95 -33.34
N ILE A 958 14.10 7.25 -33.30
CA ILE A 958 14.45 8.11 -32.17
C ILE A 958 13.32 8.25 -31.15
N GLY A 959 12.05 8.12 -31.56
CA GLY A 959 10.91 8.12 -30.64
C GLY A 959 9.58 7.69 -31.25
N THR A 960 8.53 7.73 -30.44
CA THR A 960 7.13 7.56 -30.85
C THR A 960 6.24 8.60 -30.20
N ARG A 961 5.14 8.97 -30.88
CA ARG A 961 4.02 9.65 -30.23
C ARG A 961 2.75 8.83 -30.37
N THR A 962 2.01 8.67 -29.29
CA THR A 962 0.77 7.89 -29.21
C THR A 962 -0.41 8.76 -28.77
N TRP A 963 -1.62 8.29 -29.04
CA TRP A 963 -2.84 8.89 -28.51
C TRP A 963 -3.15 8.39 -27.10
N TYR A 964 -3.00 7.08 -26.83
CA TYR A 964 -3.41 6.48 -25.56
C TYR A 964 -2.35 5.58 -24.88
N ASP A 965 -1.59 4.74 -25.60
CA ASP A 965 -0.60 3.84 -24.97
C ASP A 965 0.61 4.62 -24.41
N GLU A 966 0.93 4.39 -23.13
CA GLU A 966 2.14 4.93 -22.48
C GLU A 966 3.29 3.91 -22.41
N THR A 967 3.02 2.67 -22.78
CA THR A 967 3.90 1.52 -22.53
C THR A 967 4.70 1.10 -23.75
N GLY A 968 4.27 1.50 -24.96
CA GLY A 968 4.86 1.08 -26.23
C GLY A 968 4.61 -0.40 -26.57
N ASN A 969 3.65 -1.05 -25.89
CA ASN A 969 3.34 -2.47 -26.07
C ASN A 969 2.12 -2.73 -26.95
N GLY A 970 1.50 -1.68 -27.53
CA GLY A 970 0.35 -1.81 -28.43
C GLY A 970 0.54 -2.86 -29.55
N TRP A 971 1.76 -3.04 -30.06
CA TRP A 971 2.09 -4.08 -31.05
C TRP A 971 1.91 -5.54 -30.57
N SER A 972 1.68 -5.77 -29.27
CA SER A 972 1.58 -7.11 -28.67
C SER A 972 0.44 -7.28 -27.65
N ALA A 973 -0.08 -6.20 -27.06
CA ALA A 973 -0.96 -6.28 -25.88
C ALA A 973 -2.15 -5.29 -25.95
N PRO A 974 -3.29 -5.68 -26.57
CA PRO A 974 -4.47 -4.83 -26.77
C PRO A 974 -5.06 -4.18 -25.52
N ARG A 975 -4.78 -4.70 -24.31
CA ARG A 975 -5.10 -4.08 -23.02
C ARG A 975 -4.68 -2.61 -22.89
N VAL A 976 -3.70 -2.15 -23.67
CA VAL A 976 -3.17 -0.79 -23.61
C VAL A 976 -3.88 0.20 -24.52
N TYR A 977 -4.74 -0.27 -25.44
CA TYR A 977 -5.49 0.60 -26.35
C TYR A 977 -6.53 1.43 -25.61
N GLY A 978 -6.79 2.64 -26.09
CA GLY A 978 -7.91 3.45 -25.63
C GLY A 978 -9.26 2.84 -25.99
N GLU A 979 -10.32 3.34 -25.36
CA GLU A 979 -11.70 2.99 -25.69
C GLU A 979 -12.33 4.17 -26.43
N VAL A 980 -12.98 3.90 -27.55
CA VAL A 980 -13.68 4.92 -28.35
C VAL A 980 -15.08 4.43 -28.69
N THR A 981 -16.06 5.35 -28.68
CA THR A 981 -17.45 5.03 -29.04
C THR A 981 -17.77 5.54 -30.44
N LEU A 982 -18.39 4.67 -31.25
CA LEU A 982 -18.92 5.01 -32.57
C LEU A 982 -20.23 5.80 -32.44
N ALA A 983 -20.27 7.03 -32.96
CA ALA A 983 -21.37 7.97 -32.82
C ALA A 983 -21.95 8.39 -34.19
N ASP A 984 -23.23 8.78 -34.23
CA ASP A 984 -23.89 9.22 -35.47
C ASP A 984 -23.44 10.62 -35.94
N ALA A 985 -23.17 11.50 -34.98
CA ALA A 985 -22.66 12.87 -35.17
C ALA A 985 -21.80 13.28 -33.96
N GLU A 986 -21.04 14.37 -34.08
CA GLU A 986 -20.36 14.94 -32.92
C GLU A 986 -21.40 15.41 -31.90
N VAL A 987 -21.19 15.04 -30.63
CA VAL A 987 -21.97 15.61 -29.52
C VAL A 987 -21.35 16.97 -29.23
N GLU A 988 -21.71 17.95 -30.06
CA GLU A 988 -21.51 19.36 -29.76
C GLU A 988 -21.97 19.61 -28.32
N PRO A 989 -21.13 20.19 -27.45
CA PRO A 989 -21.64 20.74 -26.20
C PRO A 989 -22.73 21.75 -26.59
N GLU A 990 -23.91 21.68 -25.97
CA GLU A 990 -24.93 22.71 -26.19
C GLU A 990 -24.25 24.08 -25.94
N GLU A 991 -24.32 24.99 -26.92
CA GLU A 991 -23.64 26.30 -26.81
C GLU A 991 -23.94 26.89 -25.43
N PRO A 992 -22.93 27.38 -24.68
CA PRO A 992 -23.15 27.93 -23.35
C PRO A 992 -24.19 29.04 -23.46
N VAL A 993 -25.38 28.74 -22.94
CA VAL A 993 -26.55 29.63 -23.02
C VAL A 993 -26.12 30.99 -22.51
N GLU A 994 -26.13 32.00 -23.39
CA GLU A 994 -25.60 33.35 -23.12
C GLU A 994 -25.92 33.75 -21.68
N GLU A 995 -24.89 33.76 -20.82
CA GLU A 995 -25.08 33.56 -19.38
C GLU A 995 -25.65 34.83 -18.73
N VAL A 996 -26.96 34.97 -18.84
CA VAL A 996 -27.69 36.10 -18.27
C VAL A 996 -27.60 36.04 -16.74
N PRO A 997 -27.24 37.15 -16.07
CA PRO A 997 -27.16 37.16 -14.62
C PRO A 997 -28.47 36.67 -13.98
N ALA A 998 -28.38 35.62 -13.17
CA ALA A 998 -29.51 34.96 -12.53
C ALA A 998 -29.39 35.00 -11.00
N ILE A 999 -30.52 35.03 -10.31
CA ILE A 999 -30.55 34.83 -8.86
C ILE A 999 -30.55 33.31 -8.63
N SER A 1000 -29.40 32.75 -8.27
CA SER A 1000 -29.27 31.30 -8.01
C SER A 1000 -29.91 30.90 -6.69
N LEU A 1001 -29.67 31.68 -5.63
CA LEU A 1001 -30.20 31.40 -4.29
C LEU A 1001 -30.67 32.67 -3.57
N VAL A 1002 -31.82 32.56 -2.92
CA VAL A 1002 -32.27 33.47 -1.86
C VAL A 1002 -32.65 32.61 -0.67
N GLU A 1003 -32.02 32.84 0.48
CA GLU A 1003 -32.30 32.05 1.68
C GLU A 1003 -33.75 32.26 2.16
N ASP A 1004 -34.45 31.16 2.44
CA ASP A 1004 -35.71 31.19 3.16
C ASP A 1004 -35.45 31.47 4.64
N VAL A 1005 -36.15 32.45 5.21
CA VAL A 1005 -35.84 33.01 6.53
C VAL A 1005 -37.05 32.96 7.47
N VAL A 1006 -36.83 32.77 8.77
CA VAL A 1006 -37.92 32.77 9.75
C VAL A 1006 -38.27 34.21 10.17
N TYR A 1007 -39.56 34.53 10.26
CA TYR A 1007 -40.08 35.83 10.70
C TYR A 1007 -39.45 36.28 12.03
N THR A 1008 -38.88 37.50 12.09
CA THR A 1008 -38.25 38.06 13.31
C THR A 1008 -38.98 39.27 13.91
N GLY A 1009 -40.07 39.74 13.30
CA GLY A 1009 -40.73 41.00 13.66
C GLY A 1009 -39.94 42.26 13.27
N LYS A 1010 -38.95 42.11 12.38
CA LYS A 1010 -38.17 43.17 11.74
C LYS A 1010 -38.11 42.92 10.23
N ALA A 1011 -37.60 43.90 9.48
CA ALA A 1011 -37.32 43.70 8.06
C ALA A 1011 -36.12 42.76 7.90
N LEU A 1012 -36.33 41.64 7.20
CA LEU A 1012 -35.35 40.60 6.91
C LEU A 1012 -34.65 40.87 5.58
N LYS A 1013 -33.36 40.51 5.51
CA LYS A 1013 -32.53 40.70 4.32
C LYS A 1013 -31.71 39.41 4.14
N PRO A 1014 -32.32 38.31 3.65
CA PRO A 1014 -31.59 37.09 3.36
C PRO A 1014 -30.42 37.39 2.43
N GLU A 1015 -29.34 36.60 2.54
CA GLU A 1015 -28.26 36.65 1.58
C GLU A 1015 -28.80 36.24 0.20
N VAL A 1016 -28.16 36.75 -0.85
CA VAL A 1016 -28.55 36.49 -2.23
C VAL A 1016 -27.30 36.21 -3.03
N VAL A 1017 -27.27 35.04 -3.65
CA VAL A 1017 -26.23 34.66 -4.59
C VAL A 1017 -26.75 34.99 -5.99
N VAL A 1018 -25.97 35.77 -6.72
CA VAL A 1018 -26.24 36.13 -8.12
C VAL A 1018 -25.10 35.54 -8.92
N VAL A 1019 -25.42 34.80 -9.98
CA VAL A 1019 -24.44 34.10 -10.81
C VAL A 1019 -24.57 34.50 -12.27
N VAL A 1020 -23.48 34.36 -12.99
CA VAL A 1020 -23.37 34.38 -14.46
C VAL A 1020 -22.63 33.09 -14.76
N GLY A 1021 -23.37 32.05 -15.17
CA GLY A 1021 -22.85 30.69 -15.19
C GLY A 1021 -22.34 30.23 -13.84
N ASP A 1022 -21.12 29.70 -13.84
CA ASP A 1022 -20.37 29.31 -12.64
C ASP A 1022 -19.81 30.53 -11.85
N LYS A 1023 -19.74 31.73 -12.46
CA LYS A 1023 -19.20 32.92 -11.81
C LYS A 1023 -20.22 33.53 -10.83
N THR A 1024 -19.96 33.38 -9.54
CA THR A 1024 -20.66 34.15 -8.50
C THR A 1024 -20.26 35.63 -8.54
N LEU A 1025 -21.23 36.51 -8.77
CA LEU A 1025 -21.05 37.96 -8.79
C LEU A 1025 -20.88 38.53 -7.37
N VAL A 1026 -20.18 39.67 -7.25
CA VAL A 1026 -19.83 40.28 -5.97
C VAL A 1026 -20.77 41.43 -5.58
N LYS A 1027 -21.52 41.21 -4.49
CA LYS A 1027 -22.45 42.17 -3.87
C LYS A 1027 -21.74 43.48 -3.50
N GLY A 1028 -22.15 44.57 -4.13
CA GLY A 1028 -21.59 45.91 -3.94
C GLY A 1028 -20.71 46.36 -5.11
N ILE A 1029 -20.03 45.43 -5.79
CA ILE A 1029 -19.26 45.65 -7.02
C ILE A 1029 -20.19 45.49 -8.22
N ASP A 1030 -20.62 44.27 -8.49
CA ASP A 1030 -21.37 43.87 -9.70
C ASP A 1030 -22.88 44.06 -9.57
N TYR A 1031 -23.39 44.14 -8.33
CA TYR A 1031 -24.81 44.45 -8.09
C TYR A 1031 -25.06 45.16 -6.76
N LYS A 1032 -26.29 45.65 -6.59
CA LYS A 1032 -26.85 46.22 -5.35
C LYS A 1032 -28.16 45.52 -5.02
N VAL A 1033 -28.32 45.13 -3.76
CA VAL A 1033 -29.53 44.44 -3.28
C VAL A 1033 -30.45 45.40 -2.52
N SER A 1034 -31.76 45.32 -2.80
CA SER A 1034 -32.82 45.96 -2.03
C SER A 1034 -33.99 44.99 -1.84
N TYR A 1035 -34.89 45.26 -0.89
CA TYR A 1035 -35.94 44.31 -0.49
C TYR A 1035 -37.29 45.01 -0.30
N LYS A 1036 -38.38 44.35 -0.67
CA LYS A 1036 -39.78 44.76 -0.48
C LYS A 1036 -40.57 43.67 0.25
N ASN A 1037 -41.66 44.06 0.92
CA ASN A 1037 -42.57 43.19 1.69
C ASN A 1037 -41.91 42.28 2.75
N ASN A 1038 -40.63 42.51 3.03
CA ASN A 1038 -39.70 41.65 3.75
C ASN A 1038 -39.86 41.66 5.28
N LYS A 1039 -41.08 41.83 5.80
CA LYS A 1039 -41.34 42.01 7.23
C LYS A 1039 -42.23 40.96 7.85
N ASN A 1040 -43.27 40.53 7.13
CA ASN A 1040 -44.28 39.60 7.62
C ASN A 1040 -44.03 38.22 7.03
N ALA A 1041 -44.52 37.17 7.69
CA ALA A 1041 -44.44 35.84 7.14
C ALA A 1041 -45.38 35.68 5.93
N ALA A 1042 -44.85 35.06 4.88
CA ALA A 1042 -45.52 34.70 3.64
C ALA A 1042 -44.61 33.72 2.90
N THR A 1043 -45.22 32.69 2.31
CA THR A 1043 -44.52 31.60 1.59
C THR A 1043 -44.66 31.82 0.10
N LYS A 1044 -43.56 31.64 -0.65
CA LYS A 1044 -43.64 31.71 -2.11
C LYS A 1044 -44.37 30.49 -2.67
N VAL A 1045 -45.15 30.72 -3.72
CA VAL A 1045 -45.85 29.66 -4.45
C VAL A 1045 -45.00 29.39 -5.69
N SER A 1046 -44.34 28.22 -5.76
CA SER A 1046 -43.36 27.83 -6.79
C SER A 1046 -42.04 28.63 -6.78
N SER A 1047 -41.44 28.89 -7.95
CA SER A 1047 -40.07 29.45 -8.10
C SER A 1047 -39.92 30.81 -7.43
N GLY A 1048 -40.96 31.66 -7.57
CA GLY A 1048 -40.95 33.07 -7.16
C GLY A 1048 -40.18 33.98 -8.13
N MET A 1049 -39.90 33.53 -9.35
CA MET A 1049 -39.17 34.26 -10.38
C MET A 1049 -39.93 34.20 -11.72
N GLY A 1050 -39.58 35.05 -12.69
CA GLY A 1050 -40.21 35.03 -14.01
C GLY A 1050 -41.72 35.27 -13.97
N GLU A 1051 -42.50 34.39 -14.62
CA GLU A 1051 -43.97 34.45 -14.63
C GLU A 1051 -44.61 34.13 -13.26
N ASP A 1052 -43.91 33.40 -12.37
CA ASP A 1052 -44.38 33.05 -11.02
C ASP A 1052 -44.18 34.19 -9.99
N PHE A 1053 -43.62 35.33 -10.41
CA PHE A 1053 -43.29 36.43 -9.52
C PHE A 1053 -44.54 37.22 -9.06
N ASP A 1054 -44.78 37.25 -7.75
CA ASP A 1054 -45.89 37.99 -7.12
C ASP A 1054 -45.35 39.23 -6.36
N GLU A 1055 -45.74 40.43 -6.80
CA GLU A 1055 -45.37 41.71 -6.16
C GLU A 1055 -45.89 41.89 -4.73
N SER A 1056 -46.82 41.04 -4.26
CA SER A 1056 -47.35 41.05 -2.89
C SER A 1056 -46.49 40.27 -1.89
N LEU A 1057 -45.61 39.38 -2.37
CA LEU A 1057 -44.77 38.50 -1.54
C LEU A 1057 -43.44 39.15 -1.13
N PRO A 1058 -42.73 38.61 -0.10
CA PRO A 1058 -41.41 39.07 0.28
C PRO A 1058 -40.47 38.95 -0.92
N THR A 1059 -39.89 40.08 -1.31
CA THR A 1059 -39.19 40.21 -2.60
C THR A 1059 -37.80 40.77 -2.36
N VAL A 1060 -36.81 40.14 -3.00
CA VAL A 1060 -35.50 40.74 -3.20
C VAL A 1060 -35.39 41.29 -4.62
N ILE A 1061 -34.72 42.43 -4.74
CA ILE A 1061 -34.49 43.16 -5.99
C ILE A 1061 -32.98 43.38 -6.11
N VAL A 1062 -32.38 42.71 -7.08
CA VAL A 1062 -30.96 42.79 -7.43
C VAL A 1062 -30.84 43.74 -8.61
N LYS A 1063 -30.17 44.88 -8.41
CA LYS A 1063 -29.86 45.82 -9.47
C LYS A 1063 -28.40 45.65 -9.88
N LEU A 1064 -28.19 45.20 -11.11
CA LEU A 1064 -26.88 44.93 -11.69
C LEU A 1064 -26.11 46.23 -11.96
N LYS A 1065 -24.79 46.14 -12.13
CA LYS A 1065 -23.81 47.23 -12.23
C LYS A 1065 -22.61 46.77 -13.06
N GLY A 1066 -21.86 47.74 -13.60
CA GLY A 1066 -20.66 47.45 -14.39
C GLY A 1066 -21.05 47.07 -15.81
N GLU A 1067 -20.47 45.99 -16.32
CA GLU A 1067 -20.83 45.36 -17.59
C GLU A 1067 -22.20 44.64 -17.55
N TYR A 1068 -22.66 44.27 -16.36
CA TYR A 1068 -23.97 43.65 -16.16
C TYR A 1068 -25.08 44.72 -16.07
N GLU A 1069 -25.95 44.80 -17.09
CA GLU A 1069 -27.11 45.70 -17.11
C GLU A 1069 -28.42 44.98 -16.77
N GLY A 1070 -29.21 45.51 -15.82
CA GLY A 1070 -30.56 45.00 -15.53
C GLY A 1070 -31.04 45.10 -14.08
N GLU A 1071 -32.25 44.57 -13.85
CA GLU A 1071 -32.85 44.40 -12.52
C GLU A 1071 -33.52 43.02 -12.43
N LEU A 1072 -32.99 42.16 -11.57
CA LEU A 1072 -33.55 40.83 -11.28
C LEU A 1072 -34.44 40.91 -10.03
N LYS A 1073 -35.50 40.09 -9.99
CA LYS A 1073 -36.43 40.02 -8.87
C LYS A 1073 -36.72 38.56 -8.54
N ALA A 1074 -36.73 38.26 -7.25
CA ALA A 1074 -37.15 36.96 -6.74
C ALA A 1074 -37.99 37.13 -5.47
N ASN A 1075 -39.05 36.32 -5.35
CA ASN A 1075 -39.72 36.11 -4.09
C ASN A 1075 -38.94 35.11 -3.22
N PHE A 1076 -39.00 35.29 -1.91
CA PHE A 1076 -38.42 34.38 -0.92
C PHE A 1076 -39.43 34.09 0.19
N THR A 1077 -39.32 32.93 0.84
CA THR A 1077 -40.20 32.62 1.97
C THR A 1077 -39.74 33.39 3.21
N ILE A 1078 -40.68 34.09 3.83
CA ILE A 1078 -40.57 34.39 5.26
C ILE A 1078 -41.46 33.38 5.99
N SER A 1079 -40.85 32.35 6.58
CA SER A 1079 -41.56 31.32 7.32
C SER A 1079 -42.13 31.88 8.62
N ALA A 1080 -43.35 31.47 8.97
CA ALA A 1080 -43.97 31.83 10.23
C ALA A 1080 -43.13 31.33 11.41
N ALA A 1081 -42.90 32.16 12.43
CA ALA A 1081 -42.11 31.74 13.58
C ALA A 1081 -42.94 30.82 14.49
N ASP A 1082 -42.45 29.60 14.75
CA ASP A 1082 -43.15 28.59 15.55
C ASP A 1082 -43.02 28.88 17.05
N PHE A 1083 -44.14 28.79 17.77
CA PHE A 1083 -44.23 28.91 19.23
C PHE A 1083 -43.41 27.88 20.03
N ALA A 1084 -42.89 26.83 19.38
CA ALA A 1084 -41.88 25.93 19.93
C ALA A 1084 -40.49 26.59 20.09
N GLY A 1085 -40.15 27.57 19.24
CA GLY A 1085 -38.81 28.17 19.13
C GLY A 1085 -38.41 29.09 20.29
N GLU A 1086 -37.10 29.18 20.54
CA GLU A 1086 -36.51 29.85 21.71
C GLU A 1086 -36.74 31.37 21.78
N ALA A 1087 -37.06 31.99 20.64
CA ALA A 1087 -37.34 33.43 20.55
C ALA A 1087 -38.69 33.84 21.20
N PHE A 1088 -39.50 32.90 21.67
CA PHE A 1088 -40.76 33.15 22.36
C PHE A 1088 -40.67 33.01 23.88
N GLU A 1089 -41.06 34.07 24.60
CA GLU A 1089 -41.29 34.02 26.05
C GLU A 1089 -42.81 33.95 26.32
N PHE A 1090 -43.24 32.92 27.05
CA PHE A 1090 -44.63 32.75 27.46
C PHE A 1090 -44.81 33.04 28.95
N GLU A 1091 -45.37 34.21 29.27
CA GLU A 1091 -45.63 34.63 30.65
C GLU A 1091 -47.08 34.31 31.06
N ALA A 1092 -47.25 33.18 31.73
CA ALA A 1092 -48.45 32.90 32.50
C ALA A 1092 -48.51 33.77 33.78
N PRO A 1093 -49.69 34.24 34.21
CA PRO A 1093 -49.84 34.96 35.46
C PRO A 1093 -49.62 34.01 36.65
N LYS A 1094 -48.64 34.35 37.50
CA LYS A 1094 -48.31 33.61 38.72
C LYS A 1094 -49.25 33.95 39.88
N ASN A 1095 -49.31 33.08 40.88
CA ASN A 1095 -50.03 33.31 42.13
C ASN A 1095 -51.53 33.63 41.94
N LEU A 1096 -52.21 32.93 41.03
CA LEU A 1096 -53.62 33.14 40.73
C LEU A 1096 -54.49 32.84 41.96
N LYS A 1097 -55.05 33.89 42.58
CA LYS A 1097 -56.01 33.75 43.70
C LYS A 1097 -57.38 33.30 43.21
N GLU A 1098 -58.03 32.42 43.96
CA GLU A 1098 -59.38 31.94 43.65
C GLU A 1098 -60.40 33.07 43.46
N LYS A 1099 -61.33 32.88 42.51
CA LYS A 1099 -62.46 33.79 42.28
C LYS A 1099 -63.77 33.01 42.20
N LYS A 1100 -64.84 33.61 42.72
CA LYS A 1100 -66.20 33.03 42.81
C LYS A 1100 -66.93 32.86 41.46
N LYS A 1101 -66.25 33.10 40.34
CA LYS A 1101 -66.78 33.00 38.96
C LYS A 1101 -65.66 32.56 38.03
N ALA A 1102 -66.01 31.86 36.95
CA ALA A 1102 -65.06 31.44 35.91
C ALA A 1102 -64.27 32.64 35.32
N THR A 1103 -62.99 32.43 35.02
CA THR A 1103 -62.05 33.50 34.61
C THR A 1103 -61.22 33.16 33.38
N THR A 1104 -60.65 34.19 32.76
CA THR A 1104 -59.64 34.09 31.71
C THR A 1104 -58.35 34.78 32.19
N PRO A 1105 -57.42 34.05 32.83
CA PRO A 1105 -56.11 34.60 33.20
C PRO A 1105 -55.38 35.19 32.00
N ASN A 1106 -54.65 36.27 32.20
CA ASN A 1106 -53.99 36.98 31.10
C ASN A 1106 -52.60 36.38 30.83
N VAL A 1107 -52.52 35.38 29.94
CA VAL A 1107 -51.24 34.92 29.38
C VAL A 1107 -50.69 35.97 28.41
N THR A 1108 -49.42 36.35 28.60
CA THR A 1108 -48.71 37.29 27.73
C THR A 1108 -47.69 36.51 26.91
N VAL A 1109 -47.82 36.54 25.59
CA VAL A 1109 -46.78 36.05 24.68
C VAL A 1109 -45.86 37.21 24.35
N LYS A 1110 -44.54 36.99 24.37
CA LYS A 1110 -43.56 37.88 23.76
C LYS A 1110 -42.77 37.12 22.70
N PHE A 1111 -42.34 37.85 21.68
CA PHE A 1111 -41.43 37.39 20.65
C PHE A 1111 -40.27 38.38 20.56
N ASN A 1112 -39.03 37.90 20.63
CA ASN A 1112 -37.83 38.74 20.71
C ASN A 1112 -37.95 39.87 21.75
N GLY A 1113 -38.44 39.53 22.96
CA GLY A 1113 -38.67 40.44 24.09
C GLY A 1113 -39.85 41.43 23.94
N LYS A 1114 -40.52 41.50 22.79
CA LYS A 1114 -41.69 42.38 22.55
C LYS A 1114 -43.00 41.61 22.71
N LYS A 1115 -44.02 42.21 23.34
CA LYS A 1115 -45.35 41.59 23.47
C LYS A 1115 -45.99 41.40 22.09
N VAL A 1116 -46.41 40.17 21.81
CA VAL A 1116 -47.19 39.78 20.62
C VAL A 1116 -48.62 40.31 20.76
N SER A 1117 -49.26 40.63 19.63
CA SER A 1117 -50.65 41.10 19.64
C SER A 1117 -51.61 39.99 20.10
N LYS A 1118 -52.65 40.35 20.87
CA LYS A 1118 -53.71 39.40 21.27
C LYS A 1118 -54.61 38.92 20.13
N ASN A 1119 -54.46 39.49 18.94
CA ASN A 1119 -55.12 38.99 17.73
C ASN A 1119 -54.23 37.98 16.98
N GLU A 1120 -52.94 37.89 17.36
CA GLU A 1120 -51.96 36.97 16.76
C GLU A 1120 -51.83 35.64 17.53
N TYR A 1121 -52.61 35.46 18.60
CA TYR A 1121 -52.76 34.18 19.29
C TYR A 1121 -54.12 34.07 20.00
N THR A 1122 -54.58 32.83 20.20
CA THR A 1122 -55.72 32.51 21.08
C THR A 1122 -55.25 31.78 22.33
N VAL A 1123 -56.03 31.87 23.41
CA VAL A 1123 -55.75 31.18 24.68
C VAL A 1123 -56.99 30.43 25.16
N THR A 1124 -56.89 29.12 25.23
CA THR A 1124 -57.83 28.20 25.89
C THR A 1124 -57.17 27.59 27.12
N TYR A 1125 -57.90 26.77 27.88
CA TYR A 1125 -57.44 26.17 29.13
C TYR A 1125 -57.84 24.70 29.20
N LYS A 1126 -57.00 23.85 29.78
CA LYS A 1126 -57.30 22.43 30.05
C LYS A 1126 -56.86 22.02 31.45
N LEU A 1127 -57.49 20.96 31.96
CA LEU A 1127 -57.19 20.35 33.25
C LEU A 1127 -56.42 19.05 33.02
N GLY A 1128 -55.16 18.99 33.46
CA GLY A 1128 -54.21 17.98 32.99
C GLY A 1128 -53.80 18.18 31.53
N GLU A 1129 -52.72 17.53 31.12
CA GLU A 1129 -52.13 17.70 29.77
C GLU A 1129 -53.05 17.17 28.66
N ASN A 1130 -53.81 16.11 28.95
CA ASN A 1130 -54.74 15.45 28.03
C ASN A 1130 -56.21 15.86 28.26
N GLY A 1131 -56.45 16.91 29.05
CA GLY A 1131 -57.81 17.38 29.35
C GLY A 1131 -58.51 18.05 28.18
N LYS A 1132 -59.85 17.95 28.13
CA LYS A 1132 -60.66 18.67 27.16
C LYS A 1132 -60.55 20.18 27.38
N GLU A 1133 -60.40 20.92 26.29
CA GLU A 1133 -60.24 22.38 26.33
C GLU A 1133 -61.52 23.13 26.70
N MET A 1134 -61.30 24.27 27.34
CA MET A 1134 -62.29 25.17 27.90
C MET A 1134 -61.88 26.62 27.61
N ASN A 1135 -62.85 27.46 27.22
CA ASN A 1135 -62.58 28.88 26.92
C ASN A 1135 -62.34 29.75 28.18
N LYS A 1136 -62.58 29.20 29.38
CA LYS A 1136 -62.41 29.86 30.68
C LYS A 1136 -62.05 28.81 31.73
N LEU A 1137 -61.23 29.18 32.71
CA LEU A 1137 -61.06 28.39 33.93
C LEU A 1137 -62.33 28.43 34.79
N PRO A 1138 -62.72 27.30 35.42
CA PRO A 1138 -63.86 27.25 36.33
C PRO A 1138 -63.64 28.07 37.61
N ALA A 1139 -64.70 28.23 38.40
CA ALA A 1139 -64.59 28.80 39.75
C ALA A 1139 -64.05 27.73 40.73
N PHE A 1140 -63.29 28.15 41.75
CA PHE A 1140 -62.71 27.28 42.80
C PHE A 1140 -61.69 26.22 42.29
N ALA A 1141 -60.80 26.64 41.40
CA ALA A 1141 -59.84 25.78 40.71
C ALA A 1141 -58.73 25.14 41.58
N SER A 1142 -58.69 25.34 42.91
CA SER A 1142 -57.63 24.79 43.79
C SER A 1142 -58.05 23.60 44.67
N ASN A 1143 -59.30 23.13 44.59
CA ASN A 1143 -59.83 22.06 45.46
C ASN A 1143 -59.53 20.62 44.96
N GLY A 1144 -58.28 20.34 44.56
CA GLY A 1144 -57.81 18.97 44.32
C GLY A 1144 -58.02 18.40 42.90
N ASP A 1145 -58.53 19.19 41.96
CA ASP A 1145 -58.84 18.73 40.59
C ASP A 1145 -57.61 18.49 39.69
N GLY A 1146 -56.41 18.95 40.10
CA GLY A 1146 -55.15 18.76 39.38
C GLY A 1146 -54.58 20.04 38.74
N GLN A 1147 -53.46 19.90 38.03
CA GLN A 1147 -52.74 21.02 37.41
C GLN A 1147 -53.52 21.55 36.18
N TYR A 1148 -53.82 22.85 36.19
CA TYR A 1148 -54.40 23.53 35.02
C TYR A 1148 -53.31 24.06 34.09
N TYR A 1149 -53.59 24.02 32.79
CA TYR A 1149 -52.72 24.52 31.73
C TYR A 1149 -53.46 25.55 30.89
N ALA A 1150 -52.76 26.59 30.46
CA ALA A 1150 -53.17 27.42 29.33
C ALA A 1150 -52.62 26.81 28.03
N VAL A 1151 -53.46 26.76 27.00
CA VAL A 1151 -53.09 26.35 25.65
C VAL A 1151 -53.09 27.60 24.79
N VAL A 1152 -51.93 27.93 24.23
CA VAL A 1152 -51.70 29.14 23.44
C VAL A 1152 -51.44 28.74 22.01
N ARG A 1153 -52.34 29.07 21.09
CA ARG A 1153 -52.21 28.78 19.65
C ARG A 1153 -51.96 30.05 18.87
N ALA A 1154 -51.02 30.02 17.94
CA ALA A 1154 -50.83 31.11 16.99
C ALA A 1154 -52.10 31.31 16.15
N THR A 1155 -52.40 32.56 15.80
CA THR A 1155 -53.49 32.90 14.86
C THR A 1155 -53.05 34.04 13.94
N GLY A 1156 -53.35 33.96 12.64
CA GLY A 1156 -52.79 34.89 11.65
C GLY A 1156 -51.62 34.27 10.90
N THR A 1157 -50.82 35.09 10.19
CA THR A 1157 -49.80 34.59 9.25
C THR A 1157 -48.39 34.54 9.82
N ASN A 1158 -48.02 35.48 10.70
CA ASN A 1158 -46.64 35.66 11.20
C ASN A 1158 -46.11 34.54 12.11
N PHE A 1159 -47.01 33.74 12.67
CA PHE A 1159 -46.70 32.78 13.73
C PHE A 1159 -47.44 31.47 13.49
N THR A 1160 -46.83 30.36 13.91
CA THR A 1160 -47.42 29.02 13.81
C THR A 1160 -47.22 28.23 15.13
N GLY A 1161 -47.82 27.05 15.21
CA GLY A 1161 -47.67 26.14 16.34
C GLY A 1161 -48.53 26.46 17.57
N GLU A 1162 -48.30 25.65 18.62
CA GLU A 1162 -49.01 25.67 19.89
C GLU A 1162 -48.02 25.55 21.06
N LYS A 1163 -48.28 26.29 22.15
CA LYS A 1163 -47.58 26.10 23.42
C LYS A 1163 -48.55 25.81 24.56
N VAL A 1164 -48.28 24.77 25.33
CA VAL A 1164 -48.99 24.44 26.57
C VAL A 1164 -48.16 24.92 27.77
N ILE A 1165 -48.79 25.67 28.69
CA ILE A 1165 -48.10 26.35 29.81
C ILE A 1165 -48.85 26.06 31.12
N ALA A 1166 -48.14 25.57 32.14
CA ALA A 1166 -48.73 25.35 33.46
C ALA A 1166 -49.13 26.67 34.14
N LEU A 1167 -50.27 26.69 34.83
CA LEU A 1167 -50.77 27.85 35.57
C LEU A 1167 -50.56 27.70 37.08
N ASP A 1168 -49.91 28.69 37.67
CA ASP A 1168 -49.59 28.71 39.10
C ASP A 1168 -50.73 29.35 39.92
N VAL A 1169 -51.42 28.50 40.69
CA VAL A 1169 -52.60 28.82 41.51
C VAL A 1169 -52.21 28.60 42.98
N ILE A 1170 -51.98 29.68 43.72
CA ILE A 1170 -51.45 29.62 45.10
C ILE A 1170 -52.54 29.39 46.14
N ALA A 1171 -52.29 28.43 47.04
CA ALA A 1171 -52.81 28.38 48.42
C ALA A 1171 -51.80 29.05 49.39
N ASP A 1172 -52.28 29.75 50.41
CA ASP A 1172 -51.53 30.76 51.20
C ASP A 1172 -50.13 30.38 51.75
N ALA A 1173 -49.21 31.36 51.81
CA ALA A 1173 -47.78 31.19 52.08
C ALA A 1173 -47.37 31.25 53.59
N GLN A 1174 -46.29 30.55 53.96
CA GLN A 1174 -45.85 30.33 55.37
C GLN A 1174 -44.34 30.66 55.61
N VAL A 1175 -43.94 30.99 56.85
CA VAL A 1175 -42.55 31.41 57.24
C VAL A 1175 -41.94 30.58 58.39
N HIS A 1176 -40.75 29.98 58.19
CA HIS A 1176 -40.10 29.13 59.20
C HIS A 1176 -39.33 29.89 60.31
N VAL A 1177 -39.49 29.50 61.58
CA VAL A 1177 -38.69 30.02 62.72
C VAL A 1177 -37.29 29.38 62.76
N LEU A 1178 -36.33 29.93 62.01
CA LEU A 1178 -34.95 29.38 61.92
C LEU A 1178 -33.94 30.01 62.90
N ARG A 1179 -33.93 31.34 63.08
CA ARG A 1179 -33.06 32.05 64.07
C ARG A 1179 -33.80 33.26 64.67
N VAL A 1180 -33.81 33.37 66.00
CA VAL A 1180 -34.38 34.51 66.74
C VAL A 1180 -33.46 34.87 67.90
N ALA A 1181 -33.22 36.16 68.14
CA ALA A 1181 -32.46 36.64 69.30
C ALA A 1181 -33.40 36.89 70.50
N VAL A 1182 -32.99 36.48 71.69
CA VAL A 1182 -33.68 36.78 72.95
C VAL A 1182 -32.81 37.74 73.75
N ASN A 1183 -33.33 38.92 74.09
CA ASN A 1183 -32.61 39.86 74.95
C ASN A 1183 -32.81 39.49 76.42
N ASP A 1184 -31.75 39.03 77.08
CA ASP A 1184 -31.76 38.78 78.53
C ASP A 1184 -32.00 40.05 79.36
N ARG A 1185 -32.67 39.87 80.51
CA ARG A 1185 -33.04 40.81 81.61
C ARG A 1185 -34.54 41.04 81.87
N ASN A 1186 -35.47 40.48 81.09
CA ASN A 1186 -36.92 40.66 81.34
C ASN A 1186 -37.76 39.39 81.05
N VAL A 1187 -37.37 38.24 81.60
CA VAL A 1187 -38.16 37.00 81.53
C VAL A 1187 -39.27 37.02 82.58
N LYS A 1188 -40.53 36.85 82.17
CA LYS A 1188 -41.69 36.80 83.08
C LYS A 1188 -42.39 35.44 82.98
N TRP A 1189 -42.29 34.61 84.03
CA TRP A 1189 -42.97 33.32 84.10
C TRP A 1189 -44.21 33.36 85.02
N ASN A 1190 -45.38 33.16 84.43
CA ASN A 1190 -46.63 32.95 85.17
C ASN A 1190 -46.77 31.46 85.53
N LYS A 1191 -46.42 31.13 86.79
CA LYS A 1191 -46.44 29.75 87.30
C LYS A 1191 -47.83 29.10 87.33
N LYS A 1192 -48.94 29.87 87.29
CA LYS A 1192 -50.30 29.31 87.31
C LYS A 1192 -50.75 28.81 85.93
N THR A 1193 -50.42 29.54 84.86
CA THR A 1193 -50.74 29.16 83.47
C THR A 1193 -49.58 28.50 82.75
N ASN A 1194 -48.44 28.38 83.44
CA ASN A 1194 -47.14 27.92 82.94
C ASN A 1194 -46.56 28.72 81.74
N ARG A 1195 -47.13 29.89 81.42
CA ARG A 1195 -46.69 30.78 80.34
C ARG A 1195 -45.44 31.56 80.71
N VAL A 1196 -44.52 31.66 79.78
CA VAL A 1196 -43.29 32.45 79.89
C VAL A 1196 -43.29 33.50 78.78
N THR A 1197 -43.24 34.78 79.14
CA THR A 1197 -43.09 35.86 78.18
C THR A 1197 -41.61 36.23 78.06
N LEU A 1198 -41.12 36.29 76.81
CA LEU A 1198 -39.73 36.58 76.45
C LEU A 1198 -39.64 37.87 75.61
N GLY A 1199 -38.48 38.50 75.57
CA GLY A 1199 -38.19 39.61 74.66
C GLY A 1199 -37.53 39.11 73.37
N MET A 1200 -38.31 38.70 72.38
CA MET A 1200 -37.81 38.06 71.15
C MET A 1200 -37.73 39.03 69.96
N LYS A 1201 -36.59 39.00 69.25
CA LYS A 1201 -36.34 39.81 68.03
C LYS A 1201 -35.90 38.95 66.86
N PHE A 1202 -36.58 39.09 65.73
CA PHE A 1202 -36.32 38.37 64.48
C PHE A 1202 -35.74 39.33 63.44
N LYS A 1203 -34.69 38.91 62.73
CA LYS A 1203 -34.15 39.65 61.58
C LYS A 1203 -34.73 39.06 60.30
N VAL A 1204 -35.40 39.90 59.53
CA VAL A 1204 -36.04 39.53 58.25
C VAL A 1204 -34.96 39.20 57.21
N ASN A 1205 -35.02 38.02 56.59
CA ASN A 1205 -33.98 37.51 55.69
C ASN A 1205 -34.45 37.37 54.22
N ALA A 1206 -35.75 37.25 53.98
CA ALA A 1206 -36.35 37.25 52.63
C ALA A 1206 -37.20 38.52 52.38
N ASN A 1207 -37.45 38.85 51.11
CA ASN A 1207 -38.30 39.99 50.75
C ASN A 1207 -39.80 39.69 50.98
N ASP A 1208 -40.20 38.43 50.97
CA ASP A 1208 -41.60 38.03 51.18
C ASP A 1208 -41.97 38.08 52.68
N GLU A 1209 -41.06 37.64 53.55
CA GLU A 1209 -41.10 37.90 55.00
C GLU A 1209 -41.19 39.41 55.29
N ALA A 1210 -40.42 40.22 54.54
CA ALA A 1210 -40.41 41.67 54.67
C ALA A 1210 -41.76 42.29 54.28
N SER A 1211 -42.35 41.77 53.20
CA SER A 1211 -43.67 42.17 52.71
C SER A 1211 -44.78 41.86 53.72
N TYR A 1212 -44.74 40.70 54.40
CA TYR A 1212 -45.70 40.38 55.47
C TYR A 1212 -45.68 41.40 56.61
N PHE A 1213 -44.49 41.81 57.05
CA PHE A 1213 -44.34 42.81 58.13
C PHE A 1213 -44.47 44.27 57.67
N GLY A 1214 -44.50 44.53 56.36
CA GLY A 1214 -44.42 45.89 55.81
C GLY A 1214 -43.08 46.59 56.07
N VAL A 1215 -41.98 45.84 56.20
CA VAL A 1215 -40.62 46.36 56.43
C VAL A 1215 -39.69 45.98 55.27
N LYS A 1216 -38.42 46.43 55.31
CA LYS A 1216 -37.40 46.01 54.33
C LYS A 1216 -36.66 44.76 54.82
N LYS A 1217 -36.18 43.92 53.89
CA LYS A 1217 -35.27 42.81 54.20
C LYS A 1217 -34.05 43.34 54.97
N GLY A 1218 -33.60 42.58 55.96
CA GLY A 1218 -32.56 42.98 56.91
C GLY A 1218 -33.06 43.71 58.16
N THR A 1219 -34.31 44.19 58.20
CA THR A 1219 -34.89 44.85 59.38
C THR A 1219 -35.04 43.85 60.53
N THR A 1220 -34.70 44.28 61.76
CA THR A 1220 -34.96 43.50 62.98
C THR A 1220 -36.28 43.93 63.61
N VAL A 1221 -37.27 43.04 63.60
CA VAL A 1221 -38.60 43.25 64.19
C VAL A 1221 -38.70 42.57 65.57
N THR A 1222 -39.56 43.08 66.46
CA THR A 1222 -39.81 42.46 67.78
C THR A 1222 -41.08 41.63 67.70
N LEU A 1223 -40.97 40.34 68.01
CA LEU A 1223 -42.09 39.40 68.02
C LEU A 1223 -42.89 39.54 69.32
N LYS A 1224 -44.22 39.34 69.26
CA LYS A 1224 -45.15 39.51 70.38
C LYS A 1224 -45.72 38.17 70.85
N ASP A 1225 -45.52 37.83 72.12
CA ASP A 1225 -46.12 36.66 72.78
C ASP A 1225 -47.66 36.71 72.67
N GLY A 1226 -48.28 35.54 72.50
CA GLY A 1226 -49.70 35.36 72.22
C GLY A 1226 -50.08 35.58 70.74
N LYS A 1227 -49.49 36.57 70.07
CA LYS A 1227 -49.77 36.88 68.65
C LYS A 1227 -48.88 36.06 67.70
N ASP A 1228 -47.58 36.30 67.74
CA ASP A 1228 -46.62 35.80 66.75
C ASP A 1228 -45.94 34.49 67.21
N TYR A 1229 -45.92 34.24 68.52
CA TYR A 1229 -45.47 32.99 69.14
C TYR A 1229 -46.11 32.80 70.53
N GLU A 1230 -45.92 31.64 71.12
CA GLU A 1230 -46.25 31.35 72.52
C GLU A 1230 -45.12 30.57 73.19
N ALA A 1231 -44.82 30.87 74.46
CA ALA A 1231 -43.79 30.15 75.20
C ALA A 1231 -44.24 29.66 76.58
N TYR A 1232 -43.78 28.46 76.95
CA TYR A 1232 -44.19 27.73 78.14
C TYR A 1232 -42.97 27.12 78.83
N MET A 1233 -42.91 27.12 80.17
CA MET A 1233 -41.80 26.52 80.92
C MET A 1233 -41.94 24.98 80.89
N CYS A 1234 -40.93 24.27 80.41
CA CYS A 1234 -40.90 22.80 80.43
C CYS A 1234 -40.34 22.27 81.75
N VAL A 1235 -39.18 22.80 82.17
CA VAL A 1235 -38.47 22.39 83.39
C VAL A 1235 -37.83 23.62 84.02
N TYR A 1236 -37.85 23.74 85.34
CA TYR A 1236 -37.22 24.85 86.07
C TYR A 1236 -36.45 24.36 87.30
N CYS A 1237 -35.14 24.62 87.34
CA CYS A 1237 -34.29 24.33 88.48
C CYS A 1237 -34.30 25.51 89.45
N ARG A 1238 -35.01 25.34 90.58
CA ARG A 1238 -35.14 26.40 91.60
C ARG A 1238 -33.81 26.79 92.26
N PHE A 1239 -32.87 25.86 92.38
CA PHE A 1239 -31.56 26.11 93.02
C PHE A 1239 -30.65 27.01 92.16
N LEU A 1240 -30.65 26.81 90.85
CA LEU A 1240 -29.82 27.59 89.90
C LEU A 1240 -30.53 28.83 89.34
N GLY A 1241 -31.82 29.06 89.65
CA GLY A 1241 -32.60 30.16 89.06
C GLY A 1241 -32.68 30.08 87.53
N THR A 1242 -32.71 28.86 86.98
CA THR A 1242 -32.60 28.59 85.54
C THR A 1242 -33.68 27.63 85.09
N GLY A 1243 -34.29 27.84 83.93
CA GLY A 1243 -35.29 26.95 83.35
C GLY A 1243 -35.15 26.78 81.84
N ILE A 1244 -35.85 25.80 81.29
CA ILE A 1244 -35.94 25.53 79.86
C ILE A 1244 -37.39 25.74 79.44
N CYS A 1245 -37.59 26.61 78.46
CA CYS A 1245 -38.90 26.97 77.91
C CYS A 1245 -39.06 26.44 76.48
N GLN A 1246 -40.23 25.91 76.14
CA GLN A 1246 -40.59 25.65 74.75
C GLN A 1246 -41.29 26.86 74.15
N VAL A 1247 -40.80 27.34 73.02
CA VAL A 1247 -41.36 28.42 72.21
C VAL A 1247 -41.95 27.83 70.93
N ARG A 1248 -43.20 28.17 70.62
CA ARG A 1248 -43.92 27.73 69.41
C ARG A 1248 -44.34 28.95 68.58
N GLY A 1249 -43.99 29.00 67.30
CA GLY A 1249 -44.46 30.05 66.39
C GLY A 1249 -45.97 29.96 66.10
N LYS A 1250 -46.57 31.08 65.68
CA LYS A 1250 -47.91 31.15 65.10
C LYS A 1250 -47.89 31.79 63.71
N ASP A 1251 -48.77 31.29 62.84
CA ASP A 1251 -49.00 31.72 61.44
C ASP A 1251 -48.78 33.24 61.21
N PRO A 1252 -47.88 33.63 60.29
CA PRO A 1252 -47.13 32.79 59.34
C PRO A 1252 -45.91 32.10 59.95
N PHE A 1253 -45.53 32.38 61.21
CA PHE A 1253 -44.38 31.74 61.84
C PHE A 1253 -44.68 30.31 62.27
N PHE A 1254 -43.97 29.34 61.71
CA PHE A 1254 -44.11 27.94 62.10
C PHE A 1254 -42.80 27.29 62.54
N GLY A 1255 -42.92 26.37 63.50
CA GLY A 1255 -41.80 25.70 64.16
C GLY A 1255 -41.85 25.81 65.69
N THR A 1256 -41.12 24.91 66.35
CA THR A 1256 -40.99 24.85 67.81
C THR A 1256 -39.52 24.75 68.20
N ARG A 1257 -39.12 25.44 69.28
CA ARG A 1257 -37.74 25.47 69.81
C ARG A 1257 -37.73 25.38 71.34
N LEU A 1258 -36.60 24.95 71.91
CA LEU A 1258 -36.33 25.04 73.35
C LEU A 1258 -35.31 26.15 73.60
N VAL A 1259 -35.53 26.94 74.65
CA VAL A 1259 -34.69 28.08 75.03
C VAL A 1259 -34.39 27.99 76.53
N ILE A 1260 -33.12 28.11 76.91
CA ILE A 1260 -32.72 28.20 78.32
C ILE A 1260 -32.87 29.65 78.78
N VAL A 1261 -33.46 29.87 79.95
CA VAL A 1261 -33.73 31.19 80.52
C VAL A 1261 -33.27 31.26 81.97
N PHE A 1262 -32.71 32.41 82.35
CA PHE A 1262 -32.22 32.68 83.70
C PHE A 1262 -33.14 33.72 84.37
N THR A 1263 -33.47 33.51 85.65
CA THR A 1263 -34.42 34.35 86.41
C THR A 1263 -33.73 35.15 87.51
N ARG A 1264 -32.56 35.75 87.19
CA ARG A 1264 -31.86 36.73 88.04
C ARG A 1264 -32.08 38.15 87.51
#